data_AF-A0A3D4CBD2-F1
#
_entry.id   AF-A0A3D4CBD2-F1
#
_cell.length_a   1.000
_cell.length_b   1.000
_cell.length_c   1.000
_cell.angle_alpha   90.00
_cell.angle_beta   90.00
_cell.angle_gamma   90.00
#
_symmetry.space_group_name_H-M   'P 1'
#
loop_
_entity.id
_entity.type
_entity.pdbx_description
1 polymer ?
#
loop_
_entity_poly.entity_id
_entity_poly.type
_entity_poly.pdbx_seq_one_letter_code
_entity_poly.pdbx_strand_id
1 'polypeptide(L)'
;MNRFADYFSNYVNDDTITYIGNGDISSFTVSRQNRELTVGVSFDSFVDYAVIDNAQNQIAQAMELKKVHLKPRFQKSQFSLDGIERILEYVRHETPAANGFFDGCEAELEDRTLTLCLKKGGKDVLESQKVDRAISNKIYELFDLDLVVNLLEVQTFDIEKAVKKAVEEKRAEEQHKKEEEEKNVNHELWDELPVFKDTLKKIYGKSIGEKPKNIADVSTEDGYITVWGDVLKTEVRETKRGTSKIFDFDISDYTSSITVKMFDDKRVIDPLVDKINEAGTLVISGGYQFDTFSNQYVLRPYAIASIKKAEKTDDEPEKRIELHMHTSLSEMDAISSPTALVKQAIKWGHEAVAITDHGVVQALPEAYAASGKGSKIKLILGMEGYLVDDEKYPDFINMKTNQYERYHIIFLVKEDTSMDESIPKEERKYGRKNLYEMISASNVKYFKKRPLIPKSLLRQKRESIIVGSACEQGEVYQAILEDVDEEKLEEIASFYDYLEIQPNGNNAFMLRTSDREYVTNKRGEEKKNRYWRVNSEEDLININKKIIALGDKLGKPVVATGDVHFLSEHDAKFRAIIMASKGFDDADNQPPLYFKTTREMLDDFAWAGDRAREFVIDNPKKIADSIMDNIPPIPPGTFQPHIDGANEELTEKCWNMAKDLYGDPVPKYVADRLQRELDSIIGHGFGVLYVIAKRLVEESERNGYLVGSRGSVGSSLAAHFGGISEVNPLAPHYYCQKCKHSEFFLNGEYGSGFDLPPKNCPNCGTPMKRDGHEIPFETFLGFDGDKEPDIDLNFSGEYQSRSHRFTEELFGKEYVFKAGTMATVADKTAYGYVMKYLDERGIQNVTPRAEIDRLTVGCTGIKRTTGQHPGGMVVVPDKYTVEDFTPIQYPSNDESKGTYTTHFDFKNSLHDTLLKLDELGHDNPTLYKYLEDSTGIPVMDVDLSDPLLYKLITSTEPIGVSPEDIDCQTGTLAIPEMGTPFVIGMLLEAQPKTFADLLQISGLSHGTDVWLGNAQELIQNGTCTISEVIGCRDDIMTYLLHKAENYERETGKESPLKKKDCFKIMEYTRKGKAPKELPPYEEAMKAVGVEQWYIDSCYKIKYMFPKAHAAAYVIAALRLAWYKIHKPINFYSAYFTVRGGAIDAVAAVAGKQAVKKKMEEIKLKGNDKTAKDESTYIVLQIVIEMLARGIEFLPVDIYKSDARIYQIEDGKIRLPFGAVDGIGENAAVALANARNDGGGEFLSYDDLMARAGVGKSVCEALKNAGALGDMPESNQISLF
;
A
#
# COMPACT_ATOMS: atom_id res chain seq x y z
N MET A 1 69.19 16.72 35.54
CA MET A 1 68.09 16.19 34.73
C MET A 1 66.82 16.72 35.34
N ASN A 2 66.05 17.49 34.59
CA ASN A 2 64.78 18.04 35.04
C ASN A 2 63.72 16.99 34.74
N ARG A 3 63.53 16.02 35.63
CA ARG A 3 62.60 14.92 35.36
C ARG A 3 61.17 15.41 35.50
N PHE A 4 60.26 14.84 34.74
CA PHE A 4 58.85 15.21 34.73
C PHE A 4 58.24 15.12 36.13
N ALA A 5 58.58 14.07 36.89
CA ALA A 5 58.14 13.89 38.27
C ALA A 5 58.62 14.99 39.23
N ASP A 6 59.77 15.61 38.98
CA ASP A 6 60.29 16.68 39.86
C ASP A 6 59.38 17.92 39.84
N TYR A 7 58.62 18.11 38.76
CA TYR A 7 57.76 19.28 38.56
C TYR A 7 56.27 18.97 38.64
N PHE A 8 55.86 17.77 38.23
CA PHE A 8 54.46 17.43 38.03
C PHE A 8 53.91 16.32 38.93
N SER A 9 54.73 15.69 39.79
CA SER A 9 54.28 14.60 40.66
C SER A 9 53.09 14.93 41.56
N ASN A 10 52.94 16.19 41.99
CA ASN A 10 51.79 16.62 42.81
C ASN A 10 50.54 16.96 41.99
N TYR A 11 50.61 16.92 40.66
CA TYR A 11 49.53 17.32 39.74
C TYR A 11 49.02 16.19 38.86
N VAL A 12 49.65 15.02 38.91
CA VAL A 12 49.21 13.80 38.21
C VAL A 12 49.14 12.63 39.19
N ASN A 13 48.26 11.66 38.94
CA ASN A 13 48.10 10.49 39.79
C ASN A 13 49.27 9.47 39.68
N ASP A 14 49.36 8.56 40.65
CA ASP A 14 50.46 7.58 40.77
C ASP A 14 50.57 6.63 39.55
N ASP A 15 49.45 6.31 38.90
CA ASP A 15 49.46 5.49 37.69
C ASP A 15 50.08 6.26 36.51
N THR A 16 49.69 7.52 36.31
CA THR A 16 50.22 8.35 35.21
C THR A 16 51.70 8.63 35.42
N ILE A 17 52.11 8.98 36.65
CA ILE A 17 53.52 9.29 36.94
C ILE A 17 54.44 8.08 36.77
N THR A 18 53.94 6.85 36.90
CA THR A 18 54.71 5.63 36.66
C THR A 18 55.20 5.54 35.20
N TYR A 19 54.38 5.98 34.23
CA TYR A 19 54.71 5.90 32.81
C TYR A 19 55.53 7.09 32.31
N ILE A 20 55.28 8.30 32.82
CA ILE A 20 55.89 9.53 32.29
C ILE A 20 56.84 10.23 33.28
N GLY A 21 56.90 9.81 34.54
CA GLY A 21 57.65 10.50 35.59
C GLY A 21 59.15 10.58 35.35
N ASN A 22 59.72 9.57 34.67
CA ASN A 22 61.14 9.54 34.31
C ASN A 22 61.50 10.38 33.07
N GLY A 23 60.52 10.99 32.39
CA GLY A 23 60.78 11.79 31.19
C GLY A 23 61.60 13.05 31.49
N ASP A 24 62.59 13.35 30.68
CA ASP A 24 63.43 14.54 30.81
C ASP A 24 62.78 15.75 30.12
N ILE A 25 62.50 16.81 30.87
CA ILE A 25 61.93 18.04 30.33
C ILE A 25 62.98 18.76 29.47
N SER A 26 62.71 18.87 28.17
CA SER A 26 63.56 19.52 27.17
C SER A 26 63.18 20.98 26.90
N SER A 27 61.92 21.36 27.13
CA SER A 27 61.47 22.75 27.03
C SER A 27 60.25 23.04 27.90
N PHE A 28 60.11 24.28 28.34
CA PHE A 28 59.02 24.70 29.22
C PHE A 28 58.57 26.11 28.84
N THR A 29 57.35 26.25 28.33
CA THR A 29 56.80 27.53 27.82
C THR A 29 55.45 27.82 28.46
N VAL A 30 55.28 29.03 29.01
CA VAL A 30 54.04 29.47 29.69
C VAL A 30 53.45 30.67 28.97
N SER A 31 52.20 30.56 28.52
CA SER A 31 51.40 31.68 28.01
C SER A 31 50.44 32.19 29.08
N ARG A 32 50.81 33.30 29.73
CA ARG A 32 49.99 33.89 30.80
C ARG A 32 48.66 34.45 30.29
N GLN A 33 48.62 35.00 29.08
CA GLN A 33 47.40 35.56 28.50
C GLN A 33 46.38 34.47 28.16
N ASN A 34 46.83 33.30 27.69
CA ASN A 34 45.93 32.21 27.31
C ASN A 34 45.67 31.20 28.44
N ARG A 35 46.38 31.32 29.57
CA ARG A 35 46.46 30.30 30.64
C ARG A 35 46.87 28.93 30.07
N GLU A 36 47.91 28.89 29.25
CA GLU A 36 48.38 27.66 28.59
C GLU A 36 49.82 27.34 28.99
N LEU A 37 50.10 26.04 29.15
CA LEU A 37 51.42 25.49 29.43
C LEU A 37 51.82 24.52 28.32
N THR A 38 53.01 24.69 27.75
CA THR A 38 53.60 23.73 26.81
C THR A 38 54.91 23.20 27.36
N VAL A 39 55.03 21.88 27.46
CA VAL A 39 56.22 21.20 27.99
C VAL A 39 56.71 20.21 26.95
N GLY A 40 57.95 20.38 26.48
CA GLY A 40 58.64 19.35 25.71
C GLY A 40 59.26 18.35 26.67
N VAL A 41 58.98 17.06 26.48
CA VAL A 41 59.46 15.99 27.37
C VAL A 41 60.03 14.85 26.53
N SER A 42 61.23 14.42 26.86
CA SER A 42 61.90 13.30 26.21
C SER A 42 61.74 12.04 27.07
N PHE A 43 61.28 10.93 26.49
CA PHE A 43 61.08 9.67 27.18
C PHE A 43 62.02 8.58 26.64
N ASP A 44 62.47 7.70 27.54
CA ASP A 44 63.35 6.58 27.19
C ASP A 44 62.61 5.41 26.50
N SER A 45 61.28 5.37 26.64
CA SER A 45 60.41 4.37 26.01
C SER A 45 59.19 5.05 25.38
N PHE A 46 58.62 4.41 24.35
CA PHE A 46 57.44 4.94 23.65
C PHE A 46 56.19 4.89 24.54
N VAL A 47 55.57 6.05 24.76
CA VAL A 47 54.39 6.25 25.62
C VAL A 47 53.17 6.46 24.74
N ASP A 48 52.02 5.89 25.13
CA ASP A 48 50.76 6.02 24.39
C ASP A 48 50.13 7.41 24.52
N TYR A 49 49.41 7.83 23.47
CA TYR A 49 48.74 9.13 23.46
C TYR A 49 47.77 9.29 24.62
N ALA A 50 47.00 8.23 24.96
CA ALA A 50 46.04 8.26 26.07
C ALA A 50 46.70 8.63 27.41
N VAL A 51 47.93 8.18 27.65
CA VAL A 51 48.69 8.51 28.87
C VAL A 51 49.13 9.97 28.85
N ILE A 52 49.59 10.46 27.69
CA ILE A 52 49.96 11.87 27.51
C ILE A 52 48.75 12.79 27.67
N ASP A 53 47.60 12.44 27.08
CA ASP A 53 46.38 13.24 27.16
C ASP A 53 45.81 13.27 28.58
N ASN A 54 45.79 12.13 29.27
CA ASN A 54 45.39 12.06 30.67
C ASN A 54 46.27 12.96 31.55
N ALA A 55 47.59 12.94 31.35
CA ALA A 55 48.52 13.81 32.05
C ALA A 55 48.26 15.31 31.75
N GLN A 56 47.99 15.67 30.50
CA GLN A 56 47.63 17.05 30.13
C GLN A 56 46.37 17.51 30.85
N ASN A 57 45.32 16.69 30.87
CA ASN A 57 44.04 17.03 31.48
C ASN A 57 44.17 17.16 33.01
N GLN A 58 44.90 16.26 33.66
CA GLN A 58 45.14 16.33 35.11
C GLN A 58 45.94 17.59 35.49
N ILE A 59 47.01 17.91 34.76
CA ILE A 59 47.80 19.14 35.02
C ILE A 59 46.95 20.38 34.73
N ALA A 60 46.15 20.37 33.66
CA ALA A 60 45.28 21.49 33.32
C ALA A 60 44.25 21.75 34.41
N GLN A 61 43.61 20.70 34.93
CA GLN A 61 42.63 20.80 36.00
C GLN A 61 43.29 21.25 37.32
N ALA A 62 44.39 20.60 37.73
CA ALA A 62 45.03 20.86 39.02
C ALA A 62 45.66 22.25 39.10
N MET A 63 46.14 22.79 37.98
CA MET A 63 46.72 24.14 37.89
C MET A 63 45.72 25.21 37.42
N GLU A 64 44.44 24.82 37.22
CA GLU A 64 43.40 25.65 36.61
C GLU A 64 43.87 26.33 35.30
N LEU A 65 44.57 25.61 34.44
CA LEU A 65 44.99 26.10 33.13
C LEU A 65 43.89 25.84 32.11
N LYS A 66 43.81 26.70 31.09
CA LYS A 66 42.87 26.51 29.98
C LYS A 66 43.28 25.31 29.12
N LYS A 67 44.59 25.08 28.95
CA LYS A 67 45.13 23.95 28.19
C LYS A 67 46.57 23.64 28.59
N VAL A 68 46.94 22.36 28.59
CA VAL A 68 48.31 21.89 28.74
C VAL A 68 48.69 21.08 27.51
N HIS A 69 49.88 21.33 26.98
CA HIS A 69 50.43 20.65 25.81
C HIS A 69 51.74 19.96 26.18
N LEU A 70 51.69 18.64 26.33
CA LEU A 70 52.87 17.81 26.46
C LEU A 70 53.32 17.41 25.05
N LYS A 71 54.54 17.78 24.68
CA LYS A 71 55.17 17.42 23.42
C LYS A 71 56.19 16.31 23.66
N PRO A 72 55.79 15.03 23.56
CA PRO A 72 56.69 13.91 23.78
C PRO A 72 57.73 13.82 22.64
N ARG A 73 58.95 13.44 23.01
CA ARG A 73 60.00 12.98 22.09
C ARG A 73 60.57 11.66 22.58
N PHE A 74 60.89 10.77 21.65
CA PHE A 74 61.39 9.43 21.91
C PHE A 74 62.71 9.21 21.17
N GLN A 75 63.52 8.26 21.64
CA GLN A 75 64.74 7.88 20.93
C GLN A 75 64.40 7.20 19.59
N LYS A 76 65.21 7.41 18.55
CA LYS A 76 65.02 6.80 17.21
C LYS A 76 64.87 5.28 17.25
N SER A 77 65.52 4.62 18.21
CA SER A 77 65.46 3.16 18.42
C SER A 77 64.09 2.66 18.91
N GLN A 78 63.19 3.54 19.35
CA GLN A 78 61.84 3.19 19.80
C GLN A 78 60.80 3.17 18.67
N PHE A 79 61.16 3.63 17.47
CA PHE A 79 60.28 3.49 16.31
C PHE A 79 60.25 2.04 15.83
N SER A 80 59.06 1.45 15.74
CA SER A 80 58.83 0.09 15.23
C SER A 80 57.56 0.06 14.37
N LEU A 81 57.57 -0.77 13.31
CA LEU A 81 56.39 -1.02 12.49
C LEU A 81 55.24 -1.65 13.29
N ASP A 82 55.56 -2.52 14.26
CA ASP A 82 54.56 -3.12 15.16
C ASP A 82 53.88 -2.05 16.05
N GLY A 83 54.52 -0.89 16.21
CA GLY A 83 53.99 0.24 16.99
C GLY A 83 53.21 1.25 16.14
N ILE A 84 52.99 1.00 14.85
CA ILE A 84 52.43 2.01 13.92
C ILE A 84 51.02 2.45 14.33
N GLU A 85 50.18 1.54 14.82
CA GLU A 85 48.82 1.86 15.24
C GLU A 85 48.82 2.88 16.40
N ARG A 86 49.74 2.68 17.36
CA ARG A 86 49.94 3.59 18.50
C ARG A 86 50.48 4.96 18.06
N ILE A 87 51.26 5.03 16.98
CA ILE A 87 51.70 6.29 16.37
C ILE A 87 50.54 6.98 15.63
N LEU A 88 49.71 6.21 14.93
CA LEU A 88 48.54 6.73 14.20
C LEU A 88 47.49 7.31 15.15
N GLU A 89 47.40 6.85 16.41
CA GLU A 89 46.56 7.49 17.44
C GLU A 89 46.90 8.98 17.65
N TYR A 90 48.20 9.34 17.68
CA TYR A 90 48.62 10.74 17.77
C TYR A 90 48.11 11.57 16.58
N VAL A 91 47.93 10.96 15.41
CA VAL A 91 47.45 11.62 14.19
C VAL A 91 45.92 11.69 14.16
N ARG A 92 45.22 10.62 14.57
CA ARG A 92 43.75 10.53 14.64
C ARG A 92 43.13 11.64 15.49
N HIS A 93 43.77 12.01 16.60
CA HIS A 93 43.31 13.09 17.47
C HIS A 93 43.49 14.49 16.85
N GLU A 94 44.52 14.70 16.03
CA GLU A 94 44.77 15.99 15.38
C GLU A 94 43.98 16.14 14.06
N THR A 95 43.62 15.01 13.42
CA THR A 95 42.89 14.97 12.15
C THR A 95 41.66 14.07 12.26
N PRO A 96 40.49 14.59 12.71
CA PRO A 96 39.28 13.80 12.92
C PRO A 96 38.78 13.05 11.68
N ALA A 97 39.11 13.54 10.49
CA ALA A 97 38.77 12.91 9.21
C ALA A 97 39.52 11.61 8.94
N ALA A 98 40.58 11.30 9.69
CA ALA A 98 41.33 10.05 9.58
C ALA A 98 40.75 8.91 10.43
N ASN A 99 39.72 9.19 11.23
CA ASN A 99 39.09 8.21 12.12
C ASN A 99 38.34 7.14 11.31
N GLY A 100 38.70 5.87 11.53
CA GLY A 100 38.08 4.69 10.90
C GLY A 100 38.78 4.16 9.64
N PHE A 101 39.66 4.94 9.01
CA PHE A 101 40.38 4.51 7.80
C PHE A 101 41.62 3.66 8.09
N PHE A 102 42.26 3.87 9.24
CA PHE A 102 43.48 3.14 9.64
C PHE A 102 43.21 1.85 10.44
N ASP A 103 41.96 1.43 10.60
CA ASP A 103 41.64 0.24 11.38
C ASP A 103 42.10 -1.04 10.68
N GLY A 104 42.96 -1.80 11.36
CA GLY A 104 43.58 -2.99 10.79
C GLY A 104 44.60 -2.69 9.69
N CYS A 105 45.08 -1.44 9.59
CA CYS A 105 46.11 -1.02 8.66
C CYS A 105 47.41 -1.78 8.90
N GLU A 106 47.99 -2.31 7.82
CA GLU A 106 49.33 -2.90 7.85
C GLU A 106 50.35 -1.89 7.35
N ALA A 107 51.58 -1.95 7.84
CA ALA A 107 52.63 -0.99 7.47
C ALA A 107 53.91 -1.71 7.05
N GLU A 108 54.47 -1.28 5.92
CA GLU A 108 55.76 -1.75 5.42
C GLU A 108 56.70 -0.56 5.28
N LEU A 109 57.95 -0.72 5.71
CA LEU A 109 58.99 0.30 5.56
C LEU A 109 60.09 -0.24 4.65
N GLU A 110 60.27 0.39 3.49
CA GLU A 110 61.38 0.11 2.57
C GLU A 110 62.19 1.40 2.36
N ASP A 111 63.49 1.34 2.67
CA ASP A 111 64.41 2.49 2.74
C ASP A 111 63.92 3.67 3.59
N ARG A 112 63.25 4.64 2.96
CA ARG A 112 62.71 5.86 3.59
C ARG A 112 61.21 6.04 3.34
N THR A 113 60.56 5.03 2.76
CA THR A 113 59.15 5.08 2.39
C THR A 113 58.35 4.15 3.28
N LEU A 114 57.50 4.72 4.13
CA LEU A 114 56.53 4.00 4.95
C LEU A 114 55.23 3.86 4.14
N THR A 115 54.93 2.64 3.68
CA THR A 115 53.68 2.34 2.99
C THR A 115 52.65 1.81 3.98
N LEU A 116 51.51 2.48 4.06
CA LEU A 116 50.36 2.09 4.88
C LEU A 116 49.28 1.46 3.99
N CYS A 117 48.99 0.18 4.22
CA CYS A 117 47.99 -0.60 3.51
C CYS A 117 46.62 -0.48 4.20
N LEU A 118 45.73 0.30 3.59
CA LEU A 118 44.37 0.57 4.05
C LEU A 118 43.44 -0.59 3.68
N LYS A 119 42.92 -1.30 4.68
CA LYS A 119 42.00 -2.43 4.50
C LYS A 119 40.53 -2.03 4.34
N LYS A 120 40.16 -0.83 4.78
CA LYS A 120 38.78 -0.31 4.76
C LYS A 120 38.56 0.81 3.72
N GLY A 121 39.50 0.96 2.80
CA GLY A 121 39.51 2.01 1.78
C GLY A 121 39.80 3.42 2.32
N GLY A 122 39.57 4.44 1.49
CA GLY A 122 39.68 5.85 1.88
C GLY A 122 41.00 6.52 1.52
N LYS A 123 41.81 5.93 0.62
CA LYS A 123 43.08 6.52 0.18
C LYS A 123 42.91 7.95 -0.34
N ASP A 124 42.01 8.16 -1.29
CA ASP A 124 41.82 9.46 -1.95
C ASP A 124 41.36 10.55 -0.96
N VAL A 125 40.56 10.18 0.04
CA VAL A 125 40.12 11.09 1.10
C VAL A 125 41.30 11.51 1.97
N LEU A 126 42.12 10.55 2.41
CA LEU A 126 43.29 10.82 3.24
C LEU A 126 44.36 11.64 2.49
N GLU A 127 44.58 11.37 1.20
CA GLU A 127 45.49 12.15 0.36
C GLU A 127 44.98 13.57 0.10
N SER A 128 43.67 13.74 -0.17
CA SER A 128 43.07 15.07 -0.39
C SER A 128 43.21 15.99 0.83
N GLN A 129 43.18 15.42 2.04
CA GLN A 129 43.36 16.13 3.30
C GLN A 129 44.83 16.19 3.77
N LYS A 130 45.77 15.65 2.98
CA LYS A 130 47.21 15.66 3.25
C LYS A 130 47.60 14.91 4.53
N VAL A 131 46.87 13.83 4.85
CA VAL A 131 47.10 13.03 6.06
C VAL A 131 48.42 12.26 5.98
N ASP A 132 48.86 11.86 4.78
CA ASP A 132 50.20 11.35 4.49
C ASP A 132 51.30 12.25 5.08
N ARG A 133 51.19 13.56 4.86
CA ARG A 133 52.13 14.56 5.41
C ARG A 133 51.97 14.73 6.91
N ALA A 134 50.75 14.66 7.43
CA ALA A 134 50.50 14.73 8.86
C ALA A 134 51.18 13.58 9.63
N ILE A 135 51.14 12.36 9.07
CA ILE A 135 51.81 11.18 9.62
C ILE A 135 53.33 11.35 9.57
N SER A 136 53.87 11.75 8.42
CA SER A 136 55.30 12.02 8.25
C SER A 136 55.80 13.05 9.27
N ASN A 137 55.10 14.18 9.39
CA ASN A 137 55.42 15.23 10.36
C ASN A 137 55.34 14.71 11.80
N LYS A 138 54.35 13.89 12.13
CA LYS A 138 54.21 13.34 13.49
C LYS A 138 55.33 12.37 13.83
N ILE A 139 55.72 11.51 12.90
CA ILE A 139 56.87 10.60 13.09
C ILE A 139 58.16 11.41 13.30
N TYR A 140 58.34 12.49 12.55
CA TYR A 140 59.47 13.40 12.74
C TYR A 140 59.42 14.10 14.11
N GLU A 141 58.26 14.60 14.54
CA GLU A 141 58.08 15.23 15.85
C GLU A 141 58.40 14.29 17.01
N LEU A 142 57.92 13.04 16.92
CA LEU A 142 58.02 12.04 17.98
C LEU A 142 59.40 11.36 18.02
N PHE A 143 60.01 11.05 16.87
CA PHE A 143 61.22 10.21 16.81
C PHE A 143 62.40 10.87 16.08
N ASP A 144 62.25 12.07 15.50
CA ASP A 144 63.26 12.72 14.64
C ASP A 144 63.67 11.83 13.43
N LEU A 145 62.69 11.12 12.87
CA LEU A 145 62.80 10.31 11.65
C LEU A 145 62.06 10.97 10.50
N ASP A 146 62.77 11.24 9.41
CA ASP A 146 62.22 11.82 8.18
C ASP A 146 61.86 10.69 7.21
N LEU A 147 60.57 10.32 7.18
CA LEU A 147 60.01 9.26 6.35
C LEU A 147 58.96 9.82 5.38
N VAL A 148 58.96 9.32 4.15
CA VAL A 148 57.91 9.58 3.17
C VAL A 148 56.79 8.58 3.39
N VAL A 149 55.55 9.03 3.54
CA VAL A 149 54.39 8.16 3.78
C VAL A 149 53.63 7.96 2.47
N ASN A 150 53.36 6.70 2.12
CA ASN A 150 52.57 6.31 0.95
C ASN A 150 51.33 5.52 1.41
N LEU A 151 50.18 5.74 0.77
CA LEU A 151 48.92 5.04 1.10
C LEU A 151 48.57 4.07 -0.04
N LEU A 152 48.21 2.83 0.32
CA LEU A 152 47.86 1.77 -0.64
C LEU A 152 46.53 1.12 -0.23
N GLU A 153 45.62 0.88 -1.17
CA GLU A 153 44.25 0.38 -0.92
C GLU A 153 44.03 -0.96 -1.64
N VAL A 154 43.38 -1.94 -0.97
CA VAL A 154 43.37 -3.35 -1.43
C VAL A 154 42.03 -3.83 -2.04
N GLN A 155 40.86 -3.25 -1.73
CA GLN A 155 39.57 -3.60 -2.40
C GLN A 155 38.51 -2.47 -2.35
N THR A 156 37.68 -2.37 -3.41
CA THR A 156 36.59 -1.39 -3.56
C THR A 156 35.40 -1.70 -2.65
N PHE A 157 35.39 -1.09 -1.46
CA PHE A 157 34.26 -1.06 -0.53
C PHE A 157 33.39 0.18 -0.80
N ASP A 158 32.06 0.05 -0.81
CA ASP A 158 31.13 1.15 -1.08
C ASP A 158 31.05 2.13 0.11
N ILE A 159 31.87 3.17 0.03
CA ILE A 159 32.09 4.19 1.06
C ILE A 159 30.78 4.92 1.39
N GLU A 160 29.89 5.16 0.43
CA GLU A 160 28.66 5.92 0.71
C GLU A 160 27.69 5.11 1.57
N LYS A 161 27.56 3.80 1.33
CA LYS A 161 26.70 2.95 2.15
C LYS A 161 27.25 2.74 3.55
N ALA A 162 28.57 2.60 3.68
CA ALA A 162 29.24 2.46 4.97
C ALA A 162 29.25 3.78 5.76
N VAL A 163 29.43 4.92 5.10
CA VAL A 163 29.35 6.25 5.73
C VAL A 163 27.90 6.61 6.03
N LYS A 164 26.91 6.31 5.18
CA LYS A 164 25.48 6.45 5.53
C LYS A 164 25.14 5.59 6.73
N LYS A 165 25.53 4.31 6.71
CA LYS A 165 25.27 3.40 7.82
C LYS A 165 25.99 3.84 9.08
N ALA A 166 27.23 4.30 9.02
CA ALA A 166 27.97 4.81 10.17
C ALA A 166 27.47 6.18 10.65
N VAL A 167 26.97 7.05 9.77
CA VAL A 167 26.35 8.34 10.12
C VAL A 167 24.94 8.11 10.65
N GLU A 168 24.20 7.13 10.14
CA GLU A 168 22.90 6.69 10.65
C GLU A 168 23.08 5.96 11.99
N GLU A 169 24.09 5.11 12.14
CA GLU A 169 24.45 4.45 13.41
C GLU A 169 24.98 5.46 14.41
N LYS A 170 25.78 6.45 13.99
CA LYS A 170 26.27 7.51 14.88
C LYS A 170 25.21 8.55 15.19
N ARG A 171 24.31 8.88 14.26
CA ARG A 171 23.10 9.66 14.55
C ARG A 171 22.17 8.87 15.46
N ALA A 172 21.99 7.57 15.23
CA ALA A 172 21.20 6.70 16.09
C ALA A 172 21.87 6.53 17.45
N GLU A 173 23.20 6.47 17.55
CA GLU A 173 23.94 6.44 18.82
C GLU A 173 23.96 7.80 19.51
N GLU A 174 24.05 8.92 18.79
CA GLU A 174 23.92 10.27 19.35
C GLU A 174 22.49 10.58 19.77
N GLN A 175 21.51 10.04 19.04
CA GLN A 175 20.09 10.13 19.34
C GLN A 175 19.74 9.17 20.49
N HIS A 176 20.28 7.96 20.53
CA HIS A 176 20.18 7.02 21.64
C HIS A 176 20.92 7.54 22.87
N LYS A 177 22.10 8.17 22.73
CA LYS A 177 22.79 8.86 23.83
C LYS A 177 22.00 10.07 24.30
N LYS A 178 21.42 10.88 23.40
CA LYS A 178 20.52 11.97 23.79
C LYS A 178 19.27 11.43 24.47
N GLU A 179 18.70 10.34 24.00
CA GLU A 179 17.54 9.66 24.59
C GLU A 179 17.90 9.02 25.95
N GLU A 180 19.12 8.49 26.13
CA GLU A 180 19.65 7.97 27.40
C GLU A 180 20.03 9.09 28.38
N GLU A 181 20.63 10.18 27.89
CA GLU A 181 20.92 11.39 28.67
C GLU A 181 19.63 12.09 29.08
N GLU A 182 18.60 12.12 28.23
CA GLU A 182 17.26 12.64 28.52
C GLU A 182 16.42 11.70 29.40
N LYS A 183 16.55 10.37 29.27
CA LYS A 183 15.94 9.39 30.20
C LYS A 183 16.44 9.56 31.65
N ASN A 184 17.64 10.09 31.81
CA ASN A 184 18.23 10.40 33.12
C ASN A 184 17.83 11.78 33.67
N VAL A 185 17.04 12.57 32.93
CA VAL A 185 16.44 13.83 33.42
C VAL A 185 15.04 13.52 33.94
N ASN A 186 14.85 13.64 35.26
CA ASN A 186 13.51 13.58 35.86
C ASN A 186 12.70 14.80 35.43
N HIS A 187 11.85 14.63 34.42
CA HIS A 187 10.90 15.62 33.96
C HIS A 187 9.68 15.70 34.89
N GLU A 188 9.13 16.90 35.08
CA GLU A 188 7.95 17.11 35.94
C GLU A 188 6.69 17.18 35.07
N LEU A 189 5.72 16.29 35.31
CA LEU A 189 4.41 16.35 34.66
C LEU A 189 3.73 17.69 34.96
N TRP A 190 2.99 18.22 34.00
CA TRP A 190 2.21 19.43 34.19
C TRP A 190 0.89 19.11 34.91
N ASP A 191 0.99 18.93 36.23
CA ASP A 191 -0.09 18.44 37.09
C ASP A 191 -0.57 17.04 36.65
N GLU A 192 -1.85 16.92 36.23
CA GLU A 192 -2.48 15.68 35.74
C GLU A 192 -2.38 15.52 34.21
N LEU A 193 -1.79 16.48 33.50
CA LEU A 193 -1.68 16.42 32.04
C LEU A 193 -0.53 15.49 31.63
N PRO A 194 -0.66 14.71 30.54
CA PRO A 194 0.36 13.79 30.06
C PRO A 194 1.47 14.52 29.28
N VAL A 195 1.95 15.65 29.78
CA VAL A 195 2.99 16.48 29.16
C VAL A 195 3.96 17.01 30.21
N PHE A 196 5.24 17.13 29.85
CA PHE A 196 6.29 17.56 30.77
C PHE A 196 6.47 19.08 30.73
N LYS A 197 6.11 19.77 31.82
CA LYS A 197 6.08 21.24 31.89
C LYS A 197 7.45 21.87 31.61
N ASP A 198 8.50 21.23 32.11
CA ASP A 198 9.89 21.70 32.01
C ASP A 198 10.47 21.55 30.60
N THR A 199 9.79 20.84 29.70
CA THR A 199 10.21 20.64 28.30
C THR A 199 9.65 21.69 27.33
N LEU A 200 8.92 22.69 27.84
CA LEU A 200 8.26 23.69 27.02
C LEU A 200 9.28 24.56 26.26
N LYS A 201 9.25 24.47 24.93
CA LYS A 201 10.14 25.21 24.03
C LYS A 201 9.32 26.12 23.12
N LYS A 202 9.53 27.43 23.25
CA LYS A 202 8.84 28.44 22.46
C LYS A 202 9.13 28.28 20.96
N ILE A 203 8.07 28.23 20.14
CA ILE A 203 8.12 28.23 18.67
C ILE A 203 7.72 29.60 18.11
N TYR A 204 6.62 30.18 18.60
CA TYR A 204 6.02 31.42 18.10
C TYR A 204 5.48 32.28 19.24
N GLY A 205 5.49 33.61 19.10
CA GLY A 205 4.82 34.52 20.03
C GLY A 205 5.53 34.74 21.37
N LYS A 206 4.78 34.92 22.47
CA LYS A 206 5.32 35.07 23.84
C LYS A 206 5.54 33.71 24.50
N SER A 207 6.24 33.66 25.63
CA SER A 207 6.36 32.44 26.44
C SER A 207 5.00 32.08 27.05
N ILE A 208 4.64 30.80 27.03
CA ILE A 208 3.40 30.29 27.61
C ILE A 208 3.71 29.76 29.02
N GLY A 209 2.99 30.26 30.02
CA GLY A 209 3.05 29.74 31.39
C GLY A 209 1.68 29.42 31.99
N GLU A 210 0.61 29.72 31.27
CA GLU A 210 -0.76 29.39 31.66
C GLU A 210 -1.01 27.89 31.48
N LYS A 211 -1.76 27.29 32.42
CA LYS A 211 -2.10 25.87 32.35
C LYS A 211 -3.06 25.61 31.18
N PRO A 212 -2.80 24.61 30.33
CA PRO A 212 -3.74 24.20 29.29
C PRO A 212 -5.08 23.69 29.88
N LYS A 213 -6.19 24.10 29.27
CA LYS A 213 -7.54 23.55 29.49
C LYS A 213 -7.77 22.37 28.53
N ASN A 214 -8.57 21.39 28.93
CA ASN A 214 -9.01 20.32 28.01
C ASN A 214 -9.83 20.93 26.87
N ILE A 215 -9.61 20.46 25.65
CA ILE A 215 -10.29 20.96 24.44
C ILE A 215 -11.79 20.68 24.53
N ALA A 216 -12.21 19.55 25.12
CA ALA A 216 -13.64 19.24 25.32
C ALA A 216 -14.38 20.26 26.20
N ASP A 217 -13.67 20.96 27.09
CA ASP A 217 -14.25 21.95 27.99
C ASP A 217 -14.27 23.36 27.38
N VAL A 218 -13.68 23.57 26.20
CA VAL A 218 -13.60 24.88 25.54
C VAL A 218 -14.99 25.32 25.08
N SER A 219 -15.39 26.51 25.51
CA SER A 219 -16.67 27.14 25.17
C SER A 219 -16.47 28.27 24.15
N THR A 220 -17.50 28.54 23.36
CA THR A 220 -17.55 29.69 22.44
C THR A 220 -17.46 31.05 23.16
N GLU A 221 -17.68 31.07 24.47
CA GLU A 221 -17.58 32.28 25.32
C GLU A 221 -16.19 32.50 25.92
N ASP A 222 -15.28 31.52 25.85
CA ASP A 222 -13.99 31.59 26.55
C ASP A 222 -13.08 32.72 25.99
N GLY A 223 -13.20 33.04 24.70
CA GLY A 223 -12.45 34.12 24.06
C GLY A 223 -10.95 33.82 23.98
N TYR A 224 -10.19 34.03 25.05
CA TYR A 224 -8.76 33.68 25.12
C TYR A 224 -8.57 32.35 25.84
N ILE A 225 -7.95 31.37 25.18
CA ILE A 225 -7.70 30.03 25.74
C ILE A 225 -6.25 29.62 25.59
N THR A 226 -5.83 28.73 26.48
CA THR A 226 -4.59 27.97 26.37
C THR A 226 -4.94 26.49 26.34
N VAL A 227 -4.50 25.77 25.31
CA VAL A 227 -4.78 24.33 25.09
C VAL A 227 -3.50 23.60 24.70
N TRP A 228 -3.50 22.28 24.81
CA TRP A 228 -2.42 21.42 24.33
C TRP A 228 -2.98 20.39 23.34
N GLY A 229 -2.12 19.76 22.55
CA GLY A 229 -2.54 18.64 21.72
C GLY A 229 -1.48 18.17 20.74
N ASP A 230 -1.65 16.94 20.27
CA ASP A 230 -0.86 16.35 19.19
C ASP A 230 -1.37 16.89 17.84
N VAL A 231 -0.45 17.26 16.96
CA VAL A 231 -0.74 17.75 15.62
C VAL A 231 -1.24 16.59 14.76
N LEU A 232 -2.49 16.67 14.31
CA LEU A 232 -3.13 15.63 13.50
C LEU A 232 -2.88 15.82 12.00
N LYS A 233 -2.94 17.08 11.55
CA LYS A 233 -2.88 17.44 10.13
C LYS A 233 -2.43 18.88 9.97
N THR A 234 -1.71 19.15 8.88
CA THR A 234 -1.29 20.49 8.47
C THR A 234 -1.68 20.79 7.02
N GLU A 235 -2.15 22.01 6.74
CA GLU A 235 -2.47 22.53 5.40
C GLU A 235 -1.91 23.94 5.23
N VAL A 236 -1.20 24.16 4.12
CA VAL A 236 -0.65 25.48 3.76
C VAL A 236 -1.25 25.89 2.42
N ARG A 237 -1.81 27.10 2.35
CA ARG A 237 -2.37 27.68 1.11
C ARG A 237 -1.75 29.03 0.82
N GLU A 238 -1.24 29.23 -0.40
CA GLU A 238 -0.75 30.53 -0.84
C GLU A 238 -1.89 31.46 -1.23
N THR A 239 -1.74 32.75 -0.90
CA THR A 239 -2.66 33.77 -1.40
C THR A 239 -2.39 34.07 -2.88
N LYS A 240 -3.41 34.54 -3.62
CA LYS A 240 -3.29 34.94 -5.04
C LYS A 240 -2.16 35.94 -5.35
N ARG A 241 -1.65 36.67 -4.34
CA ARG A 241 -0.56 37.64 -4.47
C ARG A 241 0.83 37.07 -4.14
N GLY A 242 0.92 35.84 -3.62
CA GLY A 242 2.17 35.13 -3.32
C GLY A 242 3.03 35.71 -2.17
N THR A 243 2.56 36.73 -1.46
CA THR A 243 3.29 37.37 -0.34
C THR A 243 2.95 36.79 1.02
N SER A 244 1.74 36.24 1.17
CA SER A 244 1.21 35.73 2.44
C SER A 244 0.66 34.32 2.25
N LYS A 245 0.70 33.53 3.33
CA LYS A 245 0.21 32.16 3.42
C LYS A 245 -0.87 32.05 4.49
N ILE A 246 -1.86 31.20 4.23
CA ILE A 246 -2.80 30.70 5.23
C ILE A 246 -2.26 29.34 5.67
N PHE A 247 -2.06 29.19 6.97
CA PHE A 247 -1.60 27.95 7.57
C PHE A 247 -2.62 27.45 8.58
N ASP A 248 -3.22 26.32 8.26
CA ASP A 248 -4.24 25.65 9.07
C ASP A 248 -3.66 24.33 9.58
N PHE A 249 -3.85 24.02 10.85
CA PHE A 249 -3.50 22.73 11.40
C PHE A 249 -4.42 22.33 12.54
N ASP A 250 -4.67 21.04 12.68
CA ASP A 250 -5.56 20.51 13.71
C ASP A 250 -4.73 19.90 14.84
N ILE A 251 -5.13 20.16 16.09
CA ILE A 251 -4.55 19.53 17.28
C ILE A 251 -5.63 18.78 18.07
N SER A 252 -5.22 17.72 18.77
CA SER A 252 -6.09 16.99 19.70
C SER A 252 -5.37 16.63 21.00
N ASP A 253 -6.03 16.86 22.11
CA ASP A 253 -5.67 16.34 23.43
C ASP A 253 -6.36 15.00 23.74
N TYR A 254 -6.98 14.41 22.72
CA TYR A 254 -7.80 13.20 22.74
C TYR A 254 -9.15 13.32 23.43
N THR A 255 -9.42 14.40 24.17
CA THR A 255 -10.75 14.72 24.70
C THR A 255 -11.64 15.36 23.62
N SER A 256 -11.04 16.18 22.76
CA SER A 256 -11.65 16.76 21.56
C SER A 256 -10.53 17.24 20.61
N SER A 257 -10.86 17.96 19.54
CA SER A 257 -9.90 18.51 18.60
C SER A 257 -10.29 19.91 18.15
N ILE A 258 -9.30 20.73 17.80
CA ILE A 258 -9.49 22.13 17.40
C ILE A 258 -8.60 22.51 16.22
N THR A 259 -9.16 23.28 15.29
CA THR A 259 -8.40 23.86 14.17
C THR A 259 -7.71 25.15 14.63
N VAL A 260 -6.41 25.23 14.39
CA VAL A 260 -5.57 26.40 14.58
C VAL A 260 -5.32 27.04 13.22
N LYS A 261 -5.57 28.34 13.11
CA LYS A 261 -5.48 29.06 11.82
C LYS A 261 -4.62 30.31 11.92
N MET A 262 -3.59 30.36 11.08
CA MET A 262 -2.65 31.49 10.96
C MET A 262 -2.73 32.12 9.57
N PHE A 263 -2.59 33.44 9.52
CA PHE A 263 -2.48 34.19 8.28
C PHE A 263 -1.37 35.23 8.42
N ASP A 264 -0.26 35.01 7.72
CA ASP A 264 0.92 35.89 7.83
C ASP A 264 1.75 35.87 6.54
N ASP A 265 2.80 36.70 6.49
CA ASP A 265 3.80 36.70 5.42
C ASP A 265 4.48 35.33 5.32
N LYS A 266 4.78 34.88 4.09
CA LYS A 266 5.41 33.58 3.85
C LYS A 266 6.73 33.40 4.62
N ARG A 267 7.48 34.49 4.84
CA ARG A 267 8.73 34.48 5.62
C ARG A 267 8.54 34.10 7.08
N VAL A 268 7.33 34.26 7.61
CA VAL A 268 6.95 33.87 8.97
C VAL A 268 6.42 32.45 8.99
N ILE A 269 5.55 32.10 8.04
CA ILE A 269 4.87 30.80 7.99
C ILE A 269 5.84 29.65 7.62
N ASP A 270 6.70 29.83 6.62
CA ASP A 270 7.52 28.72 6.11
C ASP A 270 8.41 28.09 7.22
N PRO A 271 9.14 28.87 8.04
CA PRO A 271 9.91 28.30 9.15
C PRO A 271 9.05 27.74 10.31
N LEU A 272 7.78 28.14 10.41
CA LEU A 272 6.85 27.64 11.45
C LEU A 272 6.31 26.27 11.10
N VAL A 273 6.00 26.03 9.82
CA VAL A 273 5.49 24.75 9.33
C VAL A 273 6.45 23.63 9.67
N ASP A 274 7.75 23.80 9.35
CA ASP A 274 8.78 22.80 9.64
C ASP A 274 8.88 22.53 11.16
N LYS A 275 8.94 23.58 11.98
CA LYS A 275 9.02 23.46 13.44
C LYS A 275 7.81 22.79 14.07
N ILE A 276 6.62 23.04 13.54
CA ILE A 276 5.36 22.44 14.03
C ILE A 276 5.28 20.97 13.63
N ASN A 277 5.64 20.64 12.39
CA ASN A 277 5.71 19.27 11.92
C ASN A 277 6.77 18.46 12.70
N GLU A 278 7.90 19.07 13.08
CA GLU A 278 8.93 18.44 13.92
C GLU A 278 8.52 18.29 15.40
N ALA A 279 7.66 19.16 15.91
CA ALA A 279 7.32 19.21 17.34
C ALA A 279 6.44 18.04 17.80
N GLY A 280 5.52 17.57 16.95
CA GLY A 280 4.53 16.54 17.29
C GLY A 280 3.43 17.02 18.24
N THR A 281 3.79 17.43 19.46
CA THR A 281 2.87 17.92 20.51
C THR A 281 3.10 19.40 20.79
N LEU A 282 2.02 20.17 20.88
CA LEU A 282 2.05 21.62 21.05
C LEU A 282 1.27 22.09 22.28
N VAL A 283 1.66 23.25 22.79
CA VAL A 283 0.85 24.11 23.67
C VAL A 283 0.61 25.43 22.96
N ILE A 284 -0.64 25.87 22.91
CA ILE A 284 -1.06 27.04 22.13
C ILE A 284 -1.94 27.93 22.99
N SER A 285 -1.57 29.21 23.06
CA SER A 285 -2.38 30.26 23.69
C SER A 285 -2.87 31.22 22.62
N GLY A 286 -4.16 31.51 22.57
CA GLY A 286 -4.76 32.20 21.44
C GLY A 286 -6.20 32.66 21.66
N GLY A 287 -6.71 33.43 20.71
CA GLY A 287 -8.12 33.79 20.64
C GLY A 287 -8.94 32.69 19.95
N TYR A 288 -9.89 32.09 20.65
CA TYR A 288 -10.89 31.19 20.10
C TYR A 288 -12.09 32.00 19.60
N GLN A 289 -12.26 32.03 18.28
CA GLN A 289 -13.22 32.92 17.63
C GLN A 289 -13.83 32.30 16.38
N PHE A 290 -15.02 32.76 16.03
CA PHE A 290 -15.71 32.33 14.81
C PHE A 290 -15.03 32.88 13.56
N ASP A 291 -14.61 32.01 12.65
CA ASP A 291 -14.06 32.34 11.35
C ASP A 291 -15.17 32.25 10.30
N THR A 292 -15.54 33.40 9.74
CA THR A 292 -16.63 33.52 8.74
C THR A 292 -16.30 32.92 7.39
N PHE A 293 -15.01 32.68 7.07
CA PHE A 293 -14.60 32.08 5.82
C PHE A 293 -14.72 30.55 5.87
N SER A 294 -14.26 29.94 6.96
CA SER A 294 -14.43 28.49 7.18
C SER A 294 -15.75 28.13 7.86
N ASN A 295 -16.56 29.12 8.24
CA ASN A 295 -17.85 28.95 8.93
C ASN A 295 -17.76 28.06 10.18
N GLN A 296 -16.72 28.27 10.99
CA GLN A 296 -16.44 27.47 12.20
C GLN A 296 -15.62 28.27 13.22
N TYR A 297 -15.64 27.87 14.48
CA TYR A 297 -14.71 28.40 15.48
C TYR A 297 -13.29 27.85 15.27
N VAL A 298 -12.29 28.73 15.31
CA VAL A 298 -10.87 28.38 15.17
C VAL A 298 -10.05 29.06 16.26
N LEU A 299 -8.93 28.46 16.63
CA LEU A 299 -7.94 29.08 17.50
C LEU A 299 -6.98 29.93 16.67
N ARG A 300 -6.94 31.24 16.93
CA ARG A 300 -5.95 32.16 16.38
C ARG A 300 -4.79 32.27 17.37
N PRO A 301 -3.62 31.69 17.08
CA PRO A 301 -2.55 31.59 18.06
C PRO A 301 -1.86 32.95 18.27
N TYR A 302 -1.68 33.32 19.54
CA TYR A 302 -0.78 34.41 19.94
C TYR A 302 0.59 33.89 20.37
N ALA A 303 0.65 32.65 20.85
CA ALA A 303 1.85 31.94 21.21
C ALA A 303 1.72 30.45 20.91
N ILE A 304 2.82 29.83 20.48
CA ILE A 304 2.93 28.39 20.23
C ILE A 304 4.25 27.93 20.85
N ALA A 305 4.20 26.82 21.58
CA ALA A 305 5.37 26.13 22.10
C ALA A 305 5.27 24.64 21.80
N SER A 306 6.39 23.97 21.57
CA SER A 306 6.46 22.52 21.63
C SER A 306 6.59 22.08 23.08
N ILE A 307 6.08 20.88 23.35
CA ILE A 307 6.20 20.22 24.65
C ILE A 307 6.40 18.73 24.41
N LYS A 308 7.14 18.05 25.28
CA LYS A 308 7.22 16.59 25.22
C LYS A 308 6.01 15.97 25.90
N LYS A 309 5.37 15.03 25.21
CA LYS A 309 4.32 14.18 25.77
C LYS A 309 4.93 13.07 26.61
N ALA A 310 4.34 12.79 27.77
CA ALA A 310 4.65 11.61 28.54
C ALA A 310 4.11 10.39 27.81
N GLU A 311 5.00 9.53 27.35
CA GLU A 311 4.60 8.28 26.72
C GLU A 311 4.28 7.22 27.77
N LYS A 312 3.24 6.43 27.52
CA LYS A 312 2.90 5.28 28.37
C LYS A 312 3.96 4.19 28.16
N THR A 313 4.77 3.95 29.18
CA THR A 313 5.78 2.89 29.22
C THR A 313 5.28 1.71 30.04
N ASP A 314 5.74 0.52 29.67
CA ASP A 314 5.67 -0.64 30.54
C ASP A 314 7.02 -0.70 31.25
N ASP A 315 7.04 -0.40 32.55
CA ASP A 315 8.28 -0.33 33.35
C ASP A 315 8.48 -1.56 34.25
N GLU A 316 7.60 -2.57 34.16
CA GLU A 316 7.73 -3.78 34.99
C GLU A 316 8.96 -4.59 34.58
N PRO A 317 9.85 -5.04 35.49
CA PRO A 317 11.08 -5.72 35.09
C PRO A 317 10.85 -6.98 34.24
N GLU A 318 9.75 -7.69 34.53
CA GLU A 318 9.31 -8.85 33.77
C GLU A 318 7.99 -8.54 33.09
N LYS A 319 7.91 -8.81 31.78
CA LYS A 319 6.78 -8.42 30.95
C LYS A 319 5.73 -9.51 30.86
N ARG A 320 4.46 -9.10 30.81
CA ARG A 320 3.35 -9.99 30.44
C ARG A 320 3.43 -10.37 28.96
N ILE A 321 2.65 -11.38 28.59
CA ILE A 321 2.39 -11.75 27.20
C ILE A 321 0.87 -11.72 26.98
N GLU A 322 0.42 -10.97 25.98
CA GLU A 322 -0.98 -10.94 25.61
C GLU A 322 -1.33 -12.13 24.71
N LEU A 323 -2.31 -12.93 25.14
CA LEU A 323 -2.76 -14.14 24.44
C LEU A 323 -4.15 -13.99 23.80
N HIS A 324 -4.84 -12.88 24.04
CA HIS A 324 -6.18 -12.61 23.51
C HIS A 324 -6.26 -11.15 23.01
N MET A 325 -6.17 -10.98 21.69
CA MET A 325 -6.09 -9.66 21.05
C MET A 325 -6.76 -9.66 19.68
N HIS A 326 -7.63 -8.67 19.50
CA HIS A 326 -8.35 -8.37 18.27
C HIS A 326 -7.71 -7.18 17.56
N THR A 327 -7.75 -7.24 16.23
CA THR A 327 -7.25 -6.20 15.35
C THR A 327 -8.40 -5.57 14.58
N SER A 328 -8.13 -4.53 13.80
CA SER A 328 -9.08 -3.91 12.86
C SER A 328 -9.74 -4.89 11.88
N LEU A 329 -9.28 -6.16 11.80
CA LEU A 329 -9.84 -7.22 10.98
C LEU A 329 -10.86 -8.12 11.70
N SER A 330 -11.07 -7.92 13.00
CA SER A 330 -12.29 -8.36 13.69
C SER A 330 -13.47 -7.48 13.26
N GLU A 331 -14.31 -8.04 12.39
CA GLU A 331 -15.31 -7.31 11.59
C GLU A 331 -16.23 -6.39 12.42
N MET A 332 -16.13 -5.09 12.13
CA MET A 332 -16.93 -4.04 12.77
C MET A 332 -16.90 -4.14 14.30
N ASP A 333 -15.72 -4.38 14.89
CA ASP A 333 -15.54 -4.50 16.34
C ASP A 333 -14.26 -3.82 16.87
N ALA A 334 -13.09 -4.38 16.56
CA ALA A 334 -11.82 -3.83 16.99
C ALA A 334 -11.29 -2.77 15.99
N ILE A 335 -10.43 -1.89 16.50
CA ILE A 335 -10.08 -0.62 15.84
C ILE A 335 -8.63 -0.61 15.36
N SER A 336 -7.71 -1.08 16.19
CA SER A 336 -6.29 -0.88 15.96
C SER A 336 -5.73 -1.86 14.94
N SER A 337 -4.85 -1.37 14.06
CA SER A 337 -4.23 -2.21 13.04
C SER A 337 -3.30 -3.27 13.66
N PRO A 338 -3.15 -4.43 13.00
CA PRO A 338 -2.19 -5.46 13.44
C PRO A 338 -0.78 -4.90 13.63
N THR A 339 -0.33 -4.04 12.70
CA THR A 339 0.99 -3.40 12.80
C THR A 339 1.15 -2.54 14.06
N ALA A 340 0.15 -1.75 14.42
CA ALA A 340 0.24 -0.85 15.57
C ALA A 340 0.36 -1.63 16.90
N LEU A 341 -0.44 -2.69 17.04
CA LEU A 341 -0.43 -3.55 18.22
C LEU A 341 0.91 -4.28 18.40
N VAL A 342 1.43 -4.90 17.33
CA VAL A 342 2.74 -5.59 17.38
C VAL A 342 3.87 -4.63 17.70
N LYS A 343 3.89 -3.44 17.08
CA LYS A 343 4.90 -2.41 17.37
C LYS A 343 4.83 -1.92 18.81
N GLN A 344 3.64 -1.81 19.39
CA GLN A 344 3.48 -1.42 20.79
C GLN A 344 4.02 -2.51 21.74
N ALA A 345 3.74 -3.78 21.46
CA ALA A 345 4.29 -4.89 22.22
C ALA A 345 5.84 -4.91 22.18
N ILE A 346 6.43 -4.67 21.00
CA ILE A 346 7.88 -4.50 20.85
C ILE A 346 8.39 -3.32 21.68
N LYS A 347 7.72 -2.17 21.62
CA LYS A 347 8.09 -0.95 22.37
C LYS A 347 8.05 -1.18 23.88
N TRP A 348 7.10 -1.97 24.38
CA TRP A 348 6.99 -2.36 25.78
C TRP A 348 7.89 -3.54 26.17
N GLY A 349 8.66 -4.09 25.24
CA GLY A 349 9.61 -5.18 25.50
C GLY A 349 8.94 -6.53 25.78
N HIS A 350 7.69 -6.73 25.35
CA HIS A 350 7.01 -8.02 25.48
C HIS A 350 7.73 -9.08 24.63
N GLU A 351 7.90 -10.28 25.17
CA GLU A 351 8.62 -11.38 24.50
C GLU A 351 7.77 -12.04 23.38
N ALA A 352 6.45 -12.02 23.54
CA ALA A 352 5.50 -12.57 22.58
C ALA A 352 4.17 -11.81 22.57
N VAL A 353 3.41 -11.96 21.50
CA VAL A 353 2.04 -11.44 21.37
C VAL A 353 1.21 -12.36 20.48
N ALA A 354 -0.02 -12.68 20.88
CA ALA A 354 -0.97 -13.42 20.06
C ALA A 354 -1.91 -12.49 19.29
N ILE A 355 -2.33 -12.93 18.12
CA ILE A 355 -3.41 -12.30 17.34
C ILE A 355 -4.54 -13.31 17.21
N THR A 356 -5.73 -12.97 17.70
CA THR A 356 -6.86 -13.90 17.88
C THR A 356 -8.17 -13.30 17.37
N ASP A 357 -8.17 -12.81 16.14
CA ASP A 357 -9.37 -12.20 15.54
C ASP A 357 -10.58 -13.14 15.48
N HIS A 358 -11.78 -12.55 15.49
CA HIS A 358 -13.05 -13.27 15.50
C HIS A 358 -13.29 -14.12 14.24
N GLY A 359 -13.09 -15.43 14.35
CA GLY A 359 -13.39 -16.43 13.33
C GLY A 359 -12.57 -16.29 12.04
N VAL A 360 -11.50 -15.49 12.07
CA VAL A 360 -10.68 -15.14 10.91
C VAL A 360 -9.21 -14.99 11.30
N VAL A 361 -8.32 -15.12 10.32
CA VAL A 361 -6.86 -14.98 10.49
C VAL A 361 -6.24 -13.92 9.58
N GLN A 362 -7.06 -13.04 8.99
CA GLN A 362 -6.64 -12.06 7.98
C GLN A 362 -5.53 -11.11 8.44
N ALA A 363 -5.37 -10.92 9.76
CA ALA A 363 -4.35 -10.03 10.33
C ALA A 363 -2.96 -10.65 10.40
N LEU A 364 -2.86 -11.98 10.34
CA LEU A 364 -1.60 -12.68 10.60
C LEU A 364 -0.48 -12.29 9.61
N PRO A 365 -0.71 -12.15 8.29
CA PRO A 365 0.34 -11.71 7.37
C PRO A 365 0.90 -10.32 7.71
N GLU A 366 0.02 -9.36 8.00
CA GLU A 366 0.43 -7.99 8.38
C GLU A 366 1.17 -7.99 9.73
N ALA A 367 0.64 -8.71 10.73
CA ALA A 367 1.27 -8.83 12.05
C ALA A 367 2.67 -9.46 11.96
N TYR A 368 2.83 -10.50 11.12
CA TYR A 368 4.10 -11.19 10.91
C TYR A 368 5.12 -10.30 10.18
N ALA A 369 4.67 -9.51 9.20
CA ALA A 369 5.52 -8.51 8.57
C ALA A 369 5.96 -7.42 9.59
N ALA A 370 5.06 -7.01 10.49
CA ALA A 370 5.34 -6.01 11.52
C ALA A 370 6.30 -6.50 12.61
N SER A 371 6.35 -7.80 12.92
CA SER A 371 7.35 -8.35 13.84
C SER A 371 8.78 -8.25 13.28
N GLY A 372 8.96 -8.33 11.95
CA GLY A 372 10.22 -7.99 11.27
C GLY A 372 11.41 -8.95 11.48
N LYS A 373 12.37 -8.95 10.54
CA LYS A 373 13.65 -9.68 10.67
C LYS A 373 14.58 -8.94 11.65
N GLY A 374 14.75 -9.46 12.86
CA GLY A 374 15.66 -8.91 13.88
C GLY A 374 14.99 -8.37 15.14
N SER A 375 13.65 -8.31 15.19
CA SER A 375 12.93 -8.12 16.45
C SER A 375 13.03 -9.38 17.31
N LYS A 376 12.98 -9.21 18.63
CA LYS A 376 12.94 -10.31 19.60
C LYS A 376 11.52 -10.79 19.91
N ILE A 377 10.48 -10.13 19.37
CA ILE A 377 9.09 -10.52 19.66
C ILE A 377 8.68 -11.75 18.86
N LYS A 378 8.06 -12.71 19.55
CA LYS A 378 7.42 -13.87 18.95
C LYS A 378 5.96 -13.60 18.66
N LEU A 379 5.58 -13.66 17.38
CA LEU A 379 4.17 -13.63 17.01
C LEU A 379 3.55 -15.02 17.22
N ILE A 380 2.45 -15.08 17.97
CA ILE A 380 1.66 -16.29 18.16
C ILE A 380 0.46 -16.23 17.20
N LEU A 381 0.41 -17.17 16.25
CA LEU A 381 -0.68 -17.27 15.30
C LEU A 381 -1.92 -17.84 16.00
N GLY A 382 -3.03 -17.10 16.01
CA GLY A 382 -4.25 -17.55 16.65
C GLY A 382 -5.53 -17.08 15.99
N MET A 383 -6.64 -17.42 16.62
CA MET A 383 -8.01 -17.07 16.24
C MET A 383 -8.92 -17.23 17.46
N GLU A 384 -9.89 -16.34 17.63
CA GLU A 384 -11.03 -16.61 18.51
C GLU A 384 -12.19 -17.20 17.67
N GLY A 385 -12.50 -18.48 17.85
CA GLY A 385 -13.52 -19.18 17.09
C GLY A 385 -14.89 -19.23 17.79
N TYR A 386 -15.91 -19.60 17.02
CA TYR A 386 -17.27 -19.81 17.52
C TYR A 386 -17.58 -21.31 17.62
N LEU A 387 -17.32 -21.91 18.79
CA LEU A 387 -17.54 -23.33 19.06
C LEU A 387 -19.04 -23.66 19.17
N VAL A 388 -19.45 -24.78 18.58
CA VAL A 388 -20.76 -25.40 18.82
C VAL A 388 -20.55 -26.86 19.23
N ASP A 389 -21.20 -27.28 20.30
CA ASP A 389 -21.24 -28.67 20.71
C ASP A 389 -22.25 -29.43 19.82
N ASP A 390 -21.75 -30.02 18.74
CA ASP A 390 -22.51 -30.80 17.79
C ASP A 390 -22.84 -32.22 18.29
N GLU A 391 -22.28 -32.66 19.41
CA GLU A 391 -22.74 -33.89 20.09
C GLU A 391 -24.03 -33.62 20.85
N LYS A 392 -24.15 -32.44 21.45
CA LYS A 392 -25.38 -31.94 22.07
C LYS A 392 -26.41 -31.50 21.03
N TYR A 393 -25.96 -30.93 19.91
CA TYR A 393 -26.82 -30.43 18.83
C TYR A 393 -26.42 -31.00 17.45
N PRO A 394 -26.69 -32.29 17.15
CA PRO A 394 -26.22 -32.92 15.90
C PRO A 394 -26.72 -32.27 14.61
N ASP A 395 -27.90 -31.63 14.66
CA ASP A 395 -28.53 -30.97 13.51
C ASP A 395 -28.50 -29.44 13.61
N PHE A 396 -27.51 -28.87 14.32
CA PHE A 396 -27.46 -27.42 14.57
C PHE A 396 -27.47 -26.59 13.27
N ILE A 397 -27.05 -27.16 12.13
CA ILE A 397 -27.05 -26.49 10.83
C ILE A 397 -28.46 -26.25 10.27
N ASN A 398 -29.46 -27.06 10.63
CA ASN A 398 -30.86 -26.85 10.25
C ASN A 398 -31.68 -26.14 11.35
N MET A 399 -31.13 -26.03 12.56
CA MET A 399 -31.78 -25.34 13.69
C MET A 399 -31.72 -23.81 13.58
N LYS A 400 -32.68 -23.10 14.18
CA LYS A 400 -32.61 -21.64 14.32
C LYS A 400 -31.49 -21.27 15.32
N THR A 401 -30.86 -20.11 15.13
CA THR A 401 -29.70 -19.66 15.94
C THR A 401 -29.99 -19.52 17.45
N ASN A 402 -31.25 -19.50 17.87
CA ASN A 402 -31.67 -19.44 19.27
C ASN A 402 -31.98 -20.82 19.89
N GLN A 403 -31.77 -21.91 19.16
CA GLN A 403 -32.07 -23.27 19.61
C GLN A 403 -30.83 -24.08 20.01
N TYR A 404 -29.64 -23.53 19.81
CA TYR A 404 -28.38 -24.13 20.21
C TYR A 404 -27.49 -23.05 20.81
N GLU A 405 -26.59 -23.48 21.69
CA GLU A 405 -25.59 -22.59 22.28
C GLU A 405 -24.33 -22.58 21.42
N ARG A 406 -23.64 -21.45 21.44
CA ARG A 406 -22.33 -21.28 20.82
C ARG A 406 -21.44 -20.53 21.79
N TYR A 407 -20.17 -20.87 21.80
CA TYR A 407 -19.20 -20.34 22.75
C TYR A 407 -18.00 -19.77 22.02
N HIS A 408 -17.36 -18.77 22.63
CA HIS A 408 -16.04 -18.35 22.18
C HIS A 408 -14.98 -19.35 22.66
N ILE A 409 -13.88 -19.45 21.91
CA ILE A 409 -12.76 -20.35 22.18
C ILE A 409 -11.51 -19.79 21.50
N ILE A 410 -10.38 -19.77 22.21
CA ILE A 410 -9.12 -19.33 21.62
C ILE A 410 -8.38 -20.52 21.04
N PHE A 411 -7.82 -20.33 19.84
CA PHE A 411 -6.93 -21.26 19.16
C PHE A 411 -5.56 -20.60 19.04
N LEU A 412 -4.50 -21.28 19.46
CA LEU A 412 -3.12 -20.86 19.24
C LEU A 412 -2.37 -22.00 18.52
N VAL A 413 -1.72 -21.68 17.39
CA VAL A 413 -0.90 -22.66 16.66
C VAL A 413 0.34 -22.96 17.47
N LYS A 414 0.48 -24.21 17.91
CA LYS A 414 1.62 -24.64 18.73
C LYS A 414 2.86 -24.89 17.89
N GLU A 415 2.73 -25.68 16.83
CA GLU A 415 3.84 -26.16 16.00
C GLU A 415 3.36 -26.31 14.56
N ASP A 416 4.17 -25.91 13.57
CA ASP A 416 3.89 -26.20 12.16
C ASP A 416 5.18 -26.44 11.39
N THR A 417 5.29 -27.63 10.80
CA THR A 417 6.38 -28.03 9.89
C THR A 417 5.80 -28.63 8.61
N SER A 418 4.56 -28.27 8.28
CA SER A 418 3.77 -28.88 7.19
C SER A 418 4.47 -28.79 5.83
N MET A 419 5.21 -27.70 5.62
CA MET A 419 5.90 -27.35 4.38
C MET A 419 7.41 -27.61 4.41
N ASP A 420 7.95 -28.18 5.49
CA ASP A 420 9.37 -28.54 5.55
C ASP A 420 9.59 -29.90 4.88
N GLU A 421 10.06 -29.86 3.63
CA GLU A 421 10.30 -31.08 2.85
C GLU A 421 11.48 -31.92 3.37
N SER A 422 12.32 -31.39 4.26
CA SER A 422 13.41 -32.15 4.89
C SER A 422 12.92 -33.12 5.97
N ILE A 423 11.70 -32.93 6.48
CA ILE A 423 11.08 -33.76 7.50
C ILE A 423 10.20 -34.83 6.81
N PRO A 424 10.31 -36.12 7.18
CA PRO A 424 9.41 -37.17 6.69
C PRO A 424 7.94 -36.81 6.94
N LYS A 425 7.07 -37.10 5.97
CA LYS A 425 5.66 -36.65 6.00
C LYS A 425 4.92 -37.07 7.26
N GLU A 426 5.20 -38.26 7.76
CA GLU A 426 4.65 -38.86 8.97
C GLU A 426 5.10 -38.20 10.28
N GLU A 427 6.20 -37.44 10.26
CA GLU A 427 6.75 -36.72 11.41
C GLU A 427 6.37 -35.23 11.42
N ARG A 428 5.81 -34.71 10.31
CA ARG A 428 5.43 -33.29 10.18
C ARG A 428 4.29 -32.91 11.10
N LYS A 429 4.31 -31.65 11.54
CA LYS A 429 3.28 -31.02 12.34
C LYS A 429 2.47 -30.05 11.49
N TYR A 430 1.16 -30.03 11.70
CA TYR A 430 0.20 -29.38 10.79
C TYR A 430 -0.67 -28.33 11.49
N GLY A 431 -0.19 -27.69 12.57
CA GLY A 431 -1.01 -26.80 13.39
C GLY A 431 -1.62 -25.63 12.62
N ARG A 432 -0.86 -24.99 11.72
CA ARG A 432 -1.33 -23.88 10.86
C ARG A 432 -2.33 -24.38 9.83
N LYS A 433 -2.01 -25.48 9.16
CA LYS A 433 -2.90 -26.11 8.18
C LYS A 433 -4.24 -26.54 8.81
N ASN A 434 -4.19 -27.19 9.98
CA ASN A 434 -5.37 -27.61 10.73
C ASN A 434 -6.26 -26.42 11.10
N LEU A 435 -5.67 -25.32 11.55
CA LEU A 435 -6.39 -24.08 11.81
C LEU A 435 -7.07 -23.55 10.53
N TYR A 436 -6.36 -23.52 9.40
CA TYR A 436 -6.89 -23.01 8.13
C TYR A 436 -8.02 -23.90 7.60
N GLU A 437 -7.93 -25.22 7.72
CA GLU A 437 -9.02 -26.13 7.35
C GLU A 437 -10.27 -25.95 8.22
N MET A 438 -10.10 -25.69 9.53
CA MET A 438 -11.23 -25.36 10.41
C MET A 438 -11.89 -24.04 10.04
N ILE A 439 -11.09 -23.03 9.65
CA ILE A 439 -11.59 -21.74 9.17
C ILE A 439 -12.30 -21.87 7.83
N SER A 440 -11.74 -22.63 6.89
CA SER A 440 -12.39 -22.95 5.62
C SER A 440 -13.74 -23.63 5.85
N ALA A 441 -13.77 -24.67 6.70
CA ALA A 441 -15.00 -25.40 7.01
C ALA A 441 -16.04 -24.50 7.72
N SER A 442 -15.61 -23.62 8.62
CA SER A 442 -16.52 -22.73 9.34
C SER A 442 -17.12 -21.64 8.47
N ASN A 443 -16.39 -21.16 7.44
CA ASN A 443 -16.87 -20.15 6.48
C ASN A 443 -17.65 -20.75 5.29
N VAL A 444 -17.44 -22.03 4.97
CA VAL A 444 -18.07 -22.68 3.81
C VAL A 444 -19.18 -23.64 4.22
N LYS A 445 -18.91 -24.58 5.14
CA LYS A 445 -19.83 -25.69 5.46
C LYS A 445 -20.74 -25.39 6.66
N TYR A 446 -20.20 -24.69 7.65
CA TYR A 446 -20.87 -24.46 8.94
C TYR A 446 -21.22 -22.99 9.18
N PHE A 447 -21.18 -22.17 8.13
CA PHE A 447 -21.50 -20.75 8.23
C PHE A 447 -23.01 -20.54 8.44
N LYS A 448 -23.37 -19.61 9.32
CA LYS A 448 -24.75 -19.12 9.48
C LYS A 448 -24.81 -17.61 9.55
N LYS A 449 -24.78 -17.08 10.78
CA LYS A 449 -24.56 -15.65 11.06
C LYS A 449 -23.10 -15.36 11.40
N ARG A 450 -22.36 -16.41 11.76
CA ARG A 450 -20.96 -16.44 12.17
C ARG A 450 -20.36 -17.74 11.64
N PRO A 451 -19.03 -17.81 11.46
CA PRO A 451 -18.35 -19.04 11.07
C PRO A 451 -18.25 -19.99 12.27
N LEU A 452 -19.09 -21.03 12.30
CA LEU A 452 -19.20 -21.95 13.43
C LEU A 452 -18.22 -23.12 13.30
N ILE A 453 -17.64 -23.55 14.43
CA ILE A 453 -16.72 -24.69 14.50
C ILE A 453 -17.36 -25.79 15.33
N PRO A 454 -17.70 -26.96 14.74
CA PRO A 454 -18.14 -28.12 15.50
C PRO A 454 -17.06 -28.63 16.46
N LYS A 455 -17.44 -29.00 17.68
CA LYS A 455 -16.54 -29.58 18.70
C LYS A 455 -15.94 -30.91 18.22
N SER A 456 -16.67 -31.69 17.42
CA SER A 456 -16.17 -32.90 16.77
C SER A 456 -15.04 -32.61 15.76
N LEU A 457 -15.18 -31.56 14.93
CA LEU A 457 -14.15 -31.14 13.98
C LEU A 457 -12.89 -30.67 14.68
N LEU A 458 -13.05 -29.88 15.75
CA LEU A 458 -11.92 -29.47 16.59
C LEU A 458 -11.20 -30.69 17.15
N ARG A 459 -11.91 -31.68 17.72
CA ARG A 459 -11.28 -32.93 18.21
C ARG A 459 -10.47 -33.64 17.13
N GLN A 460 -10.95 -33.67 15.89
CA GLN A 460 -10.24 -34.29 14.77
C GLN A 460 -8.96 -33.53 14.39
N LYS A 461 -8.97 -32.19 14.46
CA LYS A 461 -7.88 -31.32 13.98
C LYS A 461 -7.10 -30.64 15.12
N ARG A 462 -7.24 -31.12 16.35
CA ARG A 462 -6.64 -30.50 17.55
C ARG A 462 -5.12 -30.63 17.62
N GLU A 463 -4.52 -31.61 16.95
CA GLU A 463 -3.07 -31.80 17.00
C GLU A 463 -2.33 -30.51 16.61
N SER A 464 -1.30 -30.17 17.40
CA SER A 464 -0.49 -28.95 17.24
C SER A 464 -1.26 -27.63 17.40
N ILE A 465 -2.40 -27.66 18.08
CA ILE A 465 -3.19 -26.48 18.46
C ILE A 465 -3.40 -26.49 19.98
N ILE A 466 -3.15 -25.35 20.62
CA ILE A 466 -3.50 -25.09 22.02
C ILE A 466 -4.85 -24.37 22.03
N VAL A 467 -5.76 -24.77 22.92
CA VAL A 467 -7.07 -24.10 23.08
C VAL A 467 -7.28 -23.48 24.46
N GLY A 468 -7.75 -22.23 24.47
CA GLY A 468 -8.09 -21.45 25.66
C GLY A 468 -9.59 -21.34 25.89
N SER A 469 -10.01 -21.17 27.15
CA SER A 469 -11.43 -21.09 27.51
C SER A 469 -12.13 -19.78 27.11
N ALA A 470 -11.38 -18.78 26.63
CA ALA A 470 -11.85 -17.48 26.15
C ALA A 470 -12.56 -16.60 27.21
N CYS A 471 -13.23 -15.56 26.71
CA CYS A 471 -13.89 -14.49 27.46
C CYS A 471 -15.19 -14.95 28.16
N GLU A 472 -16.04 -14.01 28.51
CA GLU A 472 -17.32 -14.29 29.15
C GLU A 472 -18.30 -15.07 28.27
N GLN A 473 -18.17 -15.00 26.94
CA GLN A 473 -18.90 -15.87 26.00
C GLN A 473 -18.29 -17.27 25.90
N GLY A 474 -17.19 -17.57 26.59
CA GLY A 474 -16.56 -18.89 26.66
C GLY A 474 -17.40 -19.92 27.40
N GLU A 475 -17.23 -21.21 27.05
CA GLU A 475 -18.04 -22.32 27.60
C GLU A 475 -17.89 -22.44 29.13
N VAL A 476 -16.66 -22.28 29.65
CA VAL A 476 -16.36 -22.37 31.09
C VAL A 476 -17.01 -21.22 31.87
N TYR A 477 -16.88 -19.98 31.38
CA TYR A 477 -17.44 -18.80 32.04
C TYR A 477 -18.98 -18.86 32.04
N GLN A 478 -19.59 -19.20 30.89
CA GLN A 478 -21.04 -19.38 30.78
C GLN A 478 -21.56 -20.49 31.70
N ALA A 479 -20.84 -21.62 31.82
CA ALA A 479 -21.23 -22.70 32.72
C ALA A 479 -21.23 -22.27 34.20
N ILE A 480 -20.32 -21.37 34.61
CA ILE A 480 -20.33 -20.79 35.96
C ILE A 480 -21.54 -19.88 36.16
N LEU A 481 -21.88 -19.03 35.19
CA LEU A 481 -23.06 -18.15 35.25
C LEU A 481 -24.38 -18.93 35.29
N GLU A 482 -24.43 -20.07 34.59
CA GLU A 482 -25.57 -20.99 34.57
C GLU A 482 -25.67 -21.87 35.82
N ASP A 483 -24.71 -21.77 36.75
CA ASP A 483 -24.65 -22.55 37.99
C ASP A 483 -24.68 -24.07 37.72
N VAL A 484 -23.92 -24.49 36.71
CA VAL A 484 -23.75 -25.92 36.36
C VAL A 484 -23.04 -26.66 37.50
N ASP A 485 -23.42 -27.94 37.69
CA ASP A 485 -22.83 -28.86 38.66
C ASP A 485 -21.28 -28.91 38.54
N GLU A 486 -20.60 -29.03 39.68
CA GLU A 486 -19.13 -29.05 39.78
C GLU A 486 -18.50 -30.17 38.93
N GLU A 487 -19.07 -31.38 38.92
CA GLU A 487 -18.57 -32.49 38.09
C GLU A 487 -18.64 -32.16 36.59
N LYS A 488 -19.72 -31.50 36.17
CA LYS A 488 -19.91 -31.10 34.78
C LYS A 488 -19.03 -29.91 34.41
N LEU A 489 -18.82 -28.97 35.33
CA LEU A 489 -17.91 -27.85 35.15
C LEU A 489 -16.45 -28.33 34.97
N GLU A 490 -16.04 -29.33 35.75
CA GLU A 490 -14.75 -30.01 35.59
C GLU A 490 -14.63 -30.71 34.23
N GLU A 491 -15.67 -31.43 33.81
CA GLU A 491 -15.70 -32.06 32.48
C GLU A 491 -15.52 -31.02 31.36
N ILE A 492 -16.23 -29.88 31.43
CA ILE A 492 -16.11 -28.80 30.46
C ILE A 492 -14.70 -28.22 30.46
N ALA A 493 -14.17 -27.85 31.63
CA ALA A 493 -12.84 -27.26 31.73
C ALA A 493 -11.71 -28.23 31.35
N SER A 494 -11.91 -29.54 31.52
CA SER A 494 -10.94 -30.57 31.13
C SER A 494 -10.56 -30.51 29.65
N PHE A 495 -11.48 -30.03 28.80
CA PHE A 495 -11.32 -29.89 27.36
C PHE A 495 -10.31 -28.80 26.96
N TYR A 496 -10.00 -27.83 27.82
CA TYR A 496 -9.15 -26.69 27.48
C TYR A 496 -7.70 -26.91 27.90
N ASP A 497 -6.72 -26.40 27.17
CA ASP A 497 -5.30 -26.53 27.55
C ASP A 497 -4.91 -25.51 28.62
N TYR A 498 -5.54 -24.33 28.59
CA TYR A 498 -5.46 -23.30 29.63
C TYR A 498 -6.82 -22.62 29.84
N LEU A 499 -7.00 -22.00 31.01
CA LEU A 499 -8.22 -21.28 31.36
C LEU A 499 -7.95 -19.77 31.43
N GLU A 500 -8.87 -18.97 30.91
CA GLU A 500 -8.76 -17.51 30.89
C GLU A 500 -9.56 -16.87 32.03
N ILE A 501 -8.96 -15.82 32.61
CA ILE A 501 -9.62 -14.86 33.48
C ILE A 501 -9.39 -13.46 32.91
N GLN A 502 -10.32 -12.54 33.12
CA GLN A 502 -10.25 -11.18 32.59
C GLN A 502 -10.41 -10.14 33.71
N PRO A 503 -9.87 -8.91 33.53
CA PRO A 503 -10.12 -7.80 34.43
C PRO A 503 -11.61 -7.57 34.67
N ASN A 504 -11.99 -7.15 35.88
CA ASN A 504 -13.38 -6.84 36.21
C ASN A 504 -13.98 -5.79 35.26
N GLY A 505 -13.15 -4.82 34.82
CA GLY A 505 -13.55 -3.78 33.87
C GLY A 505 -14.11 -4.34 32.56
N ASN A 506 -13.55 -5.44 32.04
CA ASN A 506 -14.03 -6.08 30.81
C ASN A 506 -15.48 -6.56 30.96
N ASN A 507 -15.83 -7.05 32.15
CA ASN A 507 -17.13 -7.65 32.47
C ASN A 507 -18.08 -6.69 33.21
N ALA A 508 -17.72 -5.41 33.38
CA ALA A 508 -18.52 -4.43 34.10
C ALA A 508 -19.92 -4.19 33.50
N PHE A 509 -20.12 -4.53 32.23
CA PHE A 509 -21.42 -4.45 31.57
C PHE A 509 -22.47 -5.42 32.16
N MET A 510 -22.03 -6.54 32.76
CA MET A 510 -22.91 -7.49 33.42
C MET A 510 -23.63 -6.86 34.61
N LEU A 511 -22.94 -5.99 35.36
CA LEU A 511 -23.50 -5.25 36.50
C LEU A 511 -24.62 -4.28 36.08
N ARG A 512 -24.59 -3.79 34.84
CA ARG A 512 -25.58 -2.82 34.33
C ARG A 512 -26.92 -3.47 33.98
N THR A 513 -26.92 -4.78 33.76
CA THR A 513 -28.10 -5.51 33.28
C THR A 513 -28.63 -6.50 34.31
N SER A 514 -27.95 -6.71 35.44
CA SER A 514 -28.21 -7.79 36.39
C SER A 514 -29.44 -7.61 37.30
N ASP A 515 -30.02 -6.41 37.37
CA ASP A 515 -31.19 -6.12 38.22
C ASP A 515 -32.50 -6.77 37.74
N ARG A 516 -32.49 -7.42 36.57
CA ARG A 516 -33.66 -8.05 35.95
C ARG A 516 -33.39 -9.51 35.63
N GLU A 517 -34.22 -10.40 36.17
CA GLU A 517 -34.18 -11.83 35.83
C GLU A 517 -34.59 -12.11 34.37
N TYR A 518 -35.44 -11.25 33.79
CA TYR A 518 -35.86 -11.34 32.40
C TYR A 518 -35.62 -10.01 31.67
N VAL A 519 -35.10 -10.10 30.45
CA VAL A 519 -34.89 -8.97 29.54
C VAL A 519 -35.76 -9.15 28.31
N THR A 520 -36.42 -8.07 27.89
CA THR A 520 -37.26 -8.05 26.69
C THR A 520 -36.41 -7.58 25.50
N ASN A 521 -36.39 -8.36 24.42
CA ASN A 521 -35.67 -7.96 23.20
C ASN A 521 -36.47 -6.90 22.39
N LYS A 522 -35.86 -6.34 21.33
CA LYS A 522 -36.50 -5.34 20.44
C LYS A 522 -37.80 -5.84 19.75
N ARG A 523 -38.11 -7.14 19.83
CA ARG A 523 -39.33 -7.77 19.29
C ARG A 523 -40.41 -8.02 20.35
N GLY A 524 -40.17 -7.64 21.61
CA GLY A 524 -41.11 -7.85 22.70
C GLY A 524 -41.03 -9.25 23.34
N GLU A 525 -40.02 -10.06 23.01
CA GLU A 525 -39.86 -11.41 23.57
C GLU A 525 -39.06 -11.34 24.89
N GLU A 526 -39.62 -11.90 25.96
CA GLU A 526 -38.90 -12.06 27.23
C GLU A 526 -37.92 -13.23 27.16
N LYS A 527 -36.65 -12.96 27.49
CA LYS A 527 -35.61 -13.97 27.65
C LYS A 527 -35.02 -13.84 29.04
N LYS A 528 -34.75 -14.96 29.71
CA LYS A 528 -34.00 -14.96 30.96
C LYS A 528 -32.66 -14.27 30.74
N ASN A 529 -32.36 -13.27 31.56
CA ASN A 529 -31.08 -12.60 31.57
C ASN A 529 -30.03 -13.57 32.12
N ARG A 530 -28.89 -13.72 31.44
CA ARG A 530 -27.82 -14.62 31.92
C ARG A 530 -27.02 -14.00 33.07
N TYR A 531 -27.02 -12.68 33.20
CA TYR A 531 -26.17 -11.95 34.14
C TYR A 531 -26.88 -11.57 35.44
N TRP A 532 -28.14 -11.99 35.64
CA TRP A 532 -28.98 -11.55 36.76
C TRP A 532 -28.43 -11.85 38.17
N ARG A 533 -27.44 -12.75 38.27
CA ARG A 533 -26.76 -13.07 39.54
C ARG A 533 -25.52 -12.21 39.82
N VAL A 534 -25.06 -11.42 38.86
CA VAL A 534 -23.83 -10.61 38.95
C VAL A 534 -24.19 -9.21 39.45
N ASN A 535 -24.24 -9.00 40.77
CA ASN A 535 -24.80 -7.78 41.36
C ASN A 535 -23.73 -6.84 41.94
N SER A 536 -22.50 -7.31 42.04
CA SER A 536 -21.38 -6.57 42.62
C SER A 536 -20.07 -6.91 41.93
N GLU A 537 -19.07 -6.04 42.10
CA GLU A 537 -17.71 -6.33 41.64
C GLU A 537 -17.11 -7.58 42.31
N GLU A 538 -17.49 -7.86 43.56
CA GLU A 538 -17.08 -9.09 44.25
C GLU A 538 -17.63 -10.35 43.57
N ASP A 539 -18.79 -10.29 42.91
CA ASP A 539 -19.32 -11.42 42.13
C ASP A 539 -18.44 -11.73 40.92
N LEU A 540 -17.92 -10.69 40.23
CA LEU A 540 -16.96 -10.86 39.13
C LEU A 540 -15.65 -11.48 39.63
N ILE A 541 -15.16 -11.01 40.78
CA ILE A 541 -13.99 -11.58 41.45
C ILE A 541 -14.24 -13.06 41.81
N ASN A 542 -15.42 -13.39 42.32
CA ASN A 542 -15.77 -14.77 42.69
C ASN A 542 -15.83 -15.71 41.48
N ILE A 543 -16.28 -15.23 40.32
CA ILE A 543 -16.21 -16.00 39.08
C ILE A 543 -14.74 -16.28 38.71
N ASN A 544 -13.89 -15.26 38.72
CA ASN A 544 -12.45 -15.44 38.47
C ASN A 544 -11.81 -16.41 39.48
N LYS A 545 -12.12 -16.28 40.78
CA LYS A 545 -11.68 -17.23 41.83
C LYS A 545 -12.14 -18.66 41.56
N LYS A 546 -13.36 -18.86 41.05
CA LYS A 546 -13.90 -20.18 40.72
C LYS A 546 -13.15 -20.80 39.52
N ILE A 547 -12.82 -20.00 38.51
CA ILE A 547 -11.96 -20.45 37.38
C ILE A 547 -10.56 -20.80 37.88
N ILE A 548 -9.98 -19.99 38.77
CA ILE A 548 -8.67 -20.27 39.39
C ILE A 548 -8.68 -21.60 40.14
N ALA A 549 -9.68 -21.82 41.00
CA ALA A 549 -9.83 -23.06 41.76
C ALA A 549 -9.99 -24.29 40.83
N LEU A 550 -10.67 -24.11 39.70
CA LEU A 550 -10.84 -25.15 38.69
C LEU A 550 -9.53 -25.48 37.97
N GLY A 551 -8.74 -24.47 37.63
CA GLY A 551 -7.39 -24.62 37.08
C GLY A 551 -6.47 -25.37 38.04
N ASP A 552 -6.46 -24.96 39.32
CA ASP A 552 -5.68 -25.61 40.38
C ASP A 552 -6.05 -27.09 40.55
N LYS A 553 -7.36 -27.41 40.54
CA LYS A 553 -7.89 -28.77 40.70
C LYS A 553 -7.53 -29.68 39.52
N LEU A 554 -7.55 -29.14 38.30
CA LEU A 554 -7.27 -29.89 37.06
C LEU A 554 -5.79 -29.86 36.64
N GLY A 555 -4.95 -29.09 37.33
CA GLY A 555 -3.55 -28.89 36.95
C GLY A 555 -3.38 -28.13 35.63
N LYS A 556 -4.30 -27.20 35.33
CA LYS A 556 -4.28 -26.39 34.09
C LYS A 556 -3.81 -24.97 34.38
N PRO A 557 -2.94 -24.38 33.54
CA PRO A 557 -2.55 -22.98 33.67
C PRO A 557 -3.77 -22.06 33.58
N VAL A 558 -3.82 -21.07 34.47
CA VAL A 558 -4.79 -19.98 34.41
C VAL A 558 -4.05 -18.72 33.97
N VAL A 559 -4.56 -18.04 32.95
CA VAL A 559 -3.92 -16.89 32.31
C VAL A 559 -4.85 -15.69 32.33
N ALA A 560 -4.30 -14.52 32.66
CA ALA A 560 -5.02 -13.27 32.61
C ALA A 560 -4.84 -12.62 31.24
N THR A 561 -5.94 -12.43 30.51
CA THR A 561 -5.94 -11.89 29.14
C THR A 561 -6.68 -10.56 29.05
N GLY A 562 -6.24 -9.68 28.14
CA GLY A 562 -6.77 -8.33 28.01
C GLY A 562 -8.03 -8.24 27.14
N ASP A 563 -8.21 -9.18 26.22
CA ASP A 563 -9.26 -9.13 25.18
C ASP A 563 -9.23 -7.79 24.43
N VAL A 564 -8.03 -7.47 23.96
CA VAL A 564 -7.67 -6.15 23.45
C VAL A 564 -8.43 -5.88 22.16
N HIS A 565 -9.13 -4.74 22.06
CA HIS A 565 -9.86 -4.31 20.87
C HIS A 565 -9.35 -2.98 20.29
N PHE A 566 -8.56 -2.25 21.05
CA PHE A 566 -7.97 -0.99 20.64
C PHE A 566 -6.67 -0.71 21.40
N LEU A 567 -5.85 0.21 20.89
CA LEU A 567 -4.48 0.39 21.37
C LEU A 567 -4.46 1.19 22.67
N SER A 568 -5.18 2.31 22.70
CA SER A 568 -5.18 3.26 23.81
C SER A 568 -6.58 3.53 24.34
N GLU A 569 -6.69 3.97 25.59
CA GLU A 569 -7.98 4.27 26.25
C GLU A 569 -8.87 5.22 25.44
N HIS A 570 -8.30 6.24 24.79
CA HIS A 570 -9.04 7.20 23.99
C HIS A 570 -9.62 6.63 22.69
N ASP A 571 -9.09 5.51 22.20
CA ASP A 571 -9.59 4.83 20.99
C ASP A 571 -10.95 4.14 21.22
N ALA A 572 -11.36 3.99 22.49
CA ALA A 572 -12.68 3.49 22.86
C ALA A 572 -13.81 4.29 22.18
N LYS A 573 -13.59 5.59 21.92
CA LYS A 573 -14.57 6.44 21.23
C LYS A 573 -14.84 5.97 19.79
N PHE A 574 -13.81 5.49 19.10
CA PHE A 574 -13.95 4.96 17.74
C PHE A 574 -14.80 3.68 17.76
N ARG A 575 -14.54 2.77 18.71
CA ARG A 575 -15.37 1.57 18.90
C ARG A 575 -16.81 1.90 19.27
N ALA A 576 -17.04 2.90 20.11
CA ALA A 576 -18.39 3.38 20.45
C ALA A 576 -19.18 3.80 19.19
N ILE A 577 -18.55 4.53 18.27
CA ILE A 577 -19.18 4.95 17.01
C ILE A 577 -19.53 3.73 16.14
N ILE A 578 -18.61 2.78 16.03
CA ILE A 578 -18.82 1.54 15.27
C ILE A 578 -19.95 0.69 15.89
N MET A 579 -19.98 0.54 17.21
CA MET A 579 -21.04 -0.19 17.92
C MET A 579 -22.41 0.49 17.80
N ALA A 580 -22.45 1.83 17.89
CA ALA A 580 -23.68 2.59 17.67
C ALA A 580 -24.22 2.38 16.25
N SER A 581 -23.33 2.32 15.23
CA SER A 581 -23.74 2.03 13.84
C SER A 581 -24.42 0.65 13.67
N LYS A 582 -24.10 -0.31 14.55
CA LYS A 582 -24.71 -1.65 14.62
C LYS A 582 -25.98 -1.71 15.48
N GLY A 583 -26.36 -0.60 16.12
CA GLY A 583 -27.57 -0.48 16.93
C GLY A 583 -27.43 -1.00 18.37
N PHE A 584 -26.22 -0.96 18.94
CA PHE A 584 -25.99 -1.19 20.37
C PHE A 584 -26.41 0.05 21.17
N ASP A 585 -27.33 -0.16 22.12
CA ASP A 585 -27.92 0.93 22.90
C ASP A 585 -26.97 1.45 23.99
N ASP A 586 -25.99 0.65 24.43
CA ASP A 586 -24.97 1.00 25.43
C ASP A 586 -23.59 1.28 24.82
N ALA A 587 -23.54 1.61 23.53
CA ALA A 587 -22.29 1.82 22.79
C ALA A 587 -21.33 2.84 23.42
N ASP A 588 -21.83 3.80 24.20
CA ASP A 588 -21.01 4.82 24.87
C ASP A 588 -20.32 4.30 26.15
N ASN A 589 -20.80 3.20 26.73
CA ASN A 589 -20.28 2.58 27.95
C ASN A 589 -19.30 1.45 27.62
N GLN A 590 -18.24 1.80 26.88
CA GLN A 590 -17.23 0.84 26.44
C GLN A 590 -16.45 0.22 27.61
N PRO A 591 -16.26 -1.11 27.64
CA PRO A 591 -15.29 -1.73 28.54
C PRO A 591 -13.86 -1.29 28.19
N PRO A 592 -12.93 -1.26 29.16
CA PRO A 592 -11.54 -0.81 28.99
C PRO A 592 -10.67 -1.86 28.25
N LEU A 593 -11.06 -2.22 27.03
CA LEU A 593 -10.40 -3.22 26.18
C LEU A 593 -9.19 -2.64 25.41
N TYR A 594 -8.48 -1.69 26.02
CA TYR A 594 -7.24 -1.17 25.45
C TYR A 594 -6.08 -2.11 25.75
N PHE A 595 -4.98 -2.00 24.99
CA PHE A 595 -3.78 -2.79 25.28
C PHE A 595 -3.16 -2.28 26.59
N LYS A 596 -3.38 -3.01 27.69
CA LYS A 596 -2.85 -2.67 29.02
C LYS A 596 -1.36 -3.00 29.13
N THR A 597 -0.65 -2.26 29.97
CA THR A 597 0.73 -2.60 30.39
C THR A 597 0.74 -3.77 31.38
N THR A 598 1.91 -4.32 31.67
CA THR A 598 2.07 -5.35 32.72
C THR A 598 1.63 -4.84 34.09
N ARG A 599 2.03 -3.62 34.47
CA ARG A 599 1.65 -3.01 35.75
C ARG A 599 0.14 -2.85 35.89
N GLU A 600 -0.54 -2.29 34.89
CA GLU A 600 -2.00 -2.13 34.91
C GLU A 600 -2.73 -3.46 35.06
N MET A 601 -2.22 -4.52 34.42
CA MET A 601 -2.81 -5.85 34.57
C MET A 601 -2.61 -6.41 35.98
N LEU A 602 -1.42 -6.23 36.58
CA LEU A 602 -1.19 -6.63 37.97
C LEU A 602 -2.12 -5.87 38.92
N ASP A 603 -2.36 -4.59 38.66
CA ASP A 603 -3.25 -3.74 39.46
C ASP A 603 -4.72 -4.19 39.35
N ASP A 604 -5.20 -4.52 38.14
CA ASP A 604 -6.56 -5.07 37.92
C ASP A 604 -6.81 -6.39 38.67
N PHE A 605 -5.74 -7.13 38.97
CA PHE A 605 -5.77 -8.41 39.66
C PHE A 605 -5.16 -8.37 41.07
N ALA A 606 -4.96 -7.19 41.64
CA ALA A 606 -4.36 -7.02 42.96
C ALA A 606 -5.14 -7.75 44.09
N TRP A 607 -6.44 -8.00 43.89
CA TRP A 607 -7.28 -8.79 44.80
C TRP A 607 -6.80 -10.24 44.98
N ALA A 608 -5.99 -10.78 44.07
CA ALA A 608 -5.41 -12.12 44.17
C ALA A 608 -4.07 -12.15 44.94
N GLY A 609 -3.55 -11.00 45.38
CA GLY A 609 -2.27 -10.89 46.09
C GLY A 609 -1.10 -11.38 45.23
N ASP A 610 -0.16 -12.11 45.84
CA ASP A 610 1.06 -12.59 45.17
C ASP A 610 0.78 -13.49 43.96
N ARG A 611 -0.38 -14.16 43.93
CA ARG A 611 -0.80 -14.99 42.78
C ARG A 611 -1.08 -14.15 41.54
N ALA A 612 -1.24 -12.83 41.63
CA ALA A 612 -1.41 -11.94 40.48
C ALA A 612 -0.34 -12.16 39.41
N ARG A 613 0.91 -12.27 39.87
CA ARG A 613 2.06 -12.52 39.01
C ARG A 613 1.97 -13.86 38.27
N GLU A 614 1.45 -14.89 38.94
CA GLU A 614 1.34 -16.25 38.38
C GLU A 614 0.53 -16.24 37.08
N PHE A 615 -0.63 -15.59 37.08
CA PHE A 615 -1.53 -15.60 35.93
C PHE A 615 -1.33 -14.43 34.95
N VAL A 616 -0.73 -13.31 35.37
CA VAL A 616 -0.42 -12.17 34.48
C VAL A 616 0.90 -12.38 33.72
N ILE A 617 1.90 -13.01 34.33
CA ILE A 617 3.26 -13.11 33.78
C ILE A 617 3.65 -14.57 33.56
N ASP A 618 3.68 -15.37 34.62
CA ASP A 618 4.36 -16.68 34.58
C ASP A 618 3.61 -17.69 33.69
N ASN A 619 2.29 -17.80 33.81
CA ASN A 619 1.49 -18.74 33.03
C ASN A 619 1.36 -18.35 31.55
N PRO A 620 1.08 -17.08 31.16
CA PRO A 620 1.12 -16.66 29.77
C PRO A 620 2.48 -16.94 29.11
N LYS A 621 3.58 -16.70 29.84
CA LYS A 621 4.94 -17.03 29.39
C LYS A 621 5.14 -18.52 29.17
N LYS A 622 4.70 -19.39 30.09
CA LYS A 622 4.74 -20.85 29.89
C LYS A 622 3.99 -21.29 28.62
N ILE A 623 2.85 -20.68 28.33
CA ILE A 623 2.11 -20.98 27.09
C ILE A 623 2.92 -20.55 25.87
N ALA A 624 3.43 -19.32 25.84
CA ALA A 624 4.24 -18.80 24.73
C ALA A 624 5.55 -19.60 24.50
N ASP A 625 6.21 -20.01 25.58
CA ASP A 625 7.44 -20.83 25.55
C ASP A 625 7.18 -22.24 25.00
N SER A 626 5.94 -22.75 25.13
CA SER A 626 5.55 -24.06 24.60
C SER A 626 5.26 -24.08 23.09
N ILE A 627 5.18 -22.91 22.47
CA ILE A 627 4.91 -22.72 21.05
C ILE A 627 6.24 -22.72 20.28
N MET A 628 6.25 -23.16 19.03
CA MET A 628 7.41 -23.08 18.14
C MET A 628 7.70 -21.62 17.77
N ASP A 629 8.98 -21.27 17.67
CA ASP A 629 9.36 -19.90 17.31
C ASP A 629 9.15 -19.62 15.82
N ASN A 630 8.72 -18.39 15.52
CA ASN A 630 8.65 -17.82 14.17
C ASN A 630 7.88 -18.67 13.14
N ILE A 631 6.73 -19.24 13.53
CA ILE A 631 5.83 -19.91 12.59
C ILE A 631 5.29 -18.85 11.61
N PRO A 632 5.59 -18.93 10.30
CA PRO A 632 5.09 -17.95 9.36
C PRO A 632 3.62 -18.26 9.02
N PRO A 633 2.74 -17.24 8.87
CA PRO A 633 1.36 -17.47 8.45
C PRO A 633 1.27 -18.03 7.02
N ILE A 634 2.24 -17.70 6.17
CA ILE A 634 2.33 -18.16 4.79
C ILE A 634 3.71 -18.79 4.60
N PRO A 635 3.83 -19.97 3.96
CA PRO A 635 5.13 -20.62 3.79
C PRO A 635 6.04 -19.72 2.95
N PRO A 636 7.32 -19.58 3.33
CA PRO A 636 8.27 -18.84 2.52
C PRO A 636 8.56 -19.58 1.20
N GLY A 637 8.76 -18.83 0.12
CA GLY A 637 9.09 -19.36 -1.21
C GLY A 637 7.95 -19.23 -2.20
N THR A 638 8.25 -19.52 -3.47
CA THR A 638 7.33 -19.39 -4.60
C THR A 638 6.95 -20.78 -5.11
N PHE A 639 5.65 -21.02 -5.29
CA PHE A 639 5.09 -22.33 -5.63
C PHE A 639 4.30 -22.21 -6.94
N GLN A 640 4.98 -22.50 -8.05
CA GLN A 640 4.43 -22.38 -9.40
C GLN A 640 3.79 -23.69 -9.88
N PRO A 641 2.69 -23.64 -10.66
CA PRO A 641 2.12 -24.83 -11.28
C PRO A 641 3.07 -25.40 -12.35
N HIS A 642 2.97 -26.71 -12.62
CA HIS A 642 3.75 -27.38 -13.65
C HIS A 642 2.87 -27.84 -14.81
N ILE A 643 3.34 -27.65 -16.05
CA ILE A 643 2.72 -28.20 -17.26
C ILE A 643 3.82 -28.83 -18.10
N ASP A 644 3.72 -30.13 -18.32
CA ASP A 644 4.66 -30.89 -19.16
C ASP A 644 4.73 -30.30 -20.58
N GLY A 645 5.94 -30.05 -21.08
CA GLY A 645 6.17 -29.56 -22.45
C GLY A 645 5.89 -28.07 -22.67
N ALA A 646 5.56 -27.30 -21.63
CA ALA A 646 5.20 -25.88 -21.80
C ALA A 646 6.34 -25.02 -22.37
N ASN A 647 7.58 -25.28 -21.96
CA ASN A 647 8.73 -24.49 -22.43
C ASN A 647 9.02 -24.75 -23.91
N GLU A 648 8.90 -26.01 -24.35
CA GLU A 648 9.04 -26.42 -25.73
C GLU A 648 7.92 -25.81 -26.60
N GLU A 649 6.67 -25.88 -26.12
CA GLU A 649 5.50 -25.29 -26.79
C GLU A 649 5.68 -23.79 -27.03
N LEU A 650 6.09 -23.05 -25.99
CA LEU A 650 6.35 -21.61 -26.08
C LEU A 650 7.45 -21.30 -27.09
N THR A 651 8.57 -22.03 -26.99
CA THR A 651 9.72 -21.83 -27.87
C THR A 651 9.35 -22.06 -29.33
N GLU A 652 8.67 -23.16 -29.63
CA GLU A 652 8.25 -23.51 -30.99
C GLU A 652 7.29 -22.46 -31.58
N LYS A 653 6.26 -22.06 -30.83
CA LYS A 653 5.30 -21.03 -31.27
C LYS A 653 6.00 -19.70 -31.58
N CYS A 654 6.87 -19.24 -30.68
CA CYS A 654 7.60 -17.99 -30.86
C CYS A 654 8.49 -17.99 -32.12
N TRP A 655 9.26 -19.06 -32.33
CA TRP A 655 10.14 -19.17 -33.50
C TRP A 655 9.37 -19.33 -34.81
N ASN A 656 8.25 -20.04 -34.81
CA ASN A 656 7.39 -20.16 -36.00
C ASN A 656 6.83 -18.80 -36.40
N MET A 657 6.28 -18.03 -35.45
CA MET A 657 5.78 -16.67 -35.73
C MET A 657 6.89 -15.72 -36.21
N ALA A 658 8.08 -15.78 -35.60
CA ALA A 658 9.22 -14.97 -36.03
C ALA A 658 9.60 -15.24 -37.49
N LYS A 659 9.61 -16.51 -37.90
CA LYS A 659 9.87 -16.92 -39.29
C LYS A 659 8.76 -16.50 -40.24
N ASP A 660 7.51 -16.60 -39.81
CA ASP A 660 6.36 -16.20 -40.61
C ASP A 660 6.34 -14.69 -40.88
N LEU A 661 6.78 -13.87 -39.93
CA LEU A 661 6.82 -12.41 -40.09
C LEU A 661 8.10 -11.93 -40.82
N TYR A 662 9.27 -12.44 -40.44
CA TYR A 662 10.57 -11.91 -40.84
C TYR A 662 11.42 -12.83 -41.73
N GLY A 663 10.94 -14.04 -42.03
CA GLY A 663 11.60 -15.00 -42.91
C GLY A 663 12.49 -16.02 -42.19
N ASP A 664 12.98 -17.01 -42.94
CA ASP A 664 13.93 -18.02 -42.47
C ASP A 664 15.20 -17.97 -43.35
N PRO A 665 16.35 -17.50 -42.84
CA PRO A 665 16.64 -17.20 -41.43
C PRO A 665 16.03 -15.87 -40.94
N VAL A 666 15.65 -15.83 -39.66
CA VAL A 666 15.16 -14.64 -38.97
C VAL A 666 16.29 -13.59 -38.87
N PRO A 667 16.03 -12.28 -39.09
CA PRO A 667 17.03 -11.23 -38.95
C PRO A 667 17.72 -11.27 -37.58
N LYS A 668 19.06 -11.11 -37.58
CA LYS A 668 19.89 -11.25 -36.37
C LYS A 668 19.37 -10.43 -35.18
N TYR A 669 18.97 -9.18 -35.40
CA TYR A 669 18.40 -8.32 -34.34
C TYR A 669 17.19 -8.94 -33.64
N VAL A 670 16.28 -9.54 -34.41
CA VAL A 670 15.07 -10.20 -33.89
C VAL A 670 15.43 -11.53 -33.22
N ALA A 671 16.29 -12.32 -33.86
CA ALA A 671 16.72 -13.62 -33.36
C ALA A 671 17.47 -13.50 -32.00
N ASP A 672 18.41 -12.56 -31.90
CA ASP A 672 19.18 -12.32 -30.68
C ASP A 672 18.27 -11.84 -29.53
N ARG A 673 17.29 -10.96 -29.84
CA ARG A 673 16.31 -10.48 -28.85
C ARG A 673 15.41 -11.62 -28.38
N LEU A 674 14.86 -12.42 -29.30
CA LEU A 674 13.95 -13.51 -28.97
C LEU A 674 14.63 -14.60 -28.14
N GLN A 675 15.83 -15.02 -28.53
CA GLN A 675 16.57 -16.05 -27.81
C GLN A 675 16.87 -15.60 -26.37
N ARG A 676 17.37 -14.36 -26.20
CA ARG A 676 17.65 -13.79 -24.88
C ARG A 676 16.41 -13.76 -23.97
N GLU A 677 15.26 -13.38 -24.52
CA GLU A 677 14.00 -13.37 -23.76
C GLU A 677 13.55 -14.78 -23.37
N LEU A 678 13.55 -15.73 -24.32
CA LEU A 678 13.17 -17.12 -24.04
C LEU A 678 14.08 -17.75 -22.98
N ASP A 679 15.39 -17.54 -23.07
CA ASP A 679 16.37 -18.04 -22.09
C ASP A 679 16.08 -17.50 -20.69
N SER A 680 15.73 -16.21 -20.58
CA SER A 680 15.35 -15.59 -19.30
C SER A 680 14.01 -16.12 -18.77
N ILE A 681 12.97 -16.13 -19.60
CA ILE A 681 11.63 -16.60 -19.21
C ILE A 681 11.67 -18.06 -18.74
N ILE A 682 12.33 -18.93 -19.50
CA ILE A 682 12.45 -20.35 -19.17
C ILE A 682 13.40 -20.57 -17.99
N GLY A 683 14.53 -19.86 -17.97
CA GLY A 683 15.53 -19.97 -16.89
C GLY A 683 14.99 -19.58 -15.52
N HIS A 684 14.02 -18.65 -15.45
CA HIS A 684 13.36 -18.25 -14.21
C HIS A 684 12.02 -18.98 -13.96
N GLY A 685 11.64 -19.96 -14.79
CA GLY A 685 10.45 -20.79 -14.57
C GLY A 685 9.11 -20.18 -15.00
N PHE A 686 9.11 -19.09 -15.77
CA PHE A 686 7.89 -18.38 -16.18
C PHE A 686 7.29 -18.88 -17.51
N GLY A 687 7.92 -19.84 -18.19
CA GLY A 687 7.42 -20.39 -19.46
C GLY A 687 6.00 -20.97 -19.36
N VAL A 688 5.67 -21.57 -18.21
CA VAL A 688 4.32 -22.09 -17.92
C VAL A 688 3.26 -20.97 -17.96
N LEU A 689 3.57 -19.78 -17.44
CA LEU A 689 2.65 -18.64 -17.41
C LEU A 689 2.27 -18.18 -18.81
N TYR A 690 3.26 -18.14 -19.69
CA TYR A 690 3.06 -17.74 -21.09
C TYR A 690 2.18 -18.74 -21.83
N VAL A 691 2.39 -20.04 -21.62
CA VAL A 691 1.54 -21.08 -22.23
C VAL A 691 0.10 -21.00 -21.73
N ILE A 692 -0.10 -20.79 -20.43
CA ILE A 692 -1.44 -20.64 -19.84
C ILE A 692 -2.15 -19.42 -20.44
N ALA A 693 -1.48 -18.26 -20.43
CA ALA A 693 -2.00 -17.04 -21.02
C ALA A 693 -2.36 -17.22 -22.49
N LYS A 694 -1.52 -17.92 -23.27
CA LYS A 694 -1.81 -18.23 -24.67
C LYS A 694 -3.04 -19.12 -24.81
N ARG A 695 -3.16 -20.18 -24.01
CA ARG A 695 -4.34 -21.07 -24.05
C ARG A 695 -5.62 -20.32 -23.71
N LEU A 696 -5.59 -19.42 -22.74
CA LEU A 696 -6.73 -18.54 -22.40
C LEU A 696 -7.11 -17.61 -23.56
N VAL A 697 -6.13 -16.99 -24.21
CA VAL A 697 -6.35 -16.15 -25.39
C VAL A 697 -6.96 -16.95 -26.55
N GLU A 698 -6.36 -18.10 -26.90
CA GLU A 698 -6.86 -18.95 -27.99
C GLU A 698 -8.28 -19.46 -27.72
N GLU A 699 -8.61 -19.84 -26.48
CA GLU A 699 -9.97 -20.28 -26.14
C GLU A 699 -10.98 -19.13 -26.27
N SER A 700 -10.64 -17.92 -25.85
CA SER A 700 -11.49 -16.73 -26.05
C SER A 700 -11.71 -16.45 -27.55
N GLU A 701 -10.63 -16.45 -28.34
CA GLU A 701 -10.68 -16.17 -29.78
C GLU A 701 -11.48 -17.23 -30.55
N ARG A 702 -11.35 -18.53 -30.21
CA ARG A 702 -12.17 -19.61 -30.79
C ARG A 702 -13.66 -19.44 -30.56
N ASN A 703 -14.03 -18.77 -29.46
CA ASN A 703 -15.41 -18.43 -29.13
C ASN A 703 -15.83 -17.05 -29.65
N GLY A 704 -15.00 -16.41 -30.48
CA GLY A 704 -15.29 -15.16 -31.17
C GLY A 704 -14.98 -13.90 -30.38
N TYR A 705 -14.31 -13.99 -29.22
CA TYR A 705 -13.96 -12.83 -28.40
C TYR A 705 -12.46 -12.58 -28.43
N LEU A 706 -12.04 -11.48 -29.06
CA LEU A 706 -10.64 -11.02 -29.02
C LEU A 706 -10.23 -10.65 -27.59
N VAL A 707 -8.96 -10.80 -27.25
CA VAL A 707 -8.42 -10.42 -25.93
C VAL A 707 -7.53 -9.19 -26.08
N GLY A 708 -7.77 -8.18 -25.27
CA GLY A 708 -6.94 -6.98 -25.21
C GLY A 708 -5.69 -7.21 -24.37
N SER A 709 -4.55 -6.68 -24.81
CA SER A 709 -3.32 -6.70 -24.04
C SER A 709 -3.34 -5.66 -22.91
N ARG A 710 -2.66 -5.95 -21.80
CA ARG A 710 -2.55 -5.03 -20.65
C ARG A 710 -1.24 -5.21 -19.89
N GLY A 711 -0.81 -4.14 -19.23
CA GLY A 711 0.28 -4.19 -18.26
C GLY A 711 1.66 -4.23 -18.93
N SER A 712 2.64 -4.83 -18.24
CA SER A 712 4.02 -4.88 -18.73
C SER A 712 4.33 -6.06 -19.66
N VAL A 713 3.40 -7.01 -19.85
CA VAL A 713 3.65 -8.19 -20.70
C VAL A 713 3.94 -7.80 -22.17
N GLY A 714 3.39 -6.67 -22.63
CA GLY A 714 3.71 -6.12 -23.96
C GLY A 714 5.14 -5.62 -24.15
N SER A 715 5.97 -5.63 -23.09
CA SER A 715 7.42 -5.41 -23.19
C SER A 715 8.18 -6.66 -23.68
N SER A 716 7.54 -7.84 -23.73
CA SER A 716 8.15 -9.09 -24.16
C SER A 716 7.85 -9.42 -25.63
N LEU A 717 8.91 -9.62 -26.40
CA LEU A 717 8.84 -10.13 -27.76
C LEU A 717 8.32 -11.57 -27.79
N ALA A 718 8.70 -12.39 -26.81
CA ALA A 718 8.15 -13.74 -26.66
C ALA A 718 6.63 -13.71 -26.41
N ALA A 719 6.11 -12.71 -25.68
CA ALA A 719 4.66 -12.56 -25.51
C ALA A 719 3.96 -12.16 -26.83
N HIS A 720 4.59 -11.29 -27.62
CA HIS A 720 4.09 -10.91 -28.94
C HIS A 720 4.06 -12.11 -29.91
N PHE A 721 5.19 -12.81 -30.07
CA PHE A 721 5.27 -13.96 -30.97
C PHE A 721 4.53 -15.19 -30.46
N GLY A 722 4.39 -15.33 -29.14
CA GLY A 722 3.54 -16.32 -28.51
C GLY A 722 2.05 -16.05 -28.72
N GLY A 723 1.66 -14.87 -29.22
CA GLY A 723 0.27 -14.49 -29.45
C GLY A 723 -0.51 -14.21 -28.17
N ILE A 724 0.16 -13.67 -27.17
CA ILE A 724 -0.40 -13.22 -25.87
C ILE A 724 -0.60 -11.70 -25.90
N SER A 725 0.32 -10.97 -26.53
CA SER A 725 0.29 -9.50 -26.62
C SER A 725 0.27 -9.02 -28.07
N GLU A 726 -0.54 -8.01 -28.37
CA GLU A 726 -0.54 -7.35 -29.69
C GLU A 726 0.57 -6.31 -29.84
N VAL A 727 1.14 -5.85 -28.73
CA VAL A 727 2.22 -4.86 -28.71
C VAL A 727 3.52 -5.52 -29.17
N ASN A 728 4.15 -4.97 -30.21
CA ASN A 728 5.46 -5.40 -30.69
C ASN A 728 6.57 -4.53 -30.07
N PRO A 729 7.40 -5.05 -29.15
CA PRO A 729 8.38 -4.25 -28.41
C PRO A 729 9.68 -3.98 -29.17
N LEU A 730 9.83 -4.49 -30.41
CA LEU A 730 11.01 -4.21 -31.24
C LEU A 730 11.13 -2.72 -31.55
N ALA A 731 12.32 -2.30 -31.95
CA ALA A 731 12.51 -0.95 -32.50
C ALA A 731 11.64 -0.72 -33.75
N PRO A 732 11.30 0.54 -34.09
CA PRO A 732 10.52 0.87 -35.27
C PRO A 732 11.08 0.23 -36.53
N HIS A 733 10.22 -0.39 -37.33
CA HIS A 733 10.67 -1.09 -38.52
C HIS A 733 9.57 -1.26 -39.58
N TYR A 734 10.01 -1.51 -40.80
CA TYR A 734 9.17 -2.04 -41.88
C TYR A 734 9.32 -3.55 -42.01
N TYR A 735 8.26 -4.24 -42.37
CA TYR A 735 8.34 -5.64 -42.84
C TYR A 735 7.37 -5.91 -43.99
N CYS A 736 7.75 -6.80 -44.91
CA CYS A 736 6.93 -7.18 -46.06
C CYS A 736 6.25 -8.53 -45.83
N GLN A 737 4.91 -8.54 -45.82
CA GLN A 737 4.15 -9.79 -45.65
C GLN A 737 4.39 -10.83 -46.76
N LYS A 738 4.78 -10.38 -47.96
CA LYS A 738 5.00 -11.25 -49.13
C LYS A 738 6.39 -11.87 -49.19
N CYS A 739 7.44 -11.05 -49.24
CA CYS A 739 8.82 -11.54 -49.40
C CYS A 739 9.66 -11.51 -48.12
N LYS A 740 9.05 -11.13 -46.99
CA LYS A 740 9.66 -11.13 -45.64
C LYS A 740 10.85 -10.18 -45.44
N HIS A 741 11.16 -9.32 -46.42
CA HIS A 741 12.15 -8.25 -46.26
C HIS A 741 11.77 -7.28 -45.15
N SER A 742 12.72 -6.92 -44.30
CA SER A 742 12.54 -6.03 -43.14
C SER A 742 13.66 -4.99 -42.99
N GLU A 743 13.34 -3.81 -42.47
CA GLU A 743 14.27 -2.69 -42.24
C GLU A 743 14.02 -2.07 -40.86
N PHE A 744 15.03 -2.05 -39.98
CA PHE A 744 14.93 -1.60 -38.59
C PHE A 744 15.66 -0.26 -38.35
N PHE A 745 15.09 0.60 -37.50
CA PHE A 745 15.65 1.90 -37.09
C PHE A 745 16.02 1.84 -35.61
N LEU A 746 17.32 1.80 -35.30
CA LEU A 746 17.83 1.46 -33.95
C LEU A 746 18.38 2.67 -33.18
N ASN A 747 18.38 3.86 -33.78
CA ASN A 747 19.05 5.04 -33.20
C ASN A 747 18.07 6.08 -32.62
N GLY A 748 16.86 5.67 -32.25
CA GLY A 748 15.83 6.58 -31.73
C GLY A 748 15.31 7.59 -32.77
N GLU A 749 15.43 7.28 -34.07
CA GLU A 749 15.02 8.16 -35.18
C GLU A 749 13.50 8.35 -35.26
N TYR A 750 12.75 7.37 -34.76
CA TYR A 750 11.30 7.34 -34.69
C TYR A 750 10.88 6.83 -33.31
N GLY A 751 9.80 7.36 -32.73
CA GLY A 751 9.30 6.90 -31.43
C GLY A 751 8.46 5.62 -31.51
N SER A 752 7.89 5.33 -32.68
CA SER A 752 7.10 4.12 -32.98
C SER A 752 7.12 3.82 -34.47
N GLY A 753 6.97 2.54 -34.84
CA GLY A 753 6.81 2.09 -36.21
C GLY A 753 5.58 2.69 -36.88
N PHE A 754 4.52 2.98 -36.14
CA PHE A 754 3.32 3.61 -36.73
C PHE A 754 3.53 5.04 -37.21
N ASP A 755 4.62 5.68 -36.77
CA ASP A 755 5.03 7.01 -37.20
C ASP A 755 5.82 6.98 -38.52
N LEU A 756 6.21 5.79 -38.98
CA LEU A 756 6.92 5.63 -40.24
C LEU A 756 6.05 6.02 -41.44
N PRO A 757 6.60 6.73 -42.44
CA PRO A 757 5.86 7.06 -43.65
C PRO A 757 5.49 5.80 -44.45
N PRO A 758 4.44 5.83 -45.29
CA PRO A 758 4.12 4.69 -46.14
C PRO A 758 5.26 4.39 -47.12
N LYS A 759 5.63 3.11 -47.24
CA LYS A 759 6.73 2.65 -48.10
C LYS A 759 6.37 1.33 -48.80
N ASN A 760 6.77 1.20 -50.06
CA ASN A 760 6.68 -0.06 -50.80
C ASN A 760 7.95 -0.88 -50.63
N CYS A 761 7.80 -2.20 -50.59
CA CYS A 761 8.91 -3.12 -50.42
C CYS A 761 9.91 -2.99 -51.59
N PRO A 762 11.21 -2.76 -51.32
CA PRO A 762 12.21 -2.62 -52.38
C PRO A 762 12.40 -3.91 -53.18
N ASN A 763 12.09 -5.07 -52.59
CA ASN A 763 12.31 -6.38 -53.23
C ASN A 763 11.12 -6.85 -54.08
N CYS A 764 9.87 -6.49 -53.73
CA CYS A 764 8.69 -7.03 -54.41
C CYS A 764 7.56 -6.02 -54.69
N GLY A 765 7.75 -4.74 -54.35
CA GLY A 765 6.80 -3.66 -54.61
C GLY A 765 5.52 -3.66 -53.76
N THR A 766 5.32 -4.67 -52.90
CA THR A 766 4.15 -4.74 -52.01
C THR A 766 4.26 -3.67 -50.92
N PRO A 767 3.18 -2.93 -50.58
CA PRO A 767 3.19 -2.02 -49.43
C PRO A 767 3.69 -2.73 -48.17
N MET A 768 4.65 -2.12 -47.48
CA MET A 768 5.21 -2.69 -46.26
C MET A 768 4.32 -2.37 -45.06
N LYS A 769 4.24 -3.31 -44.13
CA LYS A 769 3.69 -3.06 -42.79
C LYS A 769 4.72 -2.29 -41.97
N ARG A 770 4.23 -1.59 -40.96
CA ARG A 770 4.95 -0.67 -40.07
C ARG A 770 4.66 -1.09 -38.65
N ASP A 771 5.68 -1.30 -37.83
CA ASP A 771 5.50 -1.82 -36.47
C ASP A 771 6.74 -1.57 -35.58
N GLY A 772 6.64 -1.89 -34.28
CA GLY A 772 7.70 -1.76 -33.29
C GLY A 772 7.61 -0.47 -32.48
N HIS A 773 7.56 -0.58 -31.15
CA HIS A 773 7.35 0.56 -30.24
C HIS A 773 8.55 0.86 -29.33
N GLU A 774 9.67 0.17 -29.54
CA GLU A 774 10.91 0.29 -28.76
C GLU A 774 10.68 0.20 -27.25
N ILE A 775 10.40 -1.02 -26.79
CA ILE A 775 10.12 -1.30 -25.39
C ILE A 775 11.16 -2.30 -24.85
N PRO A 776 11.90 -1.96 -23.78
CA PRO A 776 12.90 -2.85 -23.20
C PRO A 776 12.22 -4.02 -22.46
N PHE A 777 12.76 -5.23 -22.64
CA PHE A 777 12.26 -6.45 -21.99
C PHE A 777 12.41 -6.37 -20.47
N GLU A 778 13.46 -5.70 -20.02
CA GLU A 778 13.83 -5.55 -18.61
C GLU A 778 12.75 -4.81 -17.81
N THR A 779 11.85 -4.06 -18.46
CA THR A 779 10.65 -3.51 -17.83
C THR A 779 9.72 -4.60 -17.28
N PHE A 780 9.71 -5.78 -17.91
CA PHE A 780 8.88 -6.92 -17.53
C PHE A 780 9.52 -7.73 -16.40
N LEU A 781 10.72 -8.27 -16.60
CA LEU A 781 11.38 -9.23 -15.68
C LEU A 781 12.61 -8.69 -14.93
N GLY A 782 12.99 -7.42 -15.14
CA GLY A 782 14.27 -6.91 -14.66
C GLY A 782 15.44 -7.46 -15.49
N PHE A 783 16.66 -7.28 -14.98
CA PHE A 783 17.87 -7.80 -15.64
C PHE A 783 18.22 -9.21 -15.17
N ASP A 784 17.94 -9.50 -13.90
CA ASP A 784 18.39 -10.71 -13.21
C ASP A 784 17.21 -11.64 -12.87
N GLY A 785 16.03 -11.41 -13.48
CA GLY A 785 14.78 -12.10 -13.12
C GLY A 785 14.28 -11.72 -11.73
N ASP A 786 14.71 -10.57 -11.22
CA ASP A 786 14.46 -10.07 -9.87
C ASP A 786 13.07 -9.47 -9.69
N LYS A 787 12.28 -9.44 -10.76
CA LYS A 787 10.88 -8.99 -10.77
C LYS A 787 9.96 -10.11 -11.19
N GLU A 788 8.98 -10.43 -10.36
CA GLU A 788 7.94 -11.40 -10.71
C GLU A 788 6.99 -10.79 -11.78
N PRO A 789 6.70 -11.51 -12.87
CA PRO A 789 5.84 -11.04 -13.93
C PRO A 789 4.36 -11.22 -13.59
N ASP A 790 3.56 -10.19 -13.85
CA ASP A 790 2.09 -10.27 -13.86
C ASP A 790 1.62 -10.27 -15.33
N ILE A 791 0.81 -11.25 -15.72
CA ILE A 791 0.22 -11.32 -17.07
C ILE A 791 -1.24 -10.91 -16.97
N ASP A 792 -1.49 -9.65 -17.36
CA ASP A 792 -2.83 -9.07 -17.40
C ASP A 792 -3.49 -9.29 -18.77
N LEU A 793 -4.68 -9.88 -18.79
CA LEU A 793 -5.47 -10.08 -19.99
C LEU A 793 -6.84 -9.40 -19.85
N ASN A 794 -7.19 -8.55 -20.82
CA ASN A 794 -8.49 -7.91 -20.88
C ASN A 794 -9.43 -8.75 -21.76
N PHE A 795 -10.28 -9.56 -21.13
CA PHE A 795 -11.38 -10.28 -21.78
C PHE A 795 -12.61 -9.40 -21.94
N SER A 796 -13.52 -9.78 -22.84
CA SER A 796 -14.85 -9.17 -22.85
C SER A 796 -15.56 -9.44 -21.53
N GLY A 797 -16.25 -8.43 -20.98
CA GLY A 797 -17.11 -8.60 -19.80
C GLY A 797 -18.18 -9.70 -20.00
N GLU A 798 -18.60 -9.96 -21.24
CA GLU A 798 -19.53 -11.05 -21.58
C GLU A 798 -18.87 -12.44 -21.55
N TYR A 799 -17.55 -12.51 -21.71
CA TYR A 799 -16.78 -13.77 -21.77
C TYR A 799 -15.99 -14.07 -20.49
N GLN A 800 -15.72 -13.06 -19.66
CA GLN A 800 -14.85 -13.16 -18.49
C GLN A 800 -15.22 -14.33 -17.55
N SER A 801 -16.52 -14.54 -17.28
CA SER A 801 -16.95 -15.64 -16.41
C SER A 801 -16.64 -17.03 -17.01
N ARG A 802 -16.58 -17.13 -18.34
CA ARG A 802 -16.21 -18.37 -19.04
C ARG A 802 -14.69 -18.56 -19.07
N SER A 803 -13.90 -17.49 -19.17
CA SER A 803 -12.44 -17.60 -19.05
C SER A 803 -12.05 -18.11 -17.65
N HIS A 804 -12.69 -17.59 -16.59
CA HIS A 804 -12.47 -18.08 -15.21
C HIS A 804 -12.75 -19.58 -15.08
N ARG A 805 -13.82 -20.08 -15.71
CA ARG A 805 -14.16 -21.51 -15.73
C ARG A 805 -13.17 -22.34 -16.54
N PHE A 806 -12.65 -21.80 -17.64
CA PHE A 806 -11.63 -22.50 -18.42
C PHE A 806 -10.34 -22.67 -17.62
N THR A 807 -9.98 -21.72 -16.76
CA THR A 807 -8.88 -21.89 -15.80
C THR A 807 -9.16 -23.02 -14.81
N GLU A 808 -10.39 -23.17 -14.32
CA GLU A 808 -10.79 -24.34 -13.52
C GLU A 808 -10.69 -25.67 -14.31
N GLU A 809 -10.99 -25.67 -15.61
CA GLU A 809 -10.82 -26.85 -16.48
C GLU A 809 -9.34 -27.20 -16.74
N LEU A 810 -8.48 -26.19 -16.84
CA LEU A 810 -7.04 -26.38 -17.09
C LEU A 810 -6.31 -26.98 -15.89
N PHE A 811 -6.67 -26.56 -14.66
CA PHE A 811 -5.94 -26.94 -13.44
C PHE A 811 -6.72 -27.84 -12.50
N GLY A 812 -8.04 -27.93 -12.64
CA GLY A 812 -8.93 -28.54 -11.66
C GLY A 812 -9.57 -27.49 -10.73
N LYS A 813 -10.87 -27.66 -10.46
CA LYS A 813 -11.66 -26.70 -9.68
C LYS A 813 -11.19 -26.58 -8.22
N GLU A 814 -10.60 -27.64 -7.69
CA GLU A 814 -10.03 -27.71 -6.34
C GLU A 814 -8.67 -26.99 -6.21
N TYR A 815 -8.06 -26.58 -7.32
CA TYR A 815 -6.75 -25.92 -7.38
C TYR A 815 -6.82 -24.45 -7.81
N VAL A 816 -8.01 -23.96 -8.14
CA VAL A 816 -8.23 -22.61 -8.66
C VAL A 816 -9.21 -21.87 -7.77
N PHE A 817 -8.80 -20.70 -7.28
CA PHE A 817 -9.57 -19.88 -6.35
C PHE A 817 -9.62 -18.46 -6.84
N LYS A 818 -10.73 -17.76 -6.63
CA LYS A 818 -10.76 -16.33 -6.91
C LYS A 818 -9.99 -15.59 -5.81
N ALA A 819 -9.16 -14.61 -6.16
CA ALA A 819 -8.47 -13.84 -5.14
C ALA A 819 -9.50 -13.10 -4.26
N GLY A 820 -9.44 -13.29 -2.95
CA GLY A 820 -10.30 -12.59 -2.00
C GLY A 820 -9.89 -11.14 -1.81
N THR A 821 -10.86 -10.29 -1.50
CA THR A 821 -10.62 -8.90 -1.12
C THR A 821 -11.28 -8.57 0.21
N MET A 822 -10.70 -7.62 0.94
CA MET A 822 -11.26 -7.09 2.18
C MET A 822 -11.78 -5.68 1.92
N ALA A 823 -13.06 -5.46 2.22
CA ALA A 823 -13.65 -4.13 2.18
C ALA A 823 -13.63 -3.54 3.58
N THR A 824 -12.88 -2.46 3.74
CA THR A 824 -12.78 -1.70 4.99
C THR A 824 -13.72 -0.50 4.98
N VAL A 825 -13.94 0.10 6.15
CA VAL A 825 -14.62 1.39 6.27
C VAL A 825 -13.72 2.47 5.68
N ALA A 826 -14.17 3.07 4.57
CA ALA A 826 -13.51 4.21 3.92
C ALA A 826 -14.07 5.54 4.43
N ASP A 827 -13.35 6.64 4.17
CA ASP A 827 -13.63 7.99 4.69
C ASP A 827 -15.10 8.42 4.60
N LYS A 828 -15.74 8.25 3.44
CA LYS A 828 -17.16 8.63 3.26
C LYS A 828 -18.11 7.84 4.16
N THR A 829 -17.83 6.55 4.36
CA THR A 829 -18.64 5.69 5.23
C THR A 829 -18.38 6.02 6.69
N ALA A 830 -17.11 6.19 7.08
CA ALA A 830 -16.72 6.61 8.42
C ALA A 830 -17.37 7.96 8.79
N TYR A 831 -17.30 8.94 7.90
CA TYR A 831 -17.95 10.25 8.09
C TYR A 831 -19.46 10.09 8.31
N GLY A 832 -20.12 9.23 7.51
CA GLY A 832 -21.54 8.91 7.71
C GLY A 832 -21.86 8.34 9.09
N TYR A 833 -21.02 7.42 9.60
CA TYR A 833 -21.18 6.85 10.95
C TYR A 833 -20.97 7.91 12.04
N VAL A 834 -19.92 8.72 11.93
CA VAL A 834 -19.62 9.80 12.88
C VAL A 834 -20.75 10.81 12.91
N MET A 835 -21.20 11.30 11.76
CA MET A 835 -22.27 12.30 11.69
C MET A 835 -23.58 11.78 12.28
N LYS A 836 -23.96 10.53 11.96
CA LYS A 836 -25.15 9.90 12.54
C LYS A 836 -25.01 9.74 14.06
N TYR A 837 -23.85 9.30 14.53
CA TYR A 837 -23.57 9.17 15.97
C TYR A 837 -23.70 10.51 16.68
N LEU A 838 -23.11 11.58 16.15
CA LEU A 838 -23.19 12.92 16.74
C LEU A 838 -24.62 13.50 16.72
N ASP A 839 -25.40 13.23 15.66
CA ASP A 839 -26.80 13.65 15.52
C ASP A 839 -27.69 12.96 16.58
N GLU A 840 -27.57 11.65 16.74
CA GLU A 840 -28.32 10.87 17.74
C GLU A 840 -28.05 11.32 19.19
N ARG A 841 -26.89 11.94 19.45
CA ARG A 841 -26.54 12.52 20.76
C ARG A 841 -26.84 14.02 20.87
N GLY A 842 -27.35 14.65 19.80
CA GLY A 842 -27.68 16.07 19.77
C GLY A 842 -26.47 17.00 19.80
N ILE A 843 -25.27 16.49 19.50
CA ILE A 843 -24.01 17.25 19.57
C ILE A 843 -23.41 17.60 18.21
N GLN A 844 -24.00 17.14 17.11
CA GLN A 844 -23.52 17.41 15.74
C GLN A 844 -23.20 18.88 15.46
N ASN A 845 -24.05 19.80 15.93
CA ASN A 845 -23.90 21.23 15.65
C ASN A 845 -22.86 21.95 16.53
N VAL A 846 -22.39 21.30 17.60
CA VAL A 846 -21.40 21.86 18.54
C VAL A 846 -20.04 21.19 18.45
N THR A 847 -19.94 20.01 17.81
CA THR A 847 -18.67 19.33 17.60
C THR A 847 -17.80 20.07 16.57
N PRO A 848 -16.55 20.45 16.90
CA PRO A 848 -15.63 21.09 15.97
C PRO A 848 -15.32 20.21 14.75
N ARG A 849 -15.04 20.84 13.59
CA ARG A 849 -14.71 20.10 12.37
C ARG A 849 -13.48 19.21 12.53
N ALA A 850 -12.45 19.71 13.21
CA ALA A 850 -11.25 18.94 13.53
C ALA A 850 -11.58 17.64 14.28
N GLU A 851 -12.56 17.66 15.19
CA GLU A 851 -12.95 16.46 15.94
C GLU A 851 -13.74 15.50 15.05
N ILE A 852 -14.63 16.01 14.19
CA ILE A 852 -15.33 15.17 13.20
C ILE A 852 -14.31 14.47 12.28
N ASP A 853 -13.29 15.19 11.83
CA ASP A 853 -12.27 14.64 10.94
C ASP A 853 -11.38 13.62 11.68
N ARG A 854 -10.97 13.88 12.94
CA ARG A 854 -10.26 12.89 13.80
C ARG A 854 -11.08 11.62 14.00
N LEU A 855 -12.34 11.75 14.42
CA LEU A 855 -13.24 10.61 14.63
C LEU A 855 -13.47 9.83 13.33
N THR A 856 -13.55 10.53 12.20
CA THR A 856 -13.68 9.91 10.88
C THR A 856 -12.45 9.06 10.57
N VAL A 857 -11.25 9.62 10.68
CA VAL A 857 -9.99 8.89 10.43
C VAL A 857 -9.84 7.69 11.37
N GLY A 858 -10.14 7.85 12.65
CA GLY A 858 -10.07 6.77 13.65
C GLY A 858 -11.04 5.61 13.41
N CYS A 859 -12.09 5.82 12.59
CA CYS A 859 -13.02 4.76 12.18
C CYS A 859 -12.66 4.13 10.81
N THR A 860 -11.60 4.57 10.14
CA THR A 860 -11.19 4.01 8.84
C THR A 860 -10.35 2.74 9.00
N GLY A 861 -10.26 1.94 7.94
CA GLY A 861 -9.40 0.73 7.93
C GLY A 861 -9.98 -0.47 8.68
N ILE A 862 -11.09 -0.30 9.41
CA ILE A 862 -11.82 -1.38 10.08
C ILE A 862 -12.51 -2.25 9.04
N LYS A 863 -12.35 -3.57 9.12
CA LYS A 863 -12.99 -4.52 8.22
C LYS A 863 -14.51 -4.44 8.36
N ARG A 864 -15.19 -4.32 7.22
CA ARG A 864 -16.65 -4.32 7.10
C ARG A 864 -17.19 -5.59 6.46
N THR A 865 -16.57 -6.07 5.39
CA THR A 865 -17.00 -7.29 4.69
C THR A 865 -15.86 -7.82 3.81
N THR A 866 -16.08 -8.95 3.15
CA THR A 866 -15.18 -9.52 2.14
C THR A 866 -15.80 -9.46 0.75
N GLY A 867 -14.95 -9.51 -0.27
CA GLY A 867 -15.33 -9.49 -1.67
C GLY A 867 -14.43 -10.40 -2.49
N GLN A 868 -14.52 -10.23 -3.81
CA GLN A 868 -13.72 -10.96 -4.79
C GLN A 868 -12.92 -9.98 -5.64
N HIS A 869 -11.71 -10.37 -6.06
CA HIS A 869 -10.95 -9.63 -7.06
C HIS A 869 -11.72 -9.62 -8.37
N PRO A 870 -11.70 -8.51 -9.14
CA PRO A 870 -12.46 -8.40 -10.38
C PRO A 870 -12.14 -9.50 -11.40
N GLY A 871 -10.90 -9.99 -11.45
CA GLY A 871 -10.50 -11.05 -12.39
C GLY A 871 -9.34 -11.94 -11.95
N GLY A 872 -8.88 -11.83 -10.71
CA GLY A 872 -7.68 -12.52 -10.25
C GLY A 872 -8.00 -13.96 -9.87
N MET A 873 -7.41 -14.90 -10.59
CA MET A 873 -7.52 -16.34 -10.34
C MET A 873 -6.20 -16.83 -9.76
N VAL A 874 -6.23 -17.28 -8.50
CA VAL A 874 -5.10 -17.84 -7.78
C VAL A 874 -5.01 -19.34 -8.08
N VAL A 875 -3.85 -19.79 -8.54
CA VAL A 875 -3.61 -21.18 -8.90
C VAL A 875 -2.70 -21.83 -7.86
N VAL A 876 -3.18 -22.89 -7.23
CA VAL A 876 -2.44 -23.72 -6.27
C VAL A 876 -1.87 -24.93 -7.01
N PRO A 877 -0.56 -25.23 -6.92
CA PRO A 877 -0.02 -26.42 -7.56
C PRO A 877 -0.63 -27.71 -6.99
N ASP A 878 -0.83 -28.70 -7.85
CA ASP A 878 -1.52 -29.97 -7.54
C ASP A 878 -0.91 -30.80 -6.40
N LYS A 879 0.40 -30.61 -6.14
CA LYS A 879 1.14 -31.17 -5.01
C LYS A 879 0.63 -30.68 -3.65
N TYR A 880 -0.02 -29.52 -3.60
CA TYR A 880 -0.45 -28.84 -2.38
C TYR A 880 -1.98 -28.66 -2.32
N THR A 881 -2.47 -28.25 -1.17
CA THR A 881 -3.86 -27.81 -0.95
C THR A 881 -3.88 -26.32 -0.63
N VAL A 882 -4.99 -25.63 -0.88
CA VAL A 882 -5.07 -24.19 -0.64
C VAL A 882 -4.78 -23.81 0.82
N GLU A 883 -5.22 -24.65 1.78
CA GLU A 883 -4.97 -24.46 3.21
C GLU A 883 -3.50 -24.61 3.64
N ASP A 884 -2.59 -25.03 2.75
CA ASP A 884 -1.16 -24.91 3.00
C ASP A 884 -0.71 -23.43 2.98
N PHE A 885 -1.48 -22.56 2.34
CA PHE A 885 -1.17 -21.15 2.10
C PHE A 885 -2.18 -20.18 2.72
N THR A 886 -3.48 -20.47 2.59
CA THR A 886 -4.56 -19.59 3.03
C THR A 886 -5.86 -20.38 3.27
N PRO A 887 -6.69 -20.00 4.26
CA PRO A 887 -8.06 -20.51 4.32
C PRO A 887 -8.87 -20.08 3.08
N ILE A 888 -10.06 -20.65 2.92
CA ILE A 888 -11.03 -20.23 1.89
C ILE A 888 -12.36 -19.80 2.49
N GLN A 889 -13.09 -18.98 1.75
CA GLN A 889 -14.44 -18.54 2.13
C GLN A 889 -15.29 -18.21 0.91
N TYR A 890 -16.58 -17.93 1.13
CA TYR A 890 -17.41 -17.27 0.13
C TYR A 890 -17.24 -15.74 0.20
N PRO A 891 -17.26 -15.03 -0.94
CA PRO A 891 -17.19 -13.58 -0.95
C PRO A 891 -18.45 -12.98 -0.33
N SER A 892 -18.28 -12.12 0.67
CA SER A 892 -19.38 -11.56 1.48
C SER A 892 -20.20 -12.63 2.23
N ASN A 893 -19.61 -13.81 2.46
CA ASN A 893 -20.24 -14.97 3.11
C ASN A 893 -21.53 -15.46 2.42
N ASP A 894 -21.61 -15.30 1.09
CA ASP A 894 -22.78 -15.65 0.29
C ASP A 894 -22.51 -16.89 -0.58
N GLU A 895 -23.04 -18.03 -0.14
CA GLU A 895 -22.92 -19.32 -0.84
C GLU A 895 -23.54 -19.28 -2.26
N SER A 896 -24.57 -18.45 -2.48
CA SER A 896 -25.24 -18.37 -3.78
C SER A 896 -24.33 -17.90 -4.92
N LYS A 897 -23.21 -17.26 -4.58
CA LYS A 897 -22.19 -16.84 -5.54
C LYS A 897 -21.39 -18.01 -6.12
N GLY A 898 -21.36 -19.17 -5.45
CA GLY A 898 -20.83 -20.42 -6.00
C GLY A 898 -19.31 -20.50 -6.25
N THR A 899 -18.55 -19.44 -5.95
CA THR A 899 -17.10 -19.36 -6.15
C THR A 899 -16.38 -19.21 -4.81
N TYR A 900 -15.32 -19.99 -4.59
CA TYR A 900 -14.44 -19.83 -3.43
C TYR A 900 -13.45 -18.71 -3.64
N THR A 901 -13.27 -17.91 -2.61
CA THR A 901 -12.22 -16.89 -2.54
C THR A 901 -11.15 -17.26 -1.52
N THR A 902 -9.90 -16.89 -1.79
CA THR A 902 -8.84 -16.93 -0.78
C THR A 902 -9.22 -16.04 0.41
N HIS A 903 -8.92 -16.49 1.62
CA HIS A 903 -9.21 -15.74 2.84
C HIS A 903 -8.23 -14.57 3.03
N PHE A 904 -6.97 -14.78 2.63
CA PHE A 904 -5.97 -13.72 2.51
C PHE A 904 -6.11 -12.99 1.18
N ASP A 905 -5.87 -11.68 1.21
CA ASP A 905 -5.78 -10.90 -0.02
C ASP A 905 -4.48 -11.21 -0.75
N PHE A 906 -4.54 -11.24 -2.09
CA PHE A 906 -3.38 -11.62 -2.88
C PHE A 906 -2.22 -10.62 -2.76
N LYS A 907 -2.53 -9.33 -2.90
CA LYS A 907 -1.54 -8.25 -3.03
C LYS A 907 -0.62 -8.13 -1.83
N ASN A 908 -1.15 -8.20 -0.61
CA ASN A 908 -0.36 -7.98 0.60
C ASN A 908 0.16 -9.29 1.19
N SER A 909 -0.43 -10.44 0.82
CA SER A 909 -0.16 -11.69 1.54
C SER A 909 0.42 -12.80 0.64
N LEU A 910 -0.14 -13.05 -0.55
CA LEU A 910 0.17 -14.25 -1.35
C LEU A 910 1.04 -13.98 -2.59
N HIS A 911 1.31 -12.72 -2.92
CA HIS A 911 1.94 -12.33 -4.18
C HIS A 911 3.30 -12.96 -4.45
N ASP A 912 4.12 -13.19 -3.42
CA ASP A 912 5.44 -13.82 -3.55
C ASP A 912 5.39 -15.38 -3.50
N THR A 913 4.20 -15.94 -3.24
CA THR A 913 4.01 -17.35 -2.89
C THR A 913 3.27 -18.14 -3.95
N LEU A 914 2.14 -17.61 -4.44
CA LEU A 914 1.28 -18.32 -5.39
C LEU A 914 1.11 -17.51 -6.67
N LEU A 915 0.88 -18.22 -7.76
CA LEU A 915 0.55 -17.60 -9.03
C LEU A 915 -0.86 -17.00 -9.01
N LYS A 916 -1.00 -15.80 -9.59
CA LYS A 916 -2.27 -15.19 -9.97
C LYS A 916 -2.32 -14.94 -11.48
N LEU A 917 -3.44 -15.30 -12.10
CA LEU A 917 -3.80 -14.93 -13.46
C LEU A 917 -4.84 -13.81 -13.40
N ASP A 918 -4.55 -12.64 -13.98
CA ASP A 918 -5.50 -11.52 -14.01
C ASP A 918 -6.32 -11.53 -15.30
N GLU A 919 -7.45 -12.25 -15.22
CA GLU A 919 -8.45 -12.38 -16.28
C GLU A 919 -9.54 -11.33 -16.10
N LEU A 920 -9.27 -10.11 -16.56
CA LEU A 920 -10.07 -8.92 -16.30
C LEU A 920 -11.16 -8.72 -17.35
N GLY A 921 -12.36 -8.35 -16.92
CA GLY A 921 -13.43 -7.90 -17.82
C GLY A 921 -13.18 -6.46 -18.27
N HIS A 922 -13.25 -6.22 -19.57
CA HIS A 922 -13.05 -4.92 -20.19
C HIS A 922 -14.00 -4.72 -21.38
N ASP A 923 -14.37 -3.46 -21.63
CA ASP A 923 -15.34 -3.12 -22.68
C ASP A 923 -14.76 -3.16 -24.09
N ASN A 924 -13.47 -2.81 -24.27
CA ASN A 924 -12.85 -2.74 -25.60
C ASN A 924 -12.98 -4.07 -26.39
N PRO A 925 -12.67 -5.25 -25.82
CA PRO A 925 -12.99 -6.54 -26.44
C PRO A 925 -14.45 -6.72 -26.84
N THR A 926 -15.38 -6.28 -26.00
CA THR A 926 -16.83 -6.35 -26.29
C THR A 926 -17.18 -5.43 -27.47
N LEU A 927 -16.63 -4.22 -27.51
CA LEU A 927 -16.80 -3.30 -28.64
C LEU A 927 -16.26 -3.89 -29.94
N TYR A 928 -15.11 -4.56 -29.89
CA TYR A 928 -14.54 -5.24 -31.06
C TYR A 928 -15.52 -6.27 -31.62
N LYS A 929 -16.10 -7.12 -30.76
CA LYS A 929 -17.10 -8.12 -31.16
C LYS A 929 -18.25 -7.49 -31.94
N TYR A 930 -18.93 -6.50 -31.36
CA TYR A 930 -20.07 -5.86 -32.00
C TYR A 930 -19.70 -5.11 -33.28
N LEU A 931 -18.49 -4.54 -33.36
CA LEU A 931 -17.99 -3.88 -34.57
C LEU A 931 -17.68 -4.89 -35.68
N GLU A 932 -16.98 -5.98 -35.39
CA GLU A 932 -16.68 -7.03 -36.37
C GLU A 932 -17.96 -7.69 -36.87
N ASP A 933 -18.88 -8.04 -35.97
CA ASP A 933 -20.16 -8.67 -36.32
C ASP A 933 -21.02 -7.78 -37.22
N SER A 934 -21.03 -6.47 -36.94
CA SER A 934 -21.88 -5.53 -37.68
C SER A 934 -21.27 -4.99 -38.98
N THR A 935 -19.93 -5.03 -39.11
CA THR A 935 -19.23 -4.50 -40.30
C THR A 935 -18.62 -5.57 -41.20
N GLY A 936 -18.33 -6.76 -40.66
CA GLY A 936 -17.55 -7.81 -41.32
C GLY A 936 -16.07 -7.48 -41.52
N ILE A 937 -15.58 -6.38 -40.92
CA ILE A 937 -14.18 -5.94 -41.01
C ILE A 937 -13.47 -6.39 -39.72
N PRO A 938 -12.40 -7.18 -39.79
CA PRO A 938 -11.61 -7.50 -38.61
C PRO A 938 -10.93 -6.26 -38.01
N VAL A 939 -11.00 -6.11 -36.70
CA VAL A 939 -10.40 -4.98 -35.96
C VAL A 939 -8.88 -4.96 -36.09
N MET A 940 -8.25 -6.12 -36.22
CA MET A 940 -6.80 -6.26 -36.39
C MET A 940 -6.30 -5.79 -37.77
N ASP A 941 -7.19 -5.65 -38.76
CA ASP A 941 -6.84 -5.25 -40.13
C ASP A 941 -6.91 -3.73 -40.38
N VAL A 942 -7.34 -2.96 -39.37
CA VAL A 942 -7.46 -1.49 -39.43
C VAL A 942 -6.09 -0.81 -39.59
N ASP A 943 -6.01 0.23 -40.44
CA ASP A 943 -4.80 1.03 -40.62
C ASP A 943 -4.64 2.07 -39.50
N LEU A 944 -3.77 1.76 -38.53
CA LEU A 944 -3.44 2.63 -37.39
C LEU A 944 -2.61 3.86 -37.75
N SER A 945 -2.13 3.95 -38.99
CA SER A 945 -1.35 5.08 -39.48
C SER A 945 -2.17 5.98 -40.43
N ASP A 946 -3.49 5.83 -40.47
CA ASP A 946 -4.39 6.74 -41.20
C ASP A 946 -4.26 8.18 -40.65
N PRO A 947 -3.84 9.18 -41.46
CA PRO A 947 -3.69 10.55 -41.01
C PRO A 947 -4.96 11.18 -40.41
N LEU A 948 -6.15 10.68 -40.79
CA LEU A 948 -7.42 11.15 -40.23
C LEU A 948 -7.56 10.80 -38.75
N LEU A 949 -6.93 9.71 -38.28
CA LEU A 949 -6.94 9.33 -36.86
C LEU A 949 -6.25 10.38 -36.01
N TYR A 950 -5.04 10.78 -36.39
CA TYR A 950 -4.25 11.79 -35.66
C TYR A 950 -4.89 13.16 -35.75
N LYS A 951 -5.53 13.48 -36.88
CA LYS A 951 -6.32 14.71 -37.03
C LYS A 951 -7.55 14.74 -36.13
N LEU A 952 -8.17 13.58 -35.86
CA LEU A 952 -9.36 13.47 -34.98
C LEU A 952 -9.04 13.87 -33.54
N ILE A 953 -7.78 13.66 -33.13
CA ILE A 953 -7.32 13.91 -31.76
C ILE A 953 -7.42 15.39 -31.39
N THR A 954 -7.17 16.29 -32.33
CA THR A 954 -7.14 17.75 -32.09
C THR A 954 -8.20 18.52 -32.86
N SER A 955 -9.05 17.83 -33.63
CA SER A 955 -10.06 18.45 -34.47
C SER A 955 -11.31 17.58 -34.67
N THR A 956 -12.45 18.23 -34.86
CA THR A 956 -13.71 17.59 -35.26
C THR A 956 -13.83 17.38 -36.78
N GLU A 957 -12.90 17.90 -37.57
CA GLU A 957 -12.98 17.84 -39.04
C GLU A 957 -13.14 16.41 -39.59
N PRO A 958 -12.42 15.38 -39.10
CA PRO A 958 -12.54 14.03 -39.66
C PRO A 958 -13.91 13.38 -39.49
N ILE A 959 -14.74 13.87 -38.56
CA ILE A 959 -16.11 13.38 -38.35
C ILE A 959 -17.18 14.31 -38.93
N GLY A 960 -16.77 15.45 -39.52
CA GLY A 960 -17.65 16.33 -40.31
C GLY A 960 -18.61 17.20 -39.48
N VAL A 961 -18.30 17.49 -38.21
CA VAL A 961 -19.12 18.35 -37.32
C VAL A 961 -18.33 19.56 -36.84
N SER A 962 -19.02 20.63 -36.41
CA SER A 962 -18.35 21.79 -35.81
C SER A 962 -18.14 21.61 -34.30
N PRO A 963 -17.11 22.22 -33.70
CA PRO A 963 -16.88 22.14 -32.25
C PRO A 963 -18.06 22.64 -31.40
N GLU A 964 -18.73 23.70 -31.86
CA GLU A 964 -19.89 24.30 -31.19
C GLU A 964 -21.12 23.40 -31.23
N ASP A 965 -21.17 22.49 -32.22
CA ASP A 965 -22.29 21.58 -32.37
C ASP A 965 -22.30 20.46 -31.35
N ILE A 966 -21.11 20.07 -30.88
CA ILE A 966 -20.91 18.96 -29.93
C ILE A 966 -20.35 19.41 -28.59
N ASP A 967 -20.12 20.72 -28.42
CA ASP A 967 -19.48 21.33 -27.25
C ASP A 967 -18.12 20.69 -26.92
N CYS A 968 -17.32 20.42 -27.95
CA CYS A 968 -16.01 19.78 -27.84
C CYS A 968 -15.13 20.17 -29.03
N GLN A 969 -13.86 20.49 -28.78
CA GLN A 969 -12.91 20.93 -29.82
C GLN A 969 -12.24 19.77 -30.55
N THR A 970 -12.29 18.56 -29.99
CA THR A 970 -11.70 17.34 -30.56
C THR A 970 -12.80 16.38 -31.03
N GLY A 971 -12.44 15.46 -31.92
CA GLY A 971 -13.32 14.35 -32.32
C GLY A 971 -13.20 13.11 -31.44
N THR A 972 -12.66 13.22 -30.22
CA THR A 972 -12.32 12.07 -29.35
C THR A 972 -13.42 11.65 -28.38
N LEU A 973 -14.59 12.30 -28.38
CA LEU A 973 -15.75 11.85 -27.61
C LEU A 973 -16.04 10.35 -27.88
N ALA A 974 -16.48 9.60 -26.87
CA ALA A 974 -16.70 8.14 -26.94
C ALA A 974 -15.44 7.26 -27.16
N ILE A 975 -14.27 7.82 -27.49
CA ILE A 975 -13.02 7.07 -27.59
C ILE A 975 -12.51 6.79 -26.16
N PRO A 976 -12.18 5.53 -25.81
CA PRO A 976 -11.65 5.20 -24.48
C PRO A 976 -10.43 6.04 -24.12
N GLU A 977 -10.35 6.46 -22.85
CA GLU A 977 -9.35 7.39 -22.28
C GLU A 977 -9.38 8.81 -22.88
N MET A 978 -9.26 8.92 -24.21
CA MET A 978 -9.14 10.18 -24.96
C MET A 978 -10.41 11.04 -24.97
N GLY A 979 -11.57 10.47 -24.63
CA GLY A 979 -12.85 11.17 -24.57
C GLY A 979 -13.17 11.80 -23.22
N THR A 980 -12.30 11.66 -22.21
CA THR A 980 -12.53 12.26 -20.89
C THR A 980 -12.25 13.77 -20.91
N PRO A 981 -12.97 14.59 -20.12
CA PRO A 981 -12.73 16.03 -20.08
C PRO A 981 -11.27 16.42 -19.77
N PHE A 982 -10.62 15.65 -18.88
CA PHE A 982 -9.22 15.86 -18.51
C PHE A 982 -8.28 15.60 -19.69
N VAL A 983 -8.41 14.45 -20.36
CA VAL A 983 -7.54 14.11 -21.49
C VAL A 983 -7.81 15.02 -22.69
N ILE A 984 -9.07 15.39 -22.96
CA ILE A 984 -9.40 16.39 -24.00
C ILE A 984 -8.66 17.70 -23.74
N GLY A 985 -8.61 18.17 -22.49
CA GLY A 985 -7.80 19.33 -22.10
C GLY A 985 -6.31 19.16 -22.44
N MET A 986 -5.74 18.00 -22.08
CA MET A 986 -4.34 17.69 -22.39
C MET A 986 -4.07 17.65 -23.90
N LEU A 987 -4.97 17.06 -24.70
CA LEU A 987 -4.83 16.97 -26.16
C LEU A 987 -4.80 18.36 -26.81
N LEU A 988 -5.64 19.28 -26.33
CA LEU A 988 -5.72 20.64 -26.84
C LEU A 988 -4.48 21.47 -26.47
N GLU A 989 -3.93 21.27 -25.28
CA GLU A 989 -2.72 21.97 -24.84
C GLU A 989 -1.44 21.40 -25.49
N ALA A 990 -1.32 20.08 -25.57
CA ALA A 990 -0.11 19.40 -26.03
C ALA A 990 -0.01 19.25 -27.56
N GLN A 991 -1.14 19.28 -28.27
CA GLN A 991 -1.23 19.15 -29.74
C GLN A 991 -0.42 17.95 -30.29
N PRO A 992 -0.69 16.71 -29.84
CA PRO A 992 0.03 15.52 -30.31
C PRO A 992 -0.19 15.27 -31.80
N LYS A 993 0.84 14.79 -32.50
CA LYS A 993 0.84 14.58 -33.97
C LYS A 993 1.15 13.15 -34.38
N THR A 994 1.84 12.42 -33.52
CA THR A 994 2.35 11.06 -33.78
C THR A 994 1.75 10.06 -32.80
N PHE A 995 1.89 8.77 -33.11
CA PHE A 995 1.52 7.70 -32.19
C PHE A 995 2.36 7.76 -30.91
N ALA A 996 3.67 8.02 -31.03
CA ALA A 996 4.54 8.21 -29.88
C ALA A 996 4.07 9.34 -28.95
N ASP A 997 3.60 10.48 -29.50
CA ASP A 997 3.04 11.56 -28.68
C ASP A 997 1.78 11.09 -27.92
N LEU A 998 0.94 10.25 -28.53
CA LEU A 998 -0.24 9.68 -27.88
C LEU A 998 0.12 8.71 -26.76
N LEU A 999 1.23 7.97 -26.89
CA LEU A 999 1.76 7.15 -25.80
C LEU A 999 2.13 8.02 -24.59
N GLN A 1000 2.77 9.16 -24.85
CA GLN A 1000 3.09 10.12 -23.80
C GLN A 1000 1.83 10.69 -23.15
N ILE A 1001 0.84 11.13 -23.94
CA ILE A 1001 -0.45 11.60 -23.39
C ILE A 1001 -1.10 10.54 -22.50
N SER A 1002 -1.15 9.29 -22.97
CA SER A 1002 -1.70 8.18 -22.18
C SER A 1002 -0.96 8.04 -20.84
N GLY A 1003 0.38 7.98 -20.85
CA GLY A 1003 1.17 7.88 -19.63
C GLY A 1003 1.03 9.08 -18.67
N LEU A 1004 0.99 10.31 -19.22
CA LEU A 1004 0.82 11.55 -18.45
C LEU A 1004 -0.57 11.66 -17.82
N SER A 1005 -1.60 11.06 -18.42
CA SER A 1005 -2.99 11.18 -17.97
C SER A 1005 -3.34 10.29 -16.76
N HIS A 1006 -2.49 9.31 -16.44
CA HIS A 1006 -2.76 8.33 -15.39
C HIS A 1006 -1.79 8.40 -14.19
N GLY A 1007 -0.85 9.36 -14.16
CA GLY A 1007 0.15 9.50 -13.10
C GLY A 1007 -0.06 10.72 -12.18
N THR A 1008 0.14 10.54 -10.87
CA THR A 1008 0.12 11.64 -9.88
C THR A 1008 1.33 12.56 -10.08
N ASP A 1009 1.09 13.87 -10.17
CA ASP A 1009 2.10 14.92 -10.41
C ASP A 1009 2.93 14.73 -11.69
N VAL A 1010 2.35 14.06 -12.69
CA VAL A 1010 3.00 13.84 -13.99
C VAL A 1010 2.64 14.95 -14.98
N TRP A 1011 1.36 15.32 -15.08
CA TRP A 1011 0.90 16.42 -15.94
C TRP A 1011 0.89 17.78 -15.21
N LEU A 1012 -0.03 17.95 -14.26
CA LEU A 1012 -0.24 19.20 -13.52
C LEU A 1012 1.00 19.54 -12.68
N GLY A 1013 1.52 20.78 -12.81
CA GLY A 1013 2.73 21.23 -12.09
C GLY A 1013 4.05 20.65 -12.60
N ASN A 1014 4.03 19.89 -13.70
CA ASN A 1014 5.21 19.30 -14.33
C ASN A 1014 5.18 19.43 -15.87
N ALA A 1015 4.81 18.37 -16.61
CA ALA A 1015 4.86 18.36 -18.07
C ALA A 1015 4.01 19.48 -18.71
N GLN A 1016 2.87 19.82 -18.10
CA GLN A 1016 2.02 20.92 -18.56
C GLN A 1016 2.78 22.26 -18.58
N GLU A 1017 3.47 22.59 -17.49
CA GLU A 1017 4.22 23.85 -17.37
C GLU A 1017 5.42 23.88 -18.33
N LEU A 1018 6.11 22.75 -18.51
CA LEU A 1018 7.23 22.65 -19.44
C LEU A 1018 6.81 22.92 -20.89
N ILE A 1019 5.66 22.38 -21.29
CA ILE A 1019 5.08 22.59 -22.63
C ILE A 1019 4.58 24.03 -22.78
N GLN A 1020 3.83 24.55 -21.79
CA GLN A 1020 3.31 25.93 -21.84
C GLN A 1020 4.42 26.99 -21.87
N ASN A 1021 5.53 26.74 -21.16
CA ASN A 1021 6.70 27.62 -21.15
C ASN A 1021 7.57 27.48 -22.40
N GLY A 1022 7.26 26.56 -23.31
CA GLY A 1022 8.05 26.28 -24.51
C GLY A 1022 9.45 25.70 -24.21
N THR A 1023 9.62 25.06 -23.06
CA THR A 1023 10.90 24.43 -22.66
C THR A 1023 11.15 23.15 -23.43
N CYS A 1024 10.10 22.36 -23.68
CA CYS A 1024 10.11 21.18 -24.52
C CYS A 1024 8.73 20.96 -25.16
N THR A 1025 8.66 20.06 -26.13
CA THR A 1025 7.42 19.66 -26.81
C THR A 1025 6.86 18.37 -26.21
N ILE A 1026 5.61 18.02 -26.55
CA ILE A 1026 5.03 16.73 -26.12
C ILE A 1026 5.98 15.57 -26.43
N SER A 1027 6.54 15.51 -27.64
CA SER A 1027 7.45 14.46 -28.11
C SER A 1027 8.69 14.23 -27.23
N GLU A 1028 9.09 15.21 -26.41
CA GLU A 1028 10.29 15.15 -25.57
C GLU A 1028 9.99 14.90 -24.09
N VAL A 1029 8.73 15.03 -23.65
CA VAL A 1029 8.40 14.89 -22.22
C VAL A 1029 8.48 13.44 -21.74
N ILE A 1030 8.61 13.29 -20.42
CA ILE A 1030 8.60 11.99 -19.76
C ILE A 1030 7.15 11.51 -19.61
N GLY A 1031 6.69 10.72 -20.58
CA GLY A 1031 5.34 10.15 -20.58
C GLY A 1031 5.24 8.76 -19.96
N CYS A 1032 6.19 7.88 -20.25
CA CYS A 1032 6.24 6.52 -19.73
C CYS A 1032 7.58 6.23 -19.03
N ARG A 1033 7.59 5.24 -18.12
CA ARG A 1033 8.83 4.84 -17.43
C ARG A 1033 9.89 4.33 -18.38
N ASP A 1034 9.49 3.55 -19.38
CA ASP A 1034 10.38 2.96 -20.38
C ASP A 1034 11.12 4.03 -21.20
N ASP A 1035 10.49 5.18 -21.43
CA ASP A 1035 11.10 6.29 -22.16
C ASP A 1035 12.28 6.87 -21.39
N ILE A 1036 12.29 6.84 -20.04
CA ILE A 1036 13.46 7.24 -19.24
C ILE A 1036 14.64 6.32 -19.54
N MET A 1037 14.43 5.01 -19.45
CA MET A 1037 15.49 4.04 -19.68
C MET A 1037 16.02 4.15 -21.11
N THR A 1038 15.11 4.20 -22.09
CA THR A 1038 15.45 4.23 -23.52
C THR A 1038 16.14 5.54 -23.90
N TYR A 1039 15.65 6.67 -23.41
CA TYR A 1039 16.29 7.98 -23.61
C TYR A 1039 17.73 8.02 -23.07
N LEU A 1040 17.95 7.53 -21.86
CA LEU A 1040 19.27 7.50 -21.24
C LEU A 1040 20.22 6.54 -21.98
N LEU A 1041 19.71 5.39 -22.45
CA LEU A 1041 20.48 4.47 -23.27
C LEU A 1041 20.93 5.13 -24.58
N HIS A 1042 20.03 5.81 -25.30
CA HIS A 1042 20.39 6.51 -26.52
C HIS A 1042 21.39 7.65 -26.27
N LYS A 1043 21.24 8.43 -25.19
CA LYS A 1043 22.22 9.47 -24.83
C LYS A 1043 23.59 8.88 -24.51
N ALA A 1044 23.62 7.77 -23.76
CA ALA A 1044 24.85 7.04 -23.46
C ALA A 1044 25.54 6.50 -24.74
N GLU A 1045 24.79 5.82 -25.61
CA GLU A 1045 25.32 5.27 -26.87
C GLU A 1045 25.77 6.37 -27.85
N ASN A 1046 25.03 7.48 -27.92
CA ASN A 1046 25.41 8.64 -28.71
C ASN A 1046 26.70 9.28 -28.18
N TYR A 1047 26.83 9.43 -26.85
CA TYR A 1047 28.05 9.89 -26.21
C TYR A 1047 29.24 8.99 -26.53
N GLU A 1048 29.07 7.66 -26.46
CA GLU A 1048 30.13 6.71 -26.81
C GLU A 1048 30.53 6.82 -28.28
N ARG A 1049 29.57 6.96 -29.18
CA ARG A 1049 29.80 7.11 -30.62
C ARG A 1049 30.49 8.42 -30.98
N GLU A 1050 30.10 9.52 -30.35
CA GLU A 1050 30.63 10.86 -30.63
C GLU A 1050 31.99 11.10 -29.98
N THR A 1051 32.21 10.57 -28.76
CA THR A 1051 33.42 10.82 -27.99
C THR A 1051 34.45 9.70 -28.05
N GLY A 1052 34.04 8.49 -28.42
CA GLY A 1052 34.86 7.27 -28.40
C GLY A 1052 35.22 6.78 -27.00
N LYS A 1053 34.60 7.33 -25.94
CA LYS A 1053 34.82 6.96 -24.53
C LYS A 1053 33.62 6.19 -24.00
N GLU A 1054 33.85 5.28 -23.06
CA GLU A 1054 32.77 4.57 -22.34
C GLU A 1054 31.85 5.57 -21.63
N SER A 1055 30.54 5.34 -21.71
CA SER A 1055 29.54 6.17 -21.05
C SER A 1055 29.67 6.08 -19.51
N PRO A 1056 29.56 7.20 -18.77
CA PRO A 1056 29.47 7.18 -17.32
C PRO A 1056 28.16 6.56 -16.80
N LEU A 1057 27.14 6.41 -17.65
CA LEU A 1057 25.90 5.69 -17.34
C LEU A 1057 25.91 4.31 -17.99
N LYS A 1058 25.81 3.25 -17.15
CA LYS A 1058 25.64 1.88 -17.63
C LYS A 1058 24.16 1.54 -17.85
N LYS A 1059 23.89 0.45 -18.57
CA LYS A 1059 22.51 -0.04 -18.80
C LYS A 1059 21.73 -0.26 -17.50
N LYS A 1060 22.39 -0.81 -16.47
CA LYS A 1060 21.79 -1.04 -15.15
C LYS A 1060 21.48 0.28 -14.41
N ASP A 1061 22.25 1.33 -14.64
CA ASP A 1061 22.01 2.66 -14.06
C ASP A 1061 20.78 3.31 -14.71
N CYS A 1062 20.64 3.21 -16.03
CA CYS A 1062 19.45 3.70 -16.76
C CYS A 1062 18.16 3.06 -16.23
N PHE A 1063 18.18 1.76 -15.97
CA PHE A 1063 17.06 1.03 -15.37
C PHE A 1063 16.77 1.45 -13.93
N LYS A 1064 17.80 1.62 -13.10
CA LYS A 1064 17.64 2.11 -11.73
C LYS A 1064 17.02 3.50 -11.69
N ILE A 1065 17.51 4.42 -12.53
CA ILE A 1065 16.97 5.78 -12.65
C ILE A 1065 15.48 5.73 -13.03
N MET A 1066 15.11 4.93 -14.03
CA MET A 1066 13.71 4.68 -14.37
C MET A 1066 12.89 4.20 -13.16
N GLU A 1067 13.38 3.18 -12.44
CA GLU A 1067 12.67 2.60 -11.30
C GLU A 1067 12.57 3.56 -10.10
N TYR A 1068 13.56 4.42 -9.89
CA TYR A 1068 13.53 5.46 -8.85
C TYR A 1068 12.50 6.54 -9.18
N THR A 1069 12.51 7.03 -10.41
CA THR A 1069 11.57 8.06 -10.87
C THR A 1069 10.13 7.55 -10.84
N ARG A 1070 9.84 6.37 -11.42
CA ARG A 1070 8.46 5.84 -11.48
C ARG A 1070 7.87 5.49 -10.11
N LYS A 1071 8.70 5.33 -9.07
CA LYS A 1071 8.27 5.05 -7.68
C LYS A 1071 8.24 6.31 -6.81
N GLY A 1072 8.50 7.50 -7.36
CA GLY A 1072 8.59 8.74 -6.59
C GLY A 1072 9.77 8.79 -5.63
N LYS A 1073 10.80 7.98 -5.86
CA LYS A 1073 12.02 7.88 -5.04
C LYS A 1073 13.16 8.75 -5.56
N ALA A 1074 12.99 9.41 -6.70
CA ALA A 1074 14.01 10.27 -7.31
C ALA A 1074 14.63 11.28 -6.30
N PRO A 1075 13.87 12.02 -5.46
CA PRO A 1075 14.45 12.97 -4.49
C PRO A 1075 15.50 12.37 -3.55
N LYS A 1076 15.43 11.06 -3.28
CA LYS A 1076 16.34 10.36 -2.38
C LYS A 1076 17.44 9.59 -3.12
N GLU A 1077 17.11 9.00 -4.28
CA GLU A 1077 17.96 7.99 -4.94
C GLU A 1077 18.59 8.46 -6.27
N LEU A 1078 18.07 9.54 -6.88
CA LEU A 1078 18.60 10.10 -8.13
C LEU A 1078 19.88 10.97 -7.99
N PRO A 1079 20.13 11.70 -6.87
CA PRO A 1079 21.27 12.61 -6.77
C PRO A 1079 22.64 12.05 -7.18
N PRO A 1080 22.99 10.78 -6.88
CA PRO A 1080 24.27 10.18 -7.31
C PRO A 1080 24.46 10.08 -8.84
N TYR A 1081 23.37 10.12 -9.61
CA TYR A 1081 23.40 9.92 -11.07
C TYR A 1081 23.36 11.24 -11.86
N GLU A 1082 23.10 12.37 -11.22
CA GLU A 1082 22.89 13.65 -11.92
C GLU A 1082 24.07 14.07 -12.79
N GLU A 1083 25.29 14.00 -12.24
CA GLU A 1083 26.48 14.42 -12.97
C GLU A 1083 26.77 13.49 -14.15
N ALA A 1084 26.48 12.19 -14.00
CA ALA A 1084 26.58 11.24 -15.10
C ALA A 1084 25.52 11.50 -16.18
N MET A 1085 24.28 11.84 -15.81
CA MET A 1085 23.21 12.26 -16.73
C MET A 1085 23.61 13.53 -17.50
N LYS A 1086 24.13 14.56 -16.80
CA LYS A 1086 24.62 15.80 -17.43
C LYS A 1086 25.80 15.52 -18.38
N ALA A 1087 26.72 14.64 -17.98
CA ALA A 1087 27.90 14.30 -18.78
C ALA A 1087 27.55 13.64 -20.12
N VAL A 1088 26.50 12.83 -20.18
CA VAL A 1088 25.99 12.25 -21.45
C VAL A 1088 25.03 13.19 -22.19
N GLY A 1089 24.87 14.44 -21.73
CA GLY A 1089 24.08 15.47 -22.39
C GLY A 1089 22.58 15.42 -22.10
N VAL A 1090 22.17 14.98 -20.91
CA VAL A 1090 20.79 15.16 -20.41
C VAL A 1090 20.60 16.58 -19.87
N GLU A 1091 19.53 17.23 -20.28
CA GLU A 1091 19.19 18.60 -19.92
C GLU A 1091 18.66 18.70 -18.48
N GLN A 1092 18.91 19.84 -17.80
CA GLN A 1092 18.52 20.04 -16.40
C GLN A 1092 17.01 19.90 -16.17
N TRP A 1093 16.18 20.41 -17.09
CA TRP A 1093 14.73 20.33 -16.96
C TRP A 1093 14.22 18.88 -16.93
N TYR A 1094 14.91 17.95 -17.61
CA TYR A 1094 14.56 16.54 -17.63
C TYR A 1094 14.83 15.90 -16.25
N ILE A 1095 15.97 16.25 -15.64
CA ILE A 1095 16.34 15.84 -14.28
C ILE A 1095 15.33 16.40 -13.26
N ASP A 1096 14.97 17.67 -13.39
CA ASP A 1096 13.97 18.32 -12.51
C ASP A 1096 12.59 17.66 -12.63
N SER A 1097 12.20 17.24 -13.84
CA SER A 1097 10.97 16.48 -14.06
C SER A 1097 11.00 15.12 -13.37
N CYS A 1098 12.13 14.39 -13.42
CA CYS A 1098 12.30 13.13 -12.69
C CYS A 1098 12.06 13.29 -11.18
N TYR A 1099 12.46 14.42 -10.59
CA TYR A 1099 12.25 14.69 -9.16
C TYR A 1099 10.78 14.90 -8.77
N LYS A 1100 9.94 15.39 -9.70
CA LYS A 1100 8.53 15.67 -9.46
C LYS A 1100 7.64 14.42 -9.51
N ILE A 1101 7.92 13.52 -10.46
CA ILE A 1101 7.09 12.34 -10.76
C ILE A 1101 6.94 11.45 -9.51
N LYS A 1102 5.71 11.15 -9.11
CA LYS A 1102 5.40 10.23 -7.99
C LYS A 1102 5.11 8.82 -8.43
N TYR A 1103 4.44 8.68 -9.57
CA TYR A 1103 4.08 7.40 -10.16
C TYR A 1103 3.95 7.52 -11.67
N MET A 1104 4.36 6.50 -12.42
CA MET A 1104 4.28 6.51 -13.89
C MET A 1104 4.05 5.12 -14.50
N PHE A 1105 3.29 5.08 -15.59
CA PHE A 1105 2.88 3.87 -16.30
C PHE A 1105 3.97 3.28 -17.22
N PRO A 1106 3.91 1.96 -17.50
CA PRO A 1106 4.71 1.32 -18.55
C PRO A 1106 4.23 1.67 -19.96
N LYS A 1107 5.18 1.83 -20.89
CA LYS A 1107 4.92 2.14 -22.30
C LYS A 1107 4.13 1.04 -23.00
N ALA A 1108 4.36 -0.23 -22.65
CA ALA A 1108 3.58 -1.36 -23.18
C ALA A 1108 2.07 -1.23 -22.90
N HIS A 1109 1.70 -0.78 -21.69
CA HIS A 1109 0.31 -0.56 -21.33
C HIS A 1109 -0.28 0.62 -22.12
N ALA A 1110 0.44 1.74 -22.19
CA ALA A 1110 0.04 2.89 -23.00
C ALA A 1110 -0.15 2.48 -24.49
N ALA A 1111 0.77 1.70 -25.05
CA ALA A 1111 0.69 1.22 -26.42
C ALA A 1111 -0.55 0.38 -26.67
N ALA A 1112 -0.84 -0.60 -25.83
CA ALA A 1112 -2.04 -1.43 -25.96
C ALA A 1112 -3.33 -0.59 -25.94
N TYR A 1113 -3.46 0.36 -25.01
CA TYR A 1113 -4.65 1.19 -24.87
C TYR A 1113 -4.80 2.20 -26.02
N VAL A 1114 -3.69 2.81 -26.47
CA VAL A 1114 -3.72 3.73 -27.62
C VAL A 1114 -4.02 2.98 -28.92
N ILE A 1115 -3.45 1.79 -29.13
CA ILE A 1115 -3.81 0.90 -30.26
C ILE A 1115 -5.32 0.64 -30.28
N ALA A 1116 -5.87 0.27 -29.12
CA ALA A 1116 -7.29 0.02 -28.99
C ALA A 1116 -8.14 1.26 -29.28
N ALA A 1117 -7.76 2.41 -28.73
CA ALA A 1117 -8.43 3.68 -28.95
C ALA A 1117 -8.43 4.08 -30.44
N LEU A 1118 -7.30 3.93 -31.13
CA LEU A 1118 -7.18 4.28 -32.54
C LEU A 1118 -7.95 3.33 -33.46
N ARG A 1119 -8.01 2.04 -33.15
CA ARG A 1119 -8.90 1.10 -33.86
C ARG A 1119 -10.35 1.53 -33.77
N LEU A 1120 -10.82 1.83 -32.56
CA LEU A 1120 -12.19 2.30 -32.35
C LEU A 1120 -12.45 3.65 -33.05
N ALA A 1121 -11.46 4.55 -33.04
CA ALA A 1121 -11.53 5.81 -33.75
C ALA A 1121 -11.63 5.62 -35.28
N TRP A 1122 -10.98 4.61 -35.84
CA TRP A 1122 -11.12 4.28 -37.26
C TRP A 1122 -12.56 3.90 -37.61
N TYR A 1123 -13.21 3.06 -36.82
CA TYR A 1123 -14.64 2.77 -37.00
C TYR A 1123 -15.50 4.01 -36.81
N LYS A 1124 -15.18 4.88 -35.85
CA LYS A 1124 -15.88 6.15 -35.66
C LYS A 1124 -15.83 7.04 -36.91
N ILE A 1125 -14.70 7.10 -37.59
CA ILE A 1125 -14.53 7.89 -38.82
C ILE A 1125 -15.23 7.20 -40.00
N HIS A 1126 -14.89 5.93 -40.26
CA HIS A 1126 -15.23 5.23 -41.51
C HIS A 1126 -16.54 4.44 -41.47
N LYS A 1127 -17.02 4.05 -40.28
CA LYS A 1127 -18.24 3.24 -40.03
C LYS A 1127 -19.08 3.81 -38.87
N PRO A 1128 -19.52 5.08 -38.95
CA PRO A 1128 -20.02 5.81 -37.79
C PRO A 1128 -21.29 5.21 -37.17
N ILE A 1129 -22.25 4.75 -37.96
CA ILE A 1129 -23.49 4.16 -37.44
C ILE A 1129 -23.23 2.87 -36.64
N ASN A 1130 -22.31 2.02 -37.14
CA ASN A 1130 -21.86 0.82 -36.45
C ASN A 1130 -21.11 1.16 -35.16
N PHE A 1131 -20.25 2.19 -35.20
CA PHE A 1131 -19.54 2.65 -34.02
C PHE A 1131 -20.49 3.09 -32.90
N TYR A 1132 -21.46 3.98 -33.20
CA TYR A 1132 -22.41 4.44 -32.17
C TYR A 1132 -23.32 3.30 -31.68
N SER A 1133 -23.79 2.43 -32.57
CA SER A 1133 -24.56 1.23 -32.20
C SER A 1133 -23.80 0.34 -31.21
N ALA A 1134 -22.54 0.02 -31.50
CA ALA A 1134 -21.68 -0.76 -30.61
C ALA A 1134 -21.40 0.00 -29.30
N TYR A 1135 -21.05 1.29 -29.38
CA TYR A 1135 -20.76 2.12 -28.21
C TYR A 1135 -21.94 2.15 -27.23
N PHE A 1136 -23.15 2.46 -27.69
CA PHE A 1136 -24.32 2.52 -26.81
C PHE A 1136 -24.75 1.14 -26.30
N THR A 1137 -24.54 0.07 -27.08
CA THR A 1137 -24.79 -1.31 -26.62
C THR A 1137 -23.90 -1.73 -25.44
N VAL A 1138 -22.66 -1.25 -25.41
CA VAL A 1138 -21.68 -1.60 -24.36
C VAL A 1138 -21.67 -0.57 -23.23
N ARG A 1139 -21.82 0.72 -23.54
CA ARG A 1139 -21.61 1.86 -22.61
C ARG A 1139 -22.80 2.83 -22.48
N GLY A 1140 -23.99 2.50 -23.00
CA GLY A 1140 -25.11 3.43 -23.13
C GLY A 1140 -25.95 3.72 -21.88
N GLY A 1141 -25.61 3.19 -20.70
CA GLY A 1141 -26.47 3.12 -19.52
C GLY A 1141 -26.95 4.42 -18.85
N ALA A 1142 -26.63 5.61 -19.39
CA ALA A 1142 -27.07 6.91 -18.86
C ALA A 1142 -27.68 7.84 -19.92
N ILE A 1143 -28.29 7.28 -20.97
CA ILE A 1143 -28.95 8.05 -22.03
C ILE A 1143 -30.30 8.61 -21.58
N ASP A 1144 -30.57 9.88 -21.85
CA ASP A 1144 -31.94 10.42 -21.81
C ASP A 1144 -32.64 10.01 -23.12
N ALA A 1145 -33.27 8.84 -23.13
CA ALA A 1145 -33.91 8.26 -24.31
C ALA A 1145 -34.92 9.19 -24.98
N VAL A 1146 -35.68 9.95 -24.20
CA VAL A 1146 -36.71 10.87 -24.71
C VAL A 1146 -36.06 12.04 -25.43
N ALA A 1147 -35.07 12.69 -24.81
CA ALA A 1147 -34.33 13.77 -25.46
C ALA A 1147 -33.58 13.30 -26.70
N ALA A 1148 -32.98 12.09 -26.65
CA ALA A 1148 -32.21 11.51 -27.74
C ALA A 1148 -33.07 11.24 -28.99
N VAL A 1149 -34.29 10.72 -28.82
CA VAL A 1149 -35.23 10.48 -29.93
C VAL A 1149 -35.84 11.79 -30.47
N ALA A 1150 -36.09 12.77 -29.59
CA ALA A 1150 -36.62 14.08 -30.00
C ALA A 1150 -35.64 14.90 -30.84
N GLY A 1151 -34.36 14.54 -30.85
CA GLY A 1151 -33.33 15.06 -31.75
C GLY A 1151 -32.54 16.25 -31.23
N LYS A 1152 -31.74 16.85 -32.13
CA LYS A 1152 -30.64 17.78 -31.81
C LYS A 1152 -31.02 18.92 -30.85
N GLN A 1153 -32.19 19.54 -31.04
CA GLN A 1153 -32.63 20.68 -30.23
C GLN A 1153 -32.98 20.29 -28.78
N ALA A 1154 -33.61 19.13 -28.58
CA ALA A 1154 -33.99 18.64 -27.26
C ALA A 1154 -32.74 18.30 -26.43
N VAL A 1155 -31.76 17.64 -27.06
CA VAL A 1155 -30.47 17.30 -26.43
C VAL A 1155 -29.71 18.57 -26.01
N LYS A 1156 -29.58 19.58 -26.90
CA LYS A 1156 -28.92 20.85 -26.55
C LYS A 1156 -29.61 21.55 -25.39
N LYS A 1157 -30.95 21.58 -25.36
CA LYS A 1157 -31.71 22.14 -24.24
C LYS A 1157 -31.38 21.44 -22.92
N LYS A 1158 -31.32 20.10 -22.94
CA LYS A 1158 -31.02 19.30 -21.75
C LYS A 1158 -29.59 19.53 -21.24
N MET A 1159 -28.63 19.64 -22.16
CA MET A 1159 -27.25 19.99 -21.83
C MET A 1159 -27.15 21.37 -21.16
N GLU A 1160 -27.88 22.38 -21.66
CA GLU A 1160 -27.94 23.71 -21.04
C GLU A 1160 -28.60 23.70 -19.65
N GLU A 1161 -29.68 22.92 -19.45
CA GLU A 1161 -30.29 22.71 -18.12
C GLU A 1161 -29.27 22.19 -17.10
N ILE A 1162 -28.41 21.25 -17.51
CA ILE A 1162 -27.35 20.70 -16.65
C ILE A 1162 -26.25 21.75 -16.42
N LYS A 1163 -25.83 22.49 -17.45
CA LYS A 1163 -24.83 23.56 -17.32
C LYS A 1163 -25.25 24.63 -16.32
N LEU A 1164 -26.51 25.04 -16.35
CA LEU A 1164 -27.07 26.09 -15.48
C LEU A 1164 -27.02 25.74 -13.98
N LYS A 1165 -26.90 24.45 -13.62
CA LYS A 1165 -26.71 24.03 -12.23
C LYS A 1165 -25.34 24.42 -11.64
N GLY A 1166 -24.35 24.77 -12.47
CA GLY A 1166 -23.04 25.21 -11.99
C GLY A 1166 -22.39 24.20 -11.03
N ASN A 1167 -22.16 24.61 -9.78
CA ASN A 1167 -21.57 23.78 -8.71
C ASN A 1167 -22.59 22.85 -8.02
N ASP A 1168 -23.88 22.99 -8.28
CA ASP A 1168 -24.95 22.13 -7.72
C ASP A 1168 -25.16 20.85 -8.56
N LYS A 1169 -24.28 20.59 -9.54
CA LYS A 1169 -24.33 19.36 -10.34
C LYS A 1169 -24.03 18.15 -9.47
N THR A 1170 -24.88 17.13 -9.61
CA THR A 1170 -24.62 15.81 -9.03
C THR A 1170 -23.69 15.00 -9.94
N ALA A 1171 -23.05 13.95 -9.42
CA ALA A 1171 -22.27 13.02 -10.26
C ALA A 1171 -23.10 12.38 -11.39
N LYS A 1172 -24.42 12.20 -11.16
CA LYS A 1172 -25.36 11.75 -12.20
C LYS A 1172 -25.53 12.80 -13.30
N ASP A 1173 -25.62 14.09 -12.94
CA ASP A 1173 -25.71 15.18 -13.90
C ASP A 1173 -24.47 15.24 -14.80
N GLU A 1174 -23.26 15.10 -14.23
CA GLU A 1174 -22.01 15.07 -14.99
C GLU A 1174 -21.94 13.88 -15.95
N SER A 1175 -22.30 12.68 -15.47
CA SER A 1175 -22.31 11.47 -16.29
C SER A 1175 -23.30 11.58 -17.45
N THR A 1176 -24.50 12.12 -17.18
CA THR A 1176 -25.53 12.36 -18.20
C THR A 1176 -25.05 13.37 -19.24
N TYR A 1177 -24.38 14.44 -18.80
CA TYR A 1177 -23.82 15.47 -19.69
C TYR A 1177 -22.85 14.88 -20.73
N ILE A 1178 -21.92 14.03 -20.27
CA ILE A 1178 -20.93 13.37 -21.14
C ILE A 1178 -21.62 12.48 -22.18
N VAL A 1179 -22.63 11.70 -21.78
CA VAL A 1179 -23.39 10.86 -22.72
C VAL A 1179 -24.16 11.72 -23.73
N LEU A 1180 -24.76 12.84 -23.29
CA LEU A 1180 -25.44 13.77 -24.19
C LEU A 1180 -24.49 14.42 -25.21
N GLN A 1181 -23.22 14.66 -24.87
CA GLN A 1181 -22.20 15.12 -25.83
C GLN A 1181 -21.97 14.09 -26.96
N ILE A 1182 -22.04 12.81 -26.64
CA ILE A 1182 -21.90 11.73 -27.63
C ILE A 1182 -23.17 11.61 -28.48
N VAL A 1183 -24.34 11.73 -27.86
CA VAL A 1183 -25.63 11.74 -28.57
C VAL A 1183 -25.72 12.91 -29.54
N ILE A 1184 -25.34 14.13 -29.12
CA ILE A 1184 -25.37 15.31 -30.00
C ILE A 1184 -24.37 15.19 -31.15
N GLU A 1185 -23.20 14.57 -30.91
CA GLU A 1185 -22.23 14.26 -31.96
C GLU A 1185 -22.83 13.33 -33.01
N MET A 1186 -23.43 12.21 -32.57
CA MET A 1186 -24.11 11.28 -33.47
C MET A 1186 -25.21 11.97 -34.30
N LEU A 1187 -26.07 12.76 -33.65
CA LEU A 1187 -27.15 13.50 -34.31
C LEU A 1187 -26.62 14.56 -35.29
N ALA A 1188 -25.54 15.26 -34.93
CA ALA A 1188 -24.91 16.25 -35.80
C ALA A 1188 -24.28 15.62 -37.05
N ARG A 1189 -23.92 14.33 -36.98
CA ARG A 1189 -23.47 13.52 -38.14
C ARG A 1189 -24.62 12.94 -38.97
N GLY A 1190 -25.87 13.28 -38.65
CA GLY A 1190 -27.06 12.84 -39.38
C GLY A 1190 -27.54 11.43 -39.04
N ILE A 1191 -27.08 10.85 -37.94
CA ILE A 1191 -27.53 9.53 -37.47
C ILE A 1191 -28.58 9.75 -36.38
N GLU A 1192 -29.74 9.14 -36.54
CA GLU A 1192 -30.90 9.34 -35.65
C GLU A 1192 -31.20 8.11 -34.80
N PHE A 1193 -31.84 8.31 -33.64
CA PHE A 1193 -32.44 7.24 -32.86
C PHE A 1193 -33.88 6.96 -33.31
N LEU A 1194 -34.24 5.68 -33.34
CA LEU A 1194 -35.62 5.24 -33.35
C LEU A 1194 -36.07 4.96 -31.90
N PRO A 1195 -37.32 5.29 -31.54
CA PRO A 1195 -37.84 5.00 -30.22
C PRO A 1195 -37.87 3.50 -29.94
N VAL A 1196 -38.01 3.17 -28.66
CA VAL A 1196 -38.30 1.79 -28.24
C VAL A 1196 -39.61 1.33 -28.89
N ASP A 1197 -39.59 0.11 -29.40
CA ASP A 1197 -40.72 -0.56 -30.05
C ASP A 1197 -40.89 -1.93 -29.43
N ILE A 1198 -42.08 -2.20 -28.90
CA ILE A 1198 -42.39 -3.43 -28.15
C ILE A 1198 -42.18 -4.73 -28.95
N TYR A 1199 -42.19 -4.67 -30.28
CA TYR A 1199 -42.00 -5.84 -31.15
C TYR A 1199 -40.64 -5.90 -31.79
N LYS A 1200 -39.91 -4.78 -31.88
CA LYS A 1200 -38.61 -4.72 -32.56
C LYS A 1200 -37.43 -4.56 -31.61
N SER A 1201 -37.57 -3.77 -30.56
CA SER A 1201 -36.47 -3.45 -29.64
C SER A 1201 -35.90 -4.68 -28.95
N ASP A 1202 -34.59 -4.67 -28.75
CA ASP A 1202 -33.87 -5.64 -27.95
C ASP A 1202 -33.89 -5.27 -26.47
N ALA A 1203 -33.44 -6.17 -25.60
CA ALA A 1203 -33.26 -5.89 -24.18
C ALA A 1203 -32.15 -4.85 -23.95
N ARG A 1204 -31.01 -5.00 -24.64
CA ARG A 1204 -29.79 -4.20 -24.41
C ARG A 1204 -29.13 -3.69 -25.71
N ILE A 1205 -29.35 -4.35 -26.84
CA ILE A 1205 -28.64 -4.04 -28.09
C ILE A 1205 -29.28 -2.86 -28.81
N TYR A 1206 -28.46 -1.87 -29.15
CA TYR A 1206 -28.85 -0.71 -29.98
C TYR A 1206 -28.79 -1.08 -31.46
N GLN A 1207 -29.89 -1.63 -31.99
CA GLN A 1207 -29.92 -2.24 -33.32
C GLN A 1207 -29.94 -1.20 -34.45
N ILE A 1208 -29.26 -1.48 -35.55
CA ILE A 1208 -29.30 -0.66 -36.76
C ILE A 1208 -30.53 -1.05 -37.59
N GLU A 1209 -31.42 -0.10 -37.87
CA GLU A 1209 -32.61 -0.27 -38.69
C GLU A 1209 -32.74 0.92 -39.65
N ASP A 1210 -32.77 0.64 -40.96
CA ASP A 1210 -32.97 1.63 -42.02
C ASP A 1210 -32.08 2.88 -41.93
N GLY A 1211 -30.82 2.70 -41.53
CA GLY A 1211 -29.85 3.81 -41.38
C GLY A 1211 -30.02 4.62 -40.10
N LYS A 1212 -30.83 4.14 -39.14
CA LYS A 1212 -31.03 4.70 -37.80
C LYS A 1212 -30.70 3.66 -36.73
N ILE A 1213 -30.66 4.08 -35.47
CA ILE A 1213 -30.36 3.20 -34.33
C ILE A 1213 -31.61 3.07 -33.44
N ARG A 1214 -32.16 1.86 -33.32
CA ARG A 1214 -33.28 1.57 -32.43
C ARG A 1214 -32.81 1.45 -30.99
N LEU A 1215 -33.49 2.18 -30.10
CA LEU A 1215 -33.25 2.07 -28.67
C LEU A 1215 -33.71 0.70 -28.11
N PRO A 1216 -32.93 0.06 -27.23
CA PRO A 1216 -33.35 -1.12 -26.49
C PRO A 1216 -34.25 -0.74 -25.31
N PHE A 1217 -34.94 -1.73 -24.73
CA PHE A 1217 -35.76 -1.51 -23.52
C PHE A 1217 -34.94 -0.97 -22.34
N GLY A 1218 -33.71 -1.46 -22.16
CA GLY A 1218 -32.82 -1.02 -21.08
C GLY A 1218 -32.33 0.43 -21.18
N ALA A 1219 -32.55 1.11 -22.32
CA ALA A 1219 -32.23 2.53 -22.47
C ALA A 1219 -33.27 3.46 -21.82
N VAL A 1220 -34.43 2.93 -21.40
CA VAL A 1220 -35.51 3.71 -20.82
C VAL A 1220 -35.34 3.78 -19.29
N ASP A 1221 -35.24 5.00 -18.78
CA ASP A 1221 -35.18 5.26 -17.34
C ASP A 1221 -36.33 4.55 -16.60
N GLY A 1222 -35.98 3.74 -15.60
CA GLY A 1222 -36.94 2.95 -14.80
C GLY A 1222 -37.11 1.50 -15.24
N ILE A 1223 -36.48 1.08 -16.35
CA ILE A 1223 -36.48 -0.32 -16.80
C ILE A 1223 -35.11 -0.95 -16.51
N GLY A 1224 -35.06 -1.82 -15.49
CA GLY A 1224 -33.85 -2.59 -15.17
C GLY A 1224 -33.61 -3.74 -16.17
N GLU A 1225 -32.38 -4.26 -16.20
CA GLU A 1225 -31.95 -5.31 -17.14
C GLU A 1225 -32.87 -6.54 -17.16
N ASN A 1226 -33.25 -7.07 -15.99
CA ASN A 1226 -34.17 -8.21 -15.90
C ASN A 1226 -35.53 -7.91 -16.55
N ALA A 1227 -36.06 -6.70 -16.35
CA ALA A 1227 -37.33 -6.29 -16.95
C ALA A 1227 -37.18 -6.11 -18.47
N ALA A 1228 -36.06 -5.54 -18.94
CA ALA A 1228 -35.75 -5.39 -20.36
C ALA A 1228 -35.64 -6.74 -21.08
N VAL A 1229 -34.96 -7.72 -20.46
CA VAL A 1229 -34.87 -9.10 -20.98
C VAL A 1229 -36.24 -9.75 -21.02
N ALA A 1230 -37.04 -9.62 -19.96
CA ALA A 1230 -38.38 -10.19 -19.92
C ALA A 1230 -39.30 -9.59 -20.99
N LEU A 1231 -39.25 -8.27 -21.21
CA LEU A 1231 -39.98 -7.58 -22.30
C LEU A 1231 -39.56 -8.09 -23.68
N ALA A 1232 -38.25 -8.20 -23.94
CA ALA A 1232 -37.73 -8.68 -25.22
C ALA A 1232 -38.09 -10.14 -25.51
N ASN A 1233 -38.25 -10.96 -24.47
CA ASN A 1233 -38.66 -12.35 -24.57
C ASN A 1233 -40.18 -12.51 -24.73
N ALA A 1234 -40.98 -11.67 -24.07
CA ALA A 1234 -42.44 -11.76 -24.05
C ALA A 1234 -43.08 -11.66 -25.44
N ARG A 1235 -42.47 -10.92 -26.39
CA ARG A 1235 -42.96 -10.85 -27.78
C ARG A 1235 -42.90 -12.20 -28.52
N ASN A 1236 -42.08 -13.14 -28.04
CA ASN A 1236 -41.84 -14.45 -28.64
C ASN A 1236 -42.39 -15.62 -27.81
N ASP A 1237 -43.25 -15.36 -26.82
CA ASP A 1237 -43.81 -16.37 -25.91
C ASP A 1237 -44.91 -17.26 -26.55
N GLY A 1238 -45.25 -17.02 -27.82
CA GLY A 1238 -46.29 -17.73 -28.57
C GLY A 1238 -47.71 -17.18 -28.40
N GLY A 1239 -47.90 -16.12 -27.61
CA GLY A 1239 -49.20 -15.49 -27.31
C GLY A 1239 -49.71 -14.45 -28.33
N GLY A 1240 -48.97 -14.20 -29.42
CA GLY A 1240 -49.34 -13.20 -30.44
C GLY A 1240 -49.12 -11.75 -29.99
N GLU A 1241 -49.78 -10.79 -30.67
CA GLU A 1241 -49.69 -9.35 -30.34
C GLU A 1241 -50.23 -9.06 -28.93
N PHE A 1242 -49.65 -8.07 -28.26
CA PHE A 1242 -50.11 -7.60 -26.96
C PHE A 1242 -51.42 -6.84 -27.09
N LEU A 1243 -52.44 -7.27 -26.34
CA LEU A 1243 -53.80 -6.73 -26.46
C LEU A 1243 -54.04 -5.49 -25.58
N SER A 1244 -53.37 -5.40 -24.43
CA SER A 1244 -53.48 -4.30 -23.48
C SER A 1244 -52.25 -4.19 -22.57
N TYR A 1245 -52.17 -3.15 -21.74
CA TYR A 1245 -51.09 -3.03 -20.75
C TYR A 1245 -51.11 -4.19 -19.75
N ASP A 1246 -52.30 -4.59 -19.29
CA ASP A 1246 -52.47 -5.75 -18.41
C ASP A 1246 -51.91 -7.05 -19.04
N ASP A 1247 -52.11 -7.25 -20.35
CA ASP A 1247 -51.60 -8.41 -21.09
C ASP A 1247 -50.07 -8.39 -21.18
N LEU A 1248 -49.48 -7.25 -21.50
CA LEU A 1248 -48.02 -7.06 -21.51
C LEU A 1248 -47.42 -7.29 -20.11
N MET A 1249 -48.04 -6.74 -19.06
CA MET A 1249 -47.58 -6.91 -17.68
C MET A 1249 -47.63 -8.37 -17.25
N ALA A 1250 -48.70 -9.09 -17.59
CA ALA A 1250 -48.86 -10.49 -17.25
C ALA A 1250 -47.87 -11.39 -17.99
N ARG A 1251 -47.69 -11.17 -19.31
CA ARG A 1251 -46.81 -11.98 -20.16
C ARG A 1251 -45.33 -11.71 -19.91
N ALA A 1252 -44.94 -10.44 -19.74
CA ALA A 1252 -43.55 -10.06 -19.46
C ALA A 1252 -43.18 -10.10 -17.96
N GLY A 1253 -44.15 -10.29 -17.06
CA GLY A 1253 -43.90 -10.30 -15.61
C GLY A 1253 -43.37 -8.96 -15.06
N VAL A 1254 -43.78 -7.84 -15.67
CA VAL A 1254 -43.29 -6.50 -15.32
C VAL A 1254 -44.33 -5.70 -14.52
N GLY A 1255 -43.85 -4.83 -13.63
CA GLY A 1255 -44.70 -3.97 -12.81
C GLY A 1255 -45.27 -2.77 -13.56
N LYS A 1256 -46.26 -2.11 -12.97
CA LYS A 1256 -46.93 -0.92 -13.52
C LYS A 1256 -45.96 0.24 -13.84
N SER A 1257 -44.93 0.42 -13.00
CA SER A 1257 -43.89 1.45 -13.22
C SER A 1257 -43.13 1.26 -14.53
N VAL A 1258 -42.88 0.02 -14.95
CA VAL A 1258 -42.23 -0.30 -16.23
C VAL A 1258 -43.13 0.08 -17.40
N CYS A 1259 -44.44 -0.21 -17.32
CA CYS A 1259 -45.39 0.18 -18.35
C CYS A 1259 -45.58 1.70 -18.41
N GLU A 1260 -45.57 2.41 -17.28
CA GLU A 1260 -45.57 3.87 -17.25
C GLU A 1260 -44.32 4.45 -17.93
N ALA A 1261 -43.15 3.85 -17.70
CA ALA A 1261 -41.91 4.23 -18.38
C ALA A 1261 -41.99 4.02 -19.91
N LEU A 1262 -42.50 2.87 -20.36
CA LEU A 1262 -42.73 2.59 -21.79
C LEU A 1262 -43.75 3.54 -22.42
N LYS A 1263 -44.82 3.89 -21.70
CA LYS A 1263 -45.83 4.88 -22.14
C LYS A 1263 -45.20 6.26 -22.32
N ASN A 1264 -44.41 6.71 -21.35
CA ASN A 1264 -43.72 7.99 -21.40
C ASN A 1264 -42.68 8.04 -22.53
N ALA A 1265 -42.06 6.90 -22.86
CA ALA A 1265 -41.17 6.74 -24.01
C ALA A 1265 -41.92 6.61 -25.35
N GLY A 1266 -43.27 6.57 -25.34
CA GLY A 1266 -44.11 6.43 -26.54
C GLY A 1266 -44.17 5.01 -27.13
N ALA A 1267 -43.60 4.00 -26.46
CA ALA A 1267 -43.46 2.64 -26.98
C ALA A 1267 -44.78 1.86 -27.03
N LEU A 1268 -45.80 2.28 -26.26
CA LEU A 1268 -47.09 1.59 -26.17
C LEU A 1268 -48.16 2.10 -27.14
N GLY A 1269 -47.91 3.22 -27.84
CA GLY A 1269 -48.86 3.78 -28.83
C GLY A 1269 -50.29 3.96 -28.29
N ASP A 1270 -51.27 3.49 -29.07
CA ASP A 1270 -52.70 3.54 -28.74
C ASP A 1270 -53.22 2.27 -28.01
N MET A 1271 -52.32 1.43 -27.48
CA MET A 1271 -52.70 0.20 -26.80
C MET A 1271 -53.57 0.51 -25.55
N PRO A 1272 -54.71 -0.18 -25.35
CA PRO A 1272 -55.61 0.09 -24.24
C PRO A 1272 -55.00 -0.36 -22.90
N GLU A 1273 -55.41 0.27 -21.79
CA GLU A 1273 -54.88 -0.09 -20.47
C GLU A 1273 -55.31 -1.51 -20.04
N SER A 1274 -56.55 -1.90 -20.33
CA SER A 1274 -57.10 -3.22 -19.96
C SER A 1274 -57.91 -3.86 -21.08
N ASN A 1275 -57.89 -5.18 -21.12
CA ASN A 1275 -58.79 -5.97 -21.96
C ASN A 1275 -60.18 -6.02 -21.33
N GLN A 1276 -61.21 -5.62 -22.09
CA GLN A 1276 -62.61 -5.68 -21.61
C GLN A 1276 -63.19 -7.11 -21.69
N ILE A 1277 -62.56 -8.00 -22.45
CA ILE A 1277 -62.93 -9.40 -22.63
C ILE A 1277 -61.63 -10.23 -22.69
N SER A 1278 -61.55 -11.31 -21.90
CA SER A 1278 -60.47 -12.29 -21.94
C SER A 1278 -61.07 -13.65 -22.32
N LEU A 1279 -60.44 -14.35 -23.27
CA LEU A 1279 -60.85 -15.68 -23.75
C LEU A 1279 -59.73 -16.68 -23.40
N PHE A 1280 -60.13 -17.93 -23.11
CA PHE A 1280 -59.22 -19.01 -22.70
C PHE A 1280 -58.29 -19.47 -23.82
#